data_AF-A0A0V1EHF9-F1
#
_entry.id   AF-A0A0V1EHF9-F1
#
_cell.length_a   1.000
_cell.length_b   1.000
_cell.length_c   1.000
_cell.angle_alpha   90.00
_cell.angle_beta   90.00
_cell.angle_gamma   90.00
#
_symmetry.space_group_name_H-M   'P 1'
#
loop_
_entity.id
_entity.type
_entity.pdbx_description
1 polymer ?
#
loop_
_entity_poly.entity_id
_entity_poly.type
_entity_poly.pdbx_seq_one_letter_code
_entity_poly.pdbx_strand_id
1 'polypeptide(L)'
;LNMETPLWYFSKALSHRQKVCRLYKAALRLCDCWFLPDVLECRYQKVMLRARFDFHKGEQDPAKKQQLLLDGLKELWTKRHPYPFTCKLNILCSTLVFMFIHLDAYDPYGCAYNREEPPPDTIVDVDWEHPERDQYPYYFAKREQPVNNNLLSTGGSFKPVEQMICISKIDFVNRVLECFTEILVFPNAPRQRVICLNCSNQCKIKRIYFKKGPNAYFEHKDFIGTMKFDFDEMSNETFIKGLSELADKMDPDTGDAELKVRIPPEVWYMVDSMKSIRVHIDFIVEKPTYGVRFIHNADKNKVWKNYSHVYSWKHSNYESRAWFPCFDSPSKLCLWRLSVTCDLTLTAVCSGNLQDVIINDSLTQKTYLYLVNSPTPACNIGFAVGHLDLYVHPEMNELSCFCLQNYLPDLKCTMEHLNRVFEFYEELLSLRYPHSSFKMVFVYDLPLDSVSYTTLALVDMSFLYNEKVIDQQAITREMIAECVAKQFYGCFVVQGNWQERWFAEGLALYLSKMYVQRTFGQNEYMYQISKLLDEVIDYEKKHGGIVLLPRDESKEDKISYSSSPFFNNPVHADILMKKAVLIFRLLEFKITKELFYQVLNKLLSVATLASKEAMKPSAWMNMCLTFDSFTRCVSNVCGMDLGTFFDQWCHSKARRHRKRKIPIWTGDEIDMDLSTMDSESPVLWILIDPRLNTIRKVNIHQPDYSWHYQLRYERIIVAQLDALKGLPRMKTIHTQASLSEIIESNQCYYRVRCAACFALANLSSTNTAICNPHAVLLQLFRKLFCSQNYPALAKPNNFANFQLYYLKKALLLAISQLKTVHDTIPTDVLQFVYHLSYYNTNSGNRYSDDAYKAAIIKAIGNMVKPFAVLNSDAMEFSIRHFVDQFAQQDAYKARQLLMKLFKEVIISLALDARFPSYREEITVEALHSLAEFQYWKLIDCDNRLWLSYLDFNRPPIVRRATFEAFLKILISENDSALLEQFIQLMSNKEDSSFRRFVAVKLLKCLMLDEVGLPTLSSELCPTPDYVSLLVPLMYPFGRSSDWNLISCLLSGIGLIVVGAVIQIKYSNYINFLGDTFLSTPILLIIVGCILSVLGFFGCCGAIRENYCMTMTFAVLLGVIFILELAAGIASYVLRNDVSTEVEEIIGEHAKIGMDNYNQTGADGVTLAWDALQTQFECCGTNNYTDWSYTKFEKIPTSCCRVQSPTCTSNLDMKWPSAKSDVIYVDGCINRLKEWVISNAAIVGGIGCGVAIVQILGICFACCLSKSILKDYEEYFY
;
A
#
# COMPACT_ATOMS: atom_id res chain seq x y z
N LEU A 1 34.31 60.85 -32.25
CA LEU A 1 34.54 59.38 -32.29
C LEU A 1 33.22 58.70 -31.91
N ASN A 2 32.27 58.69 -32.84
CA ASN A 2 31.02 57.95 -32.75
C ASN A 2 31.29 56.55 -33.32
N MET A 3 31.19 55.52 -32.48
CA MET A 3 30.89 54.18 -32.95
C MET A 3 29.69 53.69 -32.16
N GLU A 4 28.56 53.64 -32.85
CA GLU A 4 27.27 53.18 -32.35
C GLU A 4 27.39 51.73 -31.87
N THR A 5 27.07 51.51 -30.59
CA THR A 5 26.71 50.19 -30.10
C THR A 5 25.54 49.67 -30.94
N PRO A 6 25.54 48.40 -31.39
CA PRO A 6 24.47 47.89 -32.24
C PRO A 6 23.10 47.98 -31.57
N LEU A 7 22.30 48.98 -31.98
CA LEU A 7 20.92 49.21 -31.54
C LEU A 7 20.02 47.98 -31.76
N TRP A 8 20.36 47.12 -32.72
CA TRP A 8 19.61 45.89 -33.02
C TRP A 8 19.55 44.89 -31.87
N TYR A 9 20.49 44.96 -30.91
CA TYR A 9 20.52 44.02 -29.79
C TYR A 9 19.41 44.28 -28.74
N PHE A 10 18.82 45.48 -28.72
CA PHE A 10 17.85 45.93 -27.70
C PHE A 10 16.46 46.26 -28.24
N SER A 11 16.09 45.78 -29.43
CA SER A 11 14.81 46.09 -30.11
C SER A 11 13.53 45.58 -29.41
N LYS A 12 13.64 44.79 -28.33
CA LYS A 12 12.55 44.43 -27.41
C LYS A 12 12.95 44.76 -25.96
N ALA A 13 11.97 45.10 -25.12
CA ALA A 13 12.15 45.33 -23.69
C ALA A 13 12.63 44.05 -22.97
N LEU A 14 13.94 43.78 -23.03
CA LEU A 14 14.58 42.60 -22.43
C LEU A 14 15.11 42.92 -21.03
N SER A 15 14.95 41.99 -20.09
CA SER A 15 15.56 42.08 -18.76
C SER A 15 17.10 42.06 -18.84
N HIS A 16 17.78 42.66 -17.85
CA HIS A 16 19.25 42.65 -17.77
C HIS A 16 19.81 41.21 -17.83
N ARG A 17 19.17 40.26 -17.15
CA ARG A 17 19.52 38.84 -17.19
C ARG A 17 19.49 38.27 -18.62
N GLN A 18 18.42 38.56 -19.39
CA GLN A 18 18.32 38.11 -20.78
C GLN A 18 19.39 38.75 -21.67
N LYS A 19 19.74 40.02 -21.45
CA LYS A 19 20.81 40.74 -22.17
C LYS A 19 22.18 40.08 -21.95
N VAL A 20 22.49 39.74 -20.71
CA VAL A 20 23.73 39.03 -20.31
C VAL A 20 23.76 37.60 -20.89
N CYS A 21 22.65 36.86 -20.83
CA CYS A 21 22.59 35.51 -21.39
C CYS A 21 22.83 35.49 -22.91
N ARG A 22 22.24 36.45 -23.64
CA ARG A 22 22.49 36.57 -25.08
C ARG A 22 23.96 36.91 -25.38
N LEU A 23 24.60 37.72 -24.53
CA LEU A 23 25.99 38.14 -24.71
C LEU A 23 26.92 36.93 -24.53
N TYR A 24 26.67 36.15 -23.48
CA TYR A 24 27.37 34.90 -23.20
C TYR A 24 27.23 33.90 -24.37
N LYS A 25 26.02 33.68 -24.87
CA LYS A 25 25.78 32.77 -26.01
C LYS A 25 26.46 33.26 -27.30
N ALA A 26 26.48 34.56 -27.54
CA ALA A 26 27.22 35.13 -28.68
C ALA A 26 28.74 34.93 -28.52
N ALA A 27 29.27 35.10 -27.32
CA ALA A 27 30.69 34.94 -27.05
C ALA A 27 31.15 33.48 -27.19
N LEU A 28 30.35 32.51 -26.75
CA LEU A 28 30.64 31.09 -26.96
C LEU A 28 30.74 30.72 -28.45
N ARG A 29 29.81 31.22 -29.27
CA ARG A 29 29.85 31.01 -30.73
C ARG A 29 31.08 31.64 -31.37
N LEU A 30 31.53 32.77 -30.84
CA LEU A 30 32.77 33.41 -31.29
C LEU A 30 34.00 32.58 -30.93
N CYS A 31 34.05 31.97 -29.74
CA CYS A 31 35.09 31.00 -29.38
C CYS A 31 35.09 29.81 -30.36
N ASP A 32 33.92 29.26 -30.69
CA ASP A 32 33.82 28.18 -31.67
C ASP A 32 34.41 28.61 -33.02
N CYS A 33 34.11 29.81 -33.52
CA CYS A 33 34.65 30.30 -34.80
C CYS A 33 36.18 30.43 -34.82
N TRP A 34 36.81 30.82 -33.70
CA TRP A 34 38.27 31.01 -33.62
C TRP A 34 39.04 29.71 -33.36
N PHE A 35 38.45 28.78 -32.62
CA PHE A 35 39.18 27.64 -32.05
C PHE A 35 38.65 26.27 -32.49
N LEU A 36 37.62 26.18 -33.35
CA LEU A 36 37.05 24.90 -33.80
C LEU A 36 38.05 23.83 -34.28
N PRO A 37 39.17 24.16 -34.95
CA PRO A 37 40.15 23.17 -35.39
C PRO A 37 40.82 22.42 -34.22
N ASP A 38 40.86 23.03 -33.03
CA ASP A 38 41.46 22.48 -31.81
C ASP A 38 40.41 22.39 -30.70
N VAL A 39 39.84 21.20 -30.55
CA VAL A 39 38.75 20.93 -29.61
C VAL A 39 39.16 21.23 -28.16
N LEU A 40 40.42 20.97 -27.79
CA LEU A 40 40.93 21.16 -26.44
C LEU A 40 41.08 22.66 -26.13
N GLU A 41 41.70 23.42 -27.04
CA GLU A 41 41.85 24.86 -26.87
C GLU A 41 40.48 25.58 -26.89
N CYS A 42 39.55 25.13 -27.74
CA CYS A 42 38.19 25.65 -27.76
C CYS A 42 37.47 25.43 -26.42
N ARG A 43 37.56 24.22 -25.84
CA ARG A 43 37.01 23.91 -24.52
C ARG A 43 37.65 24.74 -23.43
N TYR A 44 38.98 24.90 -23.46
CA TYR A 44 39.71 25.74 -22.52
C TYR A 44 39.23 27.20 -22.53
N GLN A 45 39.11 27.81 -23.71
CA GLN A 45 38.65 29.19 -23.84
C GLN A 45 37.19 29.36 -23.36
N LYS A 46 36.33 28.36 -23.58
CA LYS A 46 34.96 28.34 -23.05
C LYS A 46 34.90 28.27 -21.52
N VAL A 47 35.77 27.48 -20.89
CA VAL A 47 35.89 27.41 -19.42
C VAL A 47 36.34 28.75 -18.85
N MET A 48 37.37 29.37 -19.43
CA MET A 48 37.86 30.69 -19.00
C MET A 48 36.80 31.78 -19.16
N LEU A 49 36.03 31.73 -20.24
CA LEU A 49 34.92 32.64 -20.47
C LEU A 49 33.85 32.46 -19.38
N ARG A 50 33.47 31.23 -19.06
CA ARG A 50 32.48 30.96 -18.00
C ARG A 50 32.96 31.40 -16.62
N ALA A 51 34.22 31.14 -16.27
CA ALA A 51 34.79 31.57 -15.00
C ALA A 51 34.69 33.09 -14.78
N ARG A 52 34.87 33.89 -15.84
CA ARG A 52 34.71 35.36 -15.79
C ARG A 52 33.26 35.78 -15.53
N PHE A 53 32.29 35.14 -16.18
CA PHE A 53 30.87 35.42 -15.94
C PHE A 53 30.46 35.03 -14.52
N ASP A 54 30.93 33.89 -14.01
CA ASP A 54 30.63 33.44 -12.65
C ASP A 54 31.26 34.35 -11.58
N PHE A 55 32.45 34.94 -11.82
CA PHE A 55 33.07 35.91 -10.92
C PHE A 55 32.22 37.17 -10.72
N HIS A 56 31.56 37.66 -11.76
CA HIS A 56 30.74 38.88 -11.72
C HIS A 56 29.25 38.63 -11.42
N LYS A 57 28.82 37.38 -11.22
CA LYS A 57 27.42 36.99 -11.00
C LYS A 57 26.78 37.63 -9.75
N GLY A 58 27.58 37.93 -8.73
CA GLY A 58 27.13 38.48 -7.45
C GLY A 58 27.13 40.01 -7.33
N GLU A 59 27.52 40.75 -8.38
CA GLU A 59 27.56 42.21 -8.36
C GLU A 59 26.14 42.76 -8.13
N GLN A 60 25.96 43.76 -7.25
CA GLN A 60 24.65 44.32 -6.92
C GLN A 60 24.42 45.68 -7.60
N ASP A 61 25.48 46.46 -7.79
CA ASP A 61 25.44 47.84 -8.32
C ASP A 61 24.91 47.89 -9.78
N PRO A 62 23.78 48.59 -10.03
CA PRO A 62 23.16 48.67 -11.35
C PRO A 62 24.02 49.44 -12.38
N ALA A 63 24.76 50.47 -11.96
CA ALA A 63 25.59 51.26 -12.88
C ALA A 63 26.77 50.43 -13.38
N LYS A 64 27.43 49.71 -12.45
CA LYS A 64 28.54 48.81 -12.74
C LYS A 64 28.11 47.62 -13.59
N LYS A 65 26.93 47.04 -13.34
CA LYS A 65 26.32 45.99 -14.20
C LYS A 65 26.12 46.45 -15.64
N GLN A 66 25.61 47.66 -15.81
CA GLN A 66 25.36 48.23 -17.13
C GLN A 66 26.68 48.53 -17.86
N GLN A 67 27.69 49.02 -17.13
CA GLN A 67 29.03 49.24 -17.67
C GLN A 67 29.71 47.93 -18.10
N LEU A 68 29.68 46.88 -17.25
CA LEU A 68 30.21 45.56 -17.59
C LEU A 68 29.53 44.94 -18.81
N LEU A 69 28.22 45.10 -18.94
CA LEU A 69 27.47 44.65 -20.12
C LEU A 69 27.92 45.40 -21.39
N LEU A 70 28.09 46.72 -21.30
CA LEU A 70 28.54 47.55 -22.42
C LEU A 70 29.98 47.22 -22.83
N ASP A 71 30.86 47.02 -21.86
CA ASP A 71 32.26 46.67 -22.10
C ASP A 71 32.38 45.26 -22.71
N GLY A 72 31.58 44.30 -22.23
CA GLY A 72 31.52 42.96 -22.82
C GLY A 72 30.97 42.98 -24.26
N LEU A 73 29.99 43.84 -24.56
CA LEU A 73 29.49 44.02 -25.94
C LEU A 73 30.53 44.64 -26.86
N LYS A 74 31.31 45.62 -26.38
CA LYS A 74 32.43 46.20 -27.11
C LYS A 74 33.50 45.14 -27.38
N GLU A 75 33.88 44.36 -26.37
CA GLU A 75 34.88 43.30 -26.53
C GLU A 75 34.44 42.27 -27.58
N LEU A 76 33.19 41.79 -27.50
CA LEU A 76 32.61 40.86 -28.46
C LEU A 76 32.64 41.41 -29.90
N TRP A 77 32.33 42.70 -30.06
CA TRP A 77 32.39 43.37 -31.35
C TRP A 77 33.83 43.46 -31.89
N THR A 78 34.78 43.87 -31.06
CA THR A 78 36.19 44.02 -31.45
C THR A 78 36.86 42.69 -31.80
N LYS A 79 36.45 41.59 -31.17
CA LYS A 79 37.04 40.25 -31.36
C LYS A 79 36.30 39.39 -32.39
N ARG A 80 35.35 39.97 -33.13
CA ARG A 80 34.54 39.23 -34.12
C ARG A 80 35.43 38.60 -35.19
N HIS A 81 35.22 37.31 -35.46
CA HIS A 81 35.95 36.61 -36.51
C HIS A 81 35.55 37.17 -37.90
N PRO A 82 36.51 37.47 -38.79
CA PRO A 82 36.24 38.07 -40.11
C PRO A 82 35.47 37.16 -41.06
N TYR A 83 35.46 35.84 -40.83
CA TYR A 83 34.71 34.85 -41.61
C TYR A 83 33.88 33.95 -40.68
N PRO A 84 32.59 34.22 -40.42
CA PRO A 84 31.78 33.35 -39.57
C PRO A 84 31.61 31.96 -40.22
N PHE A 85 31.92 30.90 -39.48
CA PHE A 85 31.77 29.51 -39.92
C PHE A 85 30.30 29.19 -40.21
N THR A 86 29.98 28.73 -41.43
CA THR A 86 28.69 28.07 -41.72
C THR A 86 28.86 26.58 -41.50
N CYS A 87 28.31 26.05 -40.41
CA CYS A 87 28.34 24.60 -40.16
C CYS A 87 27.47 23.88 -41.21
N LYS A 88 28.06 22.96 -41.99
CA LYS A 88 27.32 22.02 -42.83
C LYS A 88 26.64 20.99 -41.93
N LEU A 89 25.32 20.83 -42.09
CA LEU A 89 24.53 19.75 -41.50
C LEU A 89 25.23 18.40 -41.72
N ASN A 90 25.54 17.68 -40.63
CA ASN A 90 25.83 16.25 -40.72
C ASN A 90 24.50 15.49 -40.82
N ILE A 91 24.28 14.94 -42.00
CA ILE A 91 23.16 14.07 -42.37
C ILE A 91 23.49 12.65 -41.89
N LEU A 92 22.63 12.09 -41.04
CA LEU A 92 22.33 10.65 -40.97
C LEU A 92 20.81 10.49 -41.10
N CYS A 93 20.28 10.75 -42.30
CA CYS A 93 19.12 10.03 -42.81
C CYS A 93 19.07 10.17 -44.33
N SER A 94 18.85 9.04 -44.98
CA SER A 94 19.03 8.77 -46.41
C SER A 94 17.91 9.33 -47.31
N THR A 95 18.26 9.42 -48.61
CA THR A 95 17.42 9.44 -49.84
C THR A 95 16.79 10.76 -50.34
N LEU A 96 17.38 11.28 -51.46
CA LEU A 96 16.78 11.75 -52.75
C LEU A 96 15.66 12.84 -52.69
N VAL A 97 15.64 14.00 -53.37
CA VAL A 97 16.28 14.61 -54.56
C VAL A 97 16.15 16.15 -54.51
N PHE A 98 17.08 16.82 -55.19
CA PHE A 98 17.35 18.24 -55.48
C PHE A 98 16.22 19.15 -56.03
N MET A 99 16.31 20.46 -55.70
CA MET A 99 16.21 21.70 -56.54
C MET A 99 15.63 22.86 -55.69
N PHE A 100 16.09 24.11 -55.62
CA PHE A 100 16.98 24.96 -56.42
C PHE A 100 17.60 26.03 -55.48
N ILE A 101 18.86 26.39 -55.71
CA ILE A 101 19.54 27.55 -55.13
C ILE A 101 19.49 28.68 -56.18
N HIS A 102 19.00 29.85 -55.79
CA HIS A 102 19.42 31.16 -56.30
C HIS A 102 19.55 32.07 -55.06
N LEU A 103 20.75 32.43 -54.63
CA LEU A 103 21.49 33.63 -55.06
C LEU A 103 20.67 34.91 -54.89
N ASP A 104 20.83 35.55 -53.73
CA ASP A 104 21.02 36.99 -53.65
C ASP A 104 22.23 37.26 -52.75
N ALA A 105 23.32 37.59 -53.42
CA ALA A 105 24.47 38.27 -52.84
C ALA A 105 24.09 39.75 -52.74
N TYR A 106 24.24 40.36 -51.56
CA TYR A 106 24.66 41.75 -51.29
C TYR A 106 24.23 42.10 -49.86
N ASP A 107 25.04 41.67 -48.89
CA ASP A 107 25.01 42.30 -47.57
C ASP A 107 26.45 42.40 -47.05
N PRO A 108 27.04 43.61 -46.92
CA PRO A 108 28.44 43.77 -46.53
C PRO A 108 28.75 43.36 -45.08
N TYR A 109 27.75 42.88 -44.33
CA TYR A 109 27.85 42.66 -42.88
C TYR A 109 27.47 41.25 -42.40
N GLY A 110 27.21 40.31 -43.32
CA GLY A 110 27.16 38.87 -43.04
C GLY A 110 26.44 38.52 -41.73
N CYS A 111 25.14 38.73 -41.68
CA CYS A 111 24.29 38.29 -40.57
C CYS A 111 23.02 37.64 -41.13
N ALA A 112 23.02 36.31 -41.23
CA ALA A 112 21.77 35.55 -41.25
C ALA A 112 21.07 35.78 -39.89
N TYR A 113 20.12 36.71 -39.88
CA TYR A 113 19.31 37.10 -38.73
C TYR A 113 18.21 36.02 -38.50
N ASN A 114 18.02 35.55 -37.26
CA ASN A 114 16.91 34.69 -36.79
C ASN A 114 16.83 33.20 -37.22
N ARG A 115 17.94 32.44 -37.26
CA ARG A 115 17.87 30.97 -37.13
C ARG A 115 18.65 30.52 -35.89
N GLU A 116 17.94 30.38 -34.77
CA GLU A 116 18.49 29.84 -33.52
C GLU A 116 18.33 28.31 -33.52
N GLU A 117 19.41 27.56 -33.78
CA GLU A 117 19.57 26.31 -33.04
C GLU A 117 20.12 26.67 -31.65
N PRO A 118 19.53 26.15 -30.56
CA PRO A 118 20.08 26.36 -29.24
C PRO A 118 21.47 25.69 -29.19
N PRO A 119 22.51 26.37 -28.66
CA PRO A 119 23.76 25.69 -28.39
C PRO A 119 23.49 24.51 -27.46
N PRO A 120 24.12 23.34 -27.65
CA PRO A 120 24.00 22.26 -26.70
C PRO A 120 24.59 22.74 -25.37
N ASP A 121 23.74 22.94 -24.37
CA ASP A 121 24.16 23.24 -22.99
C ASP A 121 25.02 22.09 -22.42
N THR A 122 25.09 20.93 -23.10
CA THR A 122 25.80 19.72 -22.72
C THR A 122 27.33 19.80 -22.84
N ILE A 123 27.91 20.76 -23.58
CA ILE A 123 29.38 20.82 -23.78
C ILE A 123 30.15 21.19 -22.49
N VAL A 124 29.46 21.64 -21.44
CA VAL A 124 30.13 22.04 -20.17
C VAL A 124 29.78 21.14 -19.00
N ASP A 125 28.69 20.37 -19.08
CA ASP A 125 28.14 19.64 -17.92
C ASP A 125 28.11 18.11 -18.11
N VAL A 126 28.65 17.55 -19.21
CA VAL A 126 28.76 16.10 -19.44
C VAL A 126 30.22 15.67 -19.67
N ASP A 127 30.69 14.75 -18.84
CA ASP A 127 31.91 13.92 -18.93
C ASP A 127 33.22 14.61 -19.36
N TRP A 128 33.82 15.38 -18.44
CA TRP A 128 35.22 15.81 -18.52
C TRP A 128 36.16 14.65 -18.17
N GLU A 129 37.10 14.31 -19.06
CA GLU A 129 38.13 13.29 -18.85
C GLU A 129 39.21 13.76 -17.85
N HIS A 130 39.92 12.83 -17.21
CA HIS A 130 40.93 13.11 -16.17
C HIS A 130 42.01 14.16 -16.57
N PRO A 131 42.57 14.19 -17.81
CA PRO A 131 43.60 15.16 -18.19
C PRO A 131 43.10 16.62 -18.23
N GLU A 132 41.83 16.86 -18.57
CA GLU A 132 41.24 18.20 -18.67
C GLU A 132 40.97 18.81 -17.27
N ARG A 133 40.74 17.96 -16.25
CA ARG A 133 40.51 18.37 -14.86
C ARG A 133 41.80 18.78 -14.16
N ASP A 134 42.90 18.07 -14.44
CA ASP A 134 44.22 18.33 -13.84
C ASP A 134 44.80 19.70 -14.24
N GLN A 135 44.34 20.24 -15.38
CA GLN A 135 44.80 21.54 -15.88
C GLN A 135 44.16 22.72 -15.11
N TYR A 136 42.97 22.53 -14.50
CA TYR A 136 42.25 23.57 -13.71
C TYR A 136 41.58 23.03 -12.44
N PRO A 137 42.36 22.45 -11.51
CA PRO A 137 41.81 21.77 -10.33
C PRO A 137 41.00 22.71 -9.43
N TYR A 138 41.38 23.99 -9.35
CA TYR A 138 40.69 24.99 -8.54
C TYR A 138 39.30 25.38 -9.06
N TYR A 139 39.10 25.41 -10.38
CA TYR A 139 37.80 25.75 -10.98
C TYR A 139 36.80 24.61 -10.79
N PHE A 140 37.22 23.38 -11.09
CA PHE A 140 36.38 22.19 -10.92
C PHE A 140 36.11 21.87 -9.45
N ALA A 141 37.10 21.95 -8.55
CA ALA A 141 36.88 21.75 -7.11
C ALA A 141 35.86 22.76 -6.51
N LYS A 142 35.87 24.01 -6.97
CA LYS A 142 34.91 25.05 -6.53
C LYS A 142 33.50 24.85 -7.09
N ARG A 143 33.35 24.13 -8.21
CA ARG A 143 32.05 23.74 -8.81
C ARG A 143 31.53 22.40 -8.28
N GLU A 144 32.41 21.48 -7.93
CA GLU A 144 32.06 20.22 -7.27
C GLU A 144 31.60 20.45 -5.82
N GLN A 145 32.11 21.47 -5.12
CA GLN A 145 31.61 21.86 -3.80
C GLN A 145 30.10 22.16 -3.74
N PRO A 146 29.51 22.95 -4.67
CA PRO A 146 28.07 23.14 -4.74
C PRO A 146 27.34 21.97 -5.42
N VAL A 147 27.95 21.15 -6.28
CA VAL A 147 27.26 20.00 -6.91
C VAL A 147 27.14 18.80 -5.96
N ASN A 148 28.16 18.53 -5.13
CA ASN A 148 28.04 17.60 -4.00
C ASN A 148 27.08 18.13 -2.94
N ASN A 149 26.97 19.46 -2.79
CA ASN A 149 25.91 20.04 -1.97
C ASN A 149 24.54 20.08 -2.67
N ASN A 150 24.45 20.06 -4.00
CA ASN A 150 23.17 20.10 -4.74
C ASN A 150 22.54 18.72 -4.92
N LEU A 151 23.34 17.64 -4.94
CA LEU A 151 22.84 16.28 -4.67
C LEU A 151 22.36 16.12 -3.21
N LEU A 152 22.73 17.07 -2.32
CA LEU A 152 22.24 17.19 -0.95
C LEU A 152 21.26 18.39 -0.76
N SER A 153 20.93 19.17 -1.80
CA SER A 153 20.11 20.40 -1.68
C SER A 153 18.91 20.47 -2.62
N THR A 154 18.45 19.36 -3.16
CA THR A 154 17.02 19.19 -3.39
C THR A 154 16.37 18.84 -2.05
N GLY A 155 15.77 19.83 -1.38
CA GLY A 155 14.71 19.59 -0.40
C GLY A 155 15.05 18.89 0.92
N GLY A 156 16.30 18.88 1.40
CA GLY A 156 16.65 18.18 2.64
C GLY A 156 15.83 18.63 3.87
N SER A 157 14.91 17.76 4.32
CA SER A 157 14.11 17.91 5.54
C SER A 157 14.99 18.09 6.79
N PHE A 158 14.48 18.78 7.82
CA PHE A 158 15.17 18.92 9.11
C PHE A 158 15.64 17.57 9.65
N LYS A 159 16.80 17.52 10.33
CA LYS A 159 17.28 16.29 10.99
C LYS A 159 16.72 16.20 12.40
N PRO A 160 15.98 15.14 12.76
CA PRO A 160 15.58 14.93 14.14
C PRO A 160 16.79 14.53 14.99
N VAL A 161 16.84 15.03 16.22
CA VAL A 161 17.89 14.68 17.20
C VAL A 161 17.27 13.89 18.34
N GLU A 162 16.18 14.41 18.90
CA GLU A 162 15.47 13.83 20.03
C GLU A 162 13.96 14.04 19.83
N GLN A 163 13.17 13.04 20.16
CA GLN A 163 11.71 13.12 20.15
C GLN A 163 11.12 12.54 21.43
N MET A 164 10.26 13.31 22.09
CA MET A 164 9.47 12.88 23.24
C MET A 164 8.03 12.63 22.79
N ILE A 165 7.46 11.49 23.16
CA ILE A 165 6.04 11.17 22.95
C ILE A 165 5.40 10.98 24.32
N CYS A 166 4.31 11.69 24.56
CA CYS A 166 3.50 11.53 25.75
C CYS A 166 2.07 11.12 25.40
N ILE A 167 1.63 9.96 25.89
CA ILE A 167 0.24 9.53 25.85
C ILE A 167 -0.39 9.95 27.18
N SER A 168 -1.21 11.00 27.17
CA SER A 168 -1.79 11.59 28.38
C SER A 168 -3.04 10.85 28.86
N LYS A 169 -3.86 10.35 27.93
CA LYS A 169 -5.11 9.65 28.25
C LYS A 169 -5.45 8.62 27.19
N ILE A 170 -5.91 7.46 27.64
CA ILE A 170 -6.36 6.34 26.81
C ILE A 170 -7.83 6.09 27.12
N ASP A 171 -8.70 6.24 26.12
CA ASP A 171 -10.13 5.91 26.23
C ASP A 171 -10.45 4.68 25.38
N PHE A 172 -10.65 3.54 26.05
CA PHE A 172 -10.99 2.27 25.40
C PHE A 172 -12.41 2.24 24.81
N VAL A 173 -13.36 3.00 25.37
CA VAL A 173 -14.76 2.98 24.95
C VAL A 173 -14.92 3.77 23.65
N ASN A 174 -14.37 4.99 23.62
CA ASN A 174 -14.45 5.84 22.43
C ASN A 174 -13.36 5.53 21.39
N ARG A 175 -12.37 4.68 21.74
CA ARG A 175 -11.18 4.37 20.93
C ARG A 175 -10.39 5.63 20.58
N VAL A 176 -10.02 6.39 21.62
CA VAL A 176 -9.33 7.69 21.48
C VAL A 176 -8.04 7.70 22.30
N LEU A 177 -6.96 8.23 21.70
CA LEU A 177 -5.71 8.57 22.40
C LEU A 177 -5.52 10.09 22.38
N GLU A 178 -5.34 10.69 23.56
CA GLU A 178 -4.85 12.06 23.66
C GLU A 178 -3.33 12.03 23.84
N CYS A 179 -2.63 12.75 22.97
CA CYS A 179 -1.17 12.69 22.89
C CYS A 179 -0.57 14.06 22.64
N PHE A 180 0.68 14.23 23.06
CA PHE A 180 1.52 15.32 22.58
C PHE A 180 2.91 14.80 22.25
N THR A 181 3.58 15.48 21.33
CA THR A 181 4.97 15.18 20.98
C THR A 181 5.83 16.44 21.05
N GLU A 182 7.05 16.29 21.53
CA GLU A 182 8.10 17.30 21.44
C GLU A 182 9.22 16.80 20.55
N ILE A 183 9.57 17.55 19.51
CA ILE A 183 10.61 17.17 18.55
C ILE A 183 11.72 18.22 18.59
N LEU A 184 12.94 17.78 18.88
CA LEU A 184 14.16 18.57 18.74
C LEU A 184 14.74 18.34 17.34
N VAL A 185 14.70 19.38 16.52
CA VAL A 185 15.14 19.35 15.12
C VAL A 185 16.36 20.22 14.90
N PHE A 186 17.25 19.76 14.02
CA PHE A 186 18.44 20.48 13.56
C PHE A 186 18.27 20.90 12.09
N PRO A 187 18.47 22.18 11.73
CA PRO A 187 18.37 22.64 10.35
C PRO A 187 19.53 22.08 9.51
N ASN A 188 19.24 21.64 8.28
CA ASN A 188 20.29 21.22 7.35
C ASN A 188 20.92 22.40 6.61
N ALA A 189 20.14 23.46 6.40
CA ALA A 189 20.56 24.66 5.69
C ALA A 189 20.06 25.94 6.39
N PRO A 190 20.81 27.05 6.32
CA PRO A 190 20.32 28.35 6.77
C PRO A 190 19.11 28.78 5.93
N ARG A 191 18.22 29.58 6.51
CA ARG A 191 16.95 30.06 5.89
C ARG A 191 15.90 28.99 5.58
N GLN A 192 16.02 27.78 6.11
CA GLN A 192 14.97 26.76 6.02
C GLN A 192 13.77 27.15 6.91
N ARG A 193 12.61 27.47 6.32
CA ARG A 193 11.46 28.03 7.08
C ARG A 193 10.28 27.07 7.29
N VAL A 194 10.32 25.89 6.69
CA VAL A 194 9.21 24.93 6.74
C VAL A 194 9.73 23.58 7.23
N ILE A 195 9.06 23.03 8.24
CA ILE A 195 9.30 21.67 8.74
C ILE A 195 8.26 20.77 8.10
N CYS A 196 8.71 19.72 7.43
CA CYS A 196 7.89 18.72 6.77
C CYS A 196 7.85 17.45 7.64
N LEU A 197 6.65 17.07 8.08
CA LEU A 197 6.39 15.90 8.94
C LEU A 197 5.32 15.00 8.28
N ASN A 198 5.41 13.69 8.52
CA ASN A 198 4.40 12.73 8.14
C ASN A 198 3.37 12.61 9.27
N CYS A 199 2.08 12.70 8.92
CA CYS A 199 1.00 12.68 9.89
C CYS A 199 -0.30 12.31 9.16
N SER A 200 -0.80 11.11 9.45
CA SER A 200 -2.05 10.61 8.89
C SER A 200 -3.26 11.48 9.28
N ASN A 201 -4.34 11.39 8.51
CA ASN A 201 -5.60 12.09 8.80
C ASN A 201 -6.28 11.63 10.11
N GLN A 202 -6.02 10.40 10.58
CA GLN A 202 -6.55 9.93 11.87
C GLN A 202 -5.91 10.63 13.09
N CYS A 203 -4.78 11.33 12.90
CA CYS A 203 -4.18 12.21 13.89
C CYS A 203 -4.70 13.65 13.70
N LYS A 204 -5.68 14.06 14.52
CA LYS A 204 -6.21 15.43 14.51
C LYS A 204 -5.32 16.36 15.36
N ILE A 205 -4.68 17.32 14.72
CA ILE A 205 -3.79 18.28 15.38
C ILE A 205 -4.61 19.34 16.12
N LYS A 206 -4.38 19.48 17.43
CA LYS A 206 -4.99 20.53 18.27
C LYS A 206 -4.25 21.86 18.11
N ARG A 207 -2.92 21.85 18.29
CA ARG A 207 -2.06 23.05 18.18
C ARG A 207 -0.58 22.69 18.04
N ILE A 208 0.21 23.63 17.50
CA ILE A 208 1.66 23.52 17.34
C ILE A 208 2.33 24.79 17.85
N TYR A 209 3.38 24.69 18.68
CA TYR A 209 4.14 25.85 19.19
C TYR A 209 5.62 25.51 19.46
N PHE A 210 6.49 26.52 19.51
CA PHE A 210 7.96 26.32 19.58
C PHE A 210 8.57 26.62 20.97
N LYS A 211 8.05 27.60 21.72
CA LYS A 211 8.45 27.93 23.12
C LYS A 211 7.35 28.73 23.84
N LYS A 212 6.36 28.06 24.47
CA LYS A 212 5.20 28.71 25.18
C LYS A 212 4.69 30.00 24.47
N GLY A 213 4.69 29.99 23.14
CA GLY A 213 4.46 31.15 22.28
C GLY A 213 3.16 30.98 21.50
N PRO A 214 2.82 31.91 20.59
CA PRO A 214 1.63 31.81 19.76
C PRO A 214 1.65 30.56 18.88
N ASN A 215 0.47 30.08 18.50
CA ASN A 215 0.33 28.91 17.63
C ASN A 215 0.99 29.15 16.28
N ALA A 216 1.81 28.21 15.83
CA ALA A 216 2.41 28.23 14.51
C ALA A 216 1.37 27.88 13.44
N TYR A 217 1.50 28.50 12.27
CA TYR A 217 0.69 28.12 11.10
C TYR A 217 1.13 26.75 10.58
N PHE A 218 0.17 25.87 10.34
CA PHE A 218 0.41 24.56 9.75
C PHE A 218 -0.61 24.25 8.65
N GLU A 219 -0.18 23.44 7.69
CA GLU A 219 -1.00 22.92 6.61
C GLU A 219 -0.98 21.39 6.72
N HIS A 220 -2.15 20.78 6.89
CA HIS A 220 -2.32 19.32 6.95
C HIS A 220 -3.05 18.87 5.69
N LYS A 221 -2.36 18.10 4.84
CA LYS A 221 -2.91 17.51 3.61
C LYS A 221 -3.06 16.01 3.78
N ASP A 222 -4.21 15.51 3.35
CA ASP A 222 -4.44 14.08 3.22
C ASP A 222 -4.10 13.64 1.79
N PHE A 223 -2.89 13.12 1.57
CA PHE A 223 -2.48 12.61 0.27
C PHE A 223 -3.25 11.35 -0.13
N ILE A 224 -3.71 10.56 0.84
CA ILE A 224 -4.43 9.30 0.62
C ILE A 224 -5.89 9.60 0.28
N GLY A 225 -6.54 10.50 1.03
CA GLY A 225 -7.94 10.88 0.82
C GLY A 225 -8.21 11.76 -0.40
N THR A 226 -7.18 12.40 -0.98
CA THR A 226 -7.32 13.26 -2.17
C THR A 226 -7.24 12.51 -3.50
N MET A 227 -6.84 11.24 -3.49
CA MET A 227 -6.91 10.39 -4.69
C MET A 227 -8.36 9.96 -4.94
N LYS A 228 -9.02 10.70 -5.83
CA LYS A 228 -10.22 10.20 -6.52
C LYS A 228 -9.75 9.37 -7.70
N PHE A 229 -9.81 8.05 -7.55
CA PHE A 229 -9.62 7.15 -8.67
C PHE A 229 -10.97 6.97 -9.35
N ASP A 230 -11.14 7.54 -10.55
CA ASP A 230 -12.25 7.19 -11.42
C ASP A 230 -11.91 5.84 -12.07
N PHE A 231 -12.42 4.77 -11.47
CA PHE A 231 -12.04 3.40 -11.80
C PHE A 231 -12.54 2.93 -13.18
N ASP A 232 -13.46 3.68 -13.80
CA ASP A 232 -14.07 3.31 -15.08
C ASP A 232 -13.20 3.67 -16.31
N GLU A 233 -12.22 4.57 -16.19
CA GLU A 233 -11.41 5.06 -17.32
C GLU A 233 -9.89 4.76 -17.21
N MET A 234 -9.40 4.24 -16.08
CA MET A 234 -7.95 4.12 -15.85
C MET A 234 -7.36 2.76 -16.25
N SER A 235 -6.28 2.79 -17.04
CA SER A 235 -5.42 1.63 -17.26
C SER A 235 -4.65 1.23 -15.99
N ASN A 236 -4.29 -0.06 -15.86
CA ASN A 236 -3.46 -0.55 -14.74
C ASN A 236 -2.11 0.20 -14.62
N GLU A 237 -1.53 0.62 -15.74
CA GLU A 237 -0.27 1.37 -15.75
C GLU A 237 -0.41 2.78 -15.17
N THR A 238 -1.51 3.47 -15.47
CA THR A 238 -1.81 4.79 -14.91
C THR A 238 -2.05 4.71 -13.40
N PHE A 239 -2.68 3.63 -12.93
CA PHE A 239 -2.88 3.39 -11.50
C PHE A 239 -1.56 3.14 -10.75
N ILE A 240 -0.69 2.27 -11.29
CA ILE A 240 0.62 1.97 -10.67
C ILE A 240 1.52 3.21 -10.66
N LYS A 241 1.53 3.99 -11.75
CA LYS A 241 2.25 5.27 -11.80
C LYS A 241 1.73 6.25 -10.75
N GLY A 242 0.42 6.37 -10.60
CA GLY A 242 -0.19 7.18 -9.54
C GLY A 242 0.23 6.76 -8.14
N LEU A 243 0.23 5.45 -7.84
CA LEU A 243 0.68 4.94 -6.54
C LEU A 243 2.17 5.19 -6.29
N SER A 244 3.02 5.07 -7.31
CA SER A 244 4.45 5.40 -7.19
C SER A 244 4.67 6.89 -6.95
N GLU A 245 3.95 7.76 -7.65
CA GLU A 245 4.02 9.20 -7.38
C GLU A 245 3.54 9.56 -5.97
N LEU A 246 2.53 8.84 -5.45
CA LEU A 246 2.09 9.02 -4.08
C LEU A 246 3.17 8.56 -3.10
N ALA A 247 3.78 7.40 -3.31
CA ALA A 247 4.91 6.92 -2.51
C ALA A 247 6.03 7.97 -2.40
N ASP A 248 6.40 8.58 -3.52
CA ASP A 248 7.44 9.60 -3.57
C ASP A 248 7.00 10.90 -2.84
N LYS A 249 5.72 11.28 -2.91
CA LYS A 249 5.15 12.39 -2.11
C LYS A 249 5.04 12.09 -0.62
N MET A 250 4.93 10.82 -0.24
CA MET A 250 4.94 10.39 1.15
C MET A 250 6.35 10.40 1.75
N ASP A 251 7.38 10.34 0.91
CA ASP A 251 8.76 10.28 1.39
C ASP A 251 9.19 11.66 1.96
N PRO A 252 9.60 11.75 3.24
CA PRO A 252 10.02 13.02 3.84
C PRO A 252 11.24 13.65 3.17
N ASP A 253 11.98 12.92 2.33
CA ASP A 253 13.17 13.43 1.66
C ASP A 253 12.87 14.19 0.35
N THR A 254 11.67 14.08 -0.23
CA THR A 254 11.28 14.84 -1.44
C THR A 254 10.83 16.27 -1.15
N GLY A 255 10.61 16.61 0.13
CA GLY A 255 10.19 17.94 0.59
C GLY A 255 8.68 18.19 0.54
N ASP A 256 7.91 17.26 -0.03
CA ASP A 256 6.46 17.19 0.15
C ASP A 256 6.13 16.31 1.36
N ALA A 257 5.16 16.76 2.17
CA ALA A 257 4.78 16.08 3.39
C ALA A 257 3.34 16.41 3.75
N GLU A 258 2.70 15.49 4.48
CA GLU A 258 1.31 15.61 4.93
C GLU A 258 1.16 16.79 5.88
N LEU A 259 2.11 17.01 6.80
CA LEU A 259 2.09 18.11 7.75
C LEU A 259 3.25 19.08 7.47
N LYS A 260 2.92 20.27 6.98
CA LYS A 260 3.89 21.36 6.78
C LYS A 260 3.71 22.42 7.86
N VAL A 261 4.70 22.55 8.74
CA VAL A 261 4.72 23.54 9.83
C VAL A 261 5.60 24.72 9.41
N ARG A 262 5.04 25.93 9.36
CA ARG A 262 5.79 27.16 9.09
C ARG A 262 6.42 27.70 10.36
N ILE A 263 7.72 27.93 10.33
CA ILE A 263 8.47 28.46 11.46
C ILE A 263 8.13 29.96 11.63
N PRO A 264 7.67 30.39 12.82
CA PRO A 264 7.39 31.80 13.10
C PRO A 264 8.64 32.68 12.95
N PRO A 265 8.48 33.97 12.57
CA PRO A 265 9.61 34.89 12.38
C PRO A 265 10.48 35.05 13.63
N GLU A 266 9.90 34.91 14.82
CA GLU A 266 10.60 34.94 16.10
C GLU A 266 11.71 33.87 16.22
N VAL A 267 11.59 32.75 15.52
CA VAL A 267 12.53 31.62 15.63
C VAL A 267 13.55 31.60 14.48
N TRP A 268 13.40 32.50 13.48
CA TRP A 268 14.26 32.52 12.29
C TRP A 268 15.74 32.72 12.61
N TYR A 269 16.08 33.52 13.62
CA TYR A 269 17.48 33.74 14.02
C TYR A 269 18.16 32.45 14.51
N MET A 270 17.40 31.52 15.11
CA MET A 270 17.92 30.22 15.56
C MET A 270 18.23 29.32 14.36
N VAL A 271 17.33 29.30 13.35
CA VAL A 271 17.56 28.57 12.10
C VAL A 271 18.78 29.12 11.37
N ASP A 272 18.86 30.45 11.21
CA ASP A 272 19.92 31.09 10.41
C ASP A 272 21.29 30.96 11.08
N SER A 273 21.31 30.79 12.41
CA SER A 273 22.52 30.46 13.18
C SER A 273 22.78 28.96 13.33
N MET A 274 22.04 28.10 12.60
CA MET A 274 22.17 26.64 12.62
C MET A 274 22.04 26.03 14.02
N LYS A 275 21.16 26.58 14.86
CA LYS A 275 20.86 26.07 16.20
C LYS A 275 19.65 25.11 16.16
N SER A 276 19.64 24.15 17.08
CA SER A 276 18.52 23.21 17.25
C SER A 276 17.27 23.92 17.76
N ILE A 277 16.11 23.49 17.29
CA ILE A 277 14.79 24.06 17.59
C ILE A 277 13.90 22.97 18.17
N ARG A 278 13.11 23.31 19.18
CA ARG A 278 12.11 22.41 19.76
C ARG A 278 10.72 22.78 19.23
N VAL A 279 9.97 21.77 18.80
CA VAL A 279 8.58 21.90 18.32
C VAL A 279 7.69 21.05 19.22
N HIS A 280 6.61 21.62 19.74
CA HIS A 280 5.61 20.91 20.52
C HIS A 280 4.31 20.81 19.71
N ILE A 281 3.76 19.61 19.59
CA ILE A 281 2.56 19.30 18.80
C ILE A 281 1.58 18.53 19.69
N ASP A 282 0.41 19.13 19.93
CA ASP A 282 -0.72 18.49 20.62
C ASP A 282 -1.66 17.89 19.57
N PHE A 283 -2.07 16.63 19.74
CA PHE A 283 -2.96 15.95 18.81
C PHE A 283 -3.82 14.87 19.49
N ILE A 284 -4.90 14.47 18.82
CA ILE A 284 -5.77 13.36 19.21
C ILE A 284 -5.75 12.32 18.10
N VAL A 285 -5.60 11.05 18.46
CA VAL A 285 -5.85 9.92 17.57
C VAL A 285 -7.27 9.41 17.81
N GLU A 286 -8.16 9.57 16.83
CA GLU A 286 -9.55 9.13 16.93
C GLU A 286 -9.79 7.89 16.05
N LYS A 287 -10.35 6.82 16.65
CA LYS A 287 -10.76 5.58 15.97
C LYS A 287 -9.70 5.09 14.96
N PRO A 288 -8.47 4.78 15.41
CA PRO A 288 -7.39 4.40 14.50
C PRO A 288 -7.74 3.14 13.72
N THR A 289 -7.49 3.17 12.41
CA THR A 289 -7.75 2.05 11.50
C THR A 289 -6.48 1.23 11.22
N TYR A 290 -5.33 1.88 11.22
CA TYR A 290 -4.00 1.28 11.07
C TYR A 290 -3.01 1.90 12.07
N GLY A 291 -1.90 1.21 12.31
CA GLY A 291 -0.82 1.62 13.23
C GLY A 291 -1.11 1.44 14.72
N VAL A 292 -2.34 1.70 15.17
CA VAL A 292 -2.78 1.40 16.55
C VAL A 292 -4.07 0.60 16.51
N ARG A 293 -4.16 -0.41 17.38
CA ARG A 293 -5.35 -1.24 17.53
C ARG A 293 -5.86 -1.18 18.95
N PHE A 294 -7.16 -0.89 19.09
CA PHE A 294 -7.91 -1.03 20.33
C PHE A 294 -8.65 -2.36 20.32
N ILE A 295 -8.41 -3.18 21.34
CA ILE A 295 -9.18 -4.39 21.58
C ILE A 295 -10.03 -4.14 22.81
N HIS A 296 -11.33 -3.98 22.57
CA HIS A 296 -12.34 -3.78 23.59
C HIS A 296 -13.58 -4.57 23.17
N ASN A 297 -14.07 -5.47 24.02
CA ASN A 297 -15.31 -6.18 23.77
C ASN A 297 -16.45 -5.46 24.51
N ALA A 298 -17.41 -4.92 23.75
CA ALA A 298 -18.50 -4.08 24.25
C ALA A 298 -19.69 -4.90 24.80
N ASP A 299 -19.61 -6.23 24.82
CA ASP A 299 -20.69 -7.06 25.37
C ASP A 299 -20.93 -6.74 26.84
N LYS A 300 -22.19 -6.39 27.16
CA LYS A 300 -22.70 -5.90 28.45
C LYS A 300 -22.52 -6.85 29.64
N ASN A 301 -21.83 -7.98 29.48
CA ASN A 301 -21.50 -8.91 30.54
C ASN A 301 -20.05 -8.68 31.02
N LYS A 302 -19.93 -8.34 32.31
CA LYS A 302 -18.72 -7.94 33.07
C LYS A 302 -17.46 -8.82 32.94
N VAL A 303 -17.44 -9.89 32.14
CA VAL A 303 -16.36 -10.90 32.12
C VAL A 303 -15.15 -10.47 31.28
N TRP A 304 -15.31 -9.64 30.24
CA TRP A 304 -14.22 -9.28 29.31
C TRP A 304 -13.54 -7.93 29.58
N LYS A 305 -13.96 -7.18 30.61
CA LYS A 305 -13.27 -5.94 31.01
C LYS A 305 -11.77 -6.16 31.27
N ASN A 306 -11.40 -7.34 31.78
CA ASN A 306 -10.02 -7.68 32.14
C ASN A 306 -9.10 -8.00 30.94
N TYR A 307 -9.62 -8.06 29.71
CA TYR A 307 -8.82 -8.34 28.50
C TYR A 307 -8.72 -7.15 27.54
N SER A 308 -9.22 -5.98 27.94
CA SER A 308 -9.11 -4.77 27.11
C SER A 308 -7.65 -4.31 27.07
N HIS A 309 -7.13 -4.12 25.85
CA HIS A 309 -5.76 -3.66 25.65
C HIS A 309 -5.63 -2.89 24.33
N VAL A 310 -4.61 -2.05 24.26
CA VAL A 310 -4.28 -1.21 23.12
C VAL A 310 -2.81 -1.39 22.79
N TYR A 311 -2.47 -1.47 21.52
CA TYR A 311 -1.09 -1.63 21.09
C TYR A 311 -0.85 -1.02 19.72
N SER A 312 0.40 -0.67 19.45
CA SER A 312 0.85 -0.25 18.14
C SER A 312 1.34 -1.45 17.32
N TRP A 313 1.07 -1.49 16.02
CA TRP A 313 1.60 -2.50 15.11
C TRP A 313 2.09 -1.82 13.82
N LYS A 314 3.08 -2.43 13.17
CA LYS A 314 3.60 -1.97 11.87
C LYS A 314 3.65 -3.12 10.89
N HIS A 315 3.56 -2.80 9.61
CA HIS A 315 3.61 -3.77 8.53
C HIS A 315 4.63 -3.37 7.46
N SER A 316 4.39 -2.24 6.84
CA SER A 316 5.20 -1.68 5.76
C SER A 316 6.22 -0.65 6.26
N ASN A 317 6.23 -0.41 7.58
CA ASN A 317 7.07 0.52 8.34
C ASN A 317 6.72 2.02 8.13
N TYR A 318 5.59 2.33 7.49
CA TYR A 318 5.00 3.69 7.39
C TYR A 318 3.83 3.91 8.36
N GLU A 319 3.63 3.00 9.31
CA GLU A 319 2.50 3.06 10.24
C GLU A 319 2.77 3.97 11.45
N SER A 320 3.99 4.48 11.63
CA SER A 320 4.29 5.39 12.76
C SER A 320 3.58 6.73 12.63
N ARG A 321 3.44 7.26 11.41
CA ARG A 321 2.62 8.46 11.11
C ARG A 321 1.13 8.30 11.44
N ALA A 322 0.69 7.06 11.66
CA ALA A 322 -0.69 6.73 11.98
C ALA A 322 -1.06 7.17 13.41
N TRP A 323 -0.10 7.14 14.33
CA TRP A 323 -0.38 7.40 15.75
C TRP A 323 0.42 8.55 16.35
N PHE A 324 1.43 9.08 15.66
CA PHE A 324 2.05 10.36 16.03
C PHE A 324 2.72 11.05 14.83
N PRO A 325 2.83 12.40 14.82
CA PRO A 325 3.57 13.14 13.80
C PRO A 325 5.08 12.87 13.90
N CYS A 326 5.71 12.45 12.80
CA CYS A 326 7.14 12.11 12.79
C CYS A 326 7.81 12.25 11.42
N PHE A 327 9.15 12.16 11.41
CA PHE A 327 9.93 11.94 10.18
C PHE A 327 9.94 10.44 9.88
N ASP A 328 9.00 10.00 9.04
CA ASP A 328 8.76 8.56 8.81
C ASP A 328 9.67 8.00 7.70
N SER A 329 10.97 7.97 7.98
CA SER A 329 12.01 7.42 7.10
C SER A 329 13.05 6.66 7.92
N PRO A 330 13.56 5.51 7.43
CA PRO A 330 14.45 4.65 8.21
C PRO A 330 15.84 5.26 8.38
N SER A 331 16.23 6.20 7.50
CA SER A 331 17.48 6.96 7.62
C SER A 331 17.44 8.04 8.71
N LYS A 332 16.24 8.44 9.16
CA LYS A 332 16.04 9.51 10.16
C LYS A 332 16.06 8.93 11.56
N LEU A 333 17.27 8.71 12.08
CA LEU A 333 17.50 8.21 13.44
C LEU A 333 17.40 9.34 14.47
N CYS A 334 16.72 9.08 15.59
CA CYS A 334 16.66 9.98 16.72
C CYS A 334 16.59 9.25 18.07
N LEU A 335 16.86 9.99 19.15
CA LEU A 335 16.70 9.50 20.53
C LEU A 335 15.26 9.68 21.00
N TRP A 336 14.75 8.73 21.77
CA TRP A 336 13.33 8.70 22.15
C TRP A 336 13.11 8.73 23.65
N ARG A 337 12.15 9.55 24.07
CA ARG A 337 11.58 9.55 25.42
C ARG A 337 10.09 9.27 25.31
N LEU A 338 9.61 8.23 25.98
CA LEU A 338 8.19 7.85 25.94
C LEU A 338 7.61 7.97 27.34
N SER A 339 6.51 8.70 27.47
CA SER A 339 5.72 8.77 28.70
C SER A 339 4.31 8.30 28.43
N VAL A 340 3.84 7.31 29.19
CA VAL A 340 2.48 6.76 29.02
C VAL A 340 1.75 6.79 30.34
N THR A 341 0.67 7.57 30.40
CA THR A 341 -0.24 7.64 31.53
C THR A 341 -1.40 6.68 31.33
N CYS A 342 -1.61 5.78 32.29
CA CYS A 342 -2.72 4.82 32.27
C CYS A 342 -3.30 4.63 33.67
N ASP A 343 -4.44 3.94 33.76
CA ASP A 343 -5.07 3.60 35.03
C ASP A 343 -4.17 2.70 35.89
N LEU A 344 -4.37 2.72 37.20
CA LEU A 344 -3.55 1.99 38.18
C LEU A 344 -3.47 0.48 37.90
N THR A 345 -4.53 -0.12 37.37
CA THR A 345 -4.66 -1.56 37.07
C THR A 345 -4.01 -1.98 35.76
N LEU A 346 -3.70 -1.03 34.87
CA LEU A 346 -3.12 -1.29 33.55
C LEU A 346 -1.59 -1.19 33.62
N THR A 347 -0.90 -1.92 32.77
CA THR A 347 0.55 -1.88 32.64
C THR A 347 0.90 -1.41 31.24
N ALA A 348 1.70 -0.35 31.14
CA ALA A 348 2.20 0.15 29.88
C ALA A 348 3.63 -0.35 29.63
N VAL A 349 3.83 -1.01 28.50
CA VAL A 349 5.13 -1.49 28.02
C VAL A 349 5.47 -0.73 26.75
N CYS A 350 6.61 -0.05 26.75
CA CYS A 350 7.10 0.70 25.60
C CYS A 350 8.51 0.29 25.21
N SER A 351 8.92 0.74 24.02
CA SER A 351 10.32 0.66 23.56
C SER A 351 11.24 1.48 24.47
N GLY A 352 12.42 0.96 24.80
CA GLY A 352 13.40 1.60 25.70
C GLY A 352 13.41 1.03 27.11
N ASN A 353 14.28 1.55 27.97
CA ASN A 353 14.39 1.12 29.36
C ASN A 353 13.41 1.88 30.26
N LEU A 354 12.81 1.20 31.21
CA LEU A 354 11.99 1.84 32.23
C LEU A 354 12.90 2.63 33.17
N GLN A 355 12.68 3.95 33.29
CA GLN A 355 13.40 4.79 34.24
C GLN A 355 12.64 4.93 35.55
N ASP A 356 11.37 5.30 35.45
CA ASP A 356 10.54 5.58 36.63
C ASP A 356 9.05 5.33 36.36
N VAL A 357 8.30 5.10 37.43
CA VAL A 357 6.83 4.95 37.42
C VAL A 357 6.25 5.93 38.43
N ILE A 358 5.72 7.03 37.93
CA ILE A 358 5.17 8.11 38.75
C ILE A 358 3.68 7.86 38.95
N ILE A 359 3.24 7.75 40.20
CA ILE A 359 1.80 7.66 40.53
C ILE A 359 1.29 9.08 40.79
N ASN A 360 0.16 9.44 40.19
CA ASN A 360 -0.45 10.76 40.41
C ASN A 360 -0.94 10.90 41.87
N ASP A 361 -0.94 12.13 42.40
CA ASP A 361 -1.40 12.44 43.77
C ASP A 361 -2.84 11.97 44.06
N SER A 362 -3.67 11.84 43.00
CA SER A 362 -5.05 11.33 43.08
C SER A 362 -5.15 9.81 43.22
N LEU A 363 -4.04 9.06 43.16
CA LEU A 363 -3.97 7.58 43.21
C LEU A 363 -4.83 6.84 42.16
N THR A 364 -5.27 7.53 41.12
CA THR A 364 -6.12 6.95 40.06
C THR A 364 -5.30 6.46 38.86
N GLN A 365 -4.19 7.14 38.56
CA GLN A 365 -3.39 6.93 37.36
C GLN A 365 -1.91 6.83 37.71
N LYS A 366 -1.18 6.13 36.85
CA LYS A 366 0.28 6.02 36.90
C LYS A 366 0.87 6.33 35.52
N THR A 367 2.04 6.94 35.52
CA THR A 367 2.77 7.37 34.33
C THR A 367 4.09 6.62 34.28
N TYR A 368 4.29 5.85 33.21
CA TYR A 368 5.54 5.14 32.95
C TYR A 368 6.46 6.01 32.11
N LEU A 369 7.72 6.16 32.53
CA LEU A 369 8.76 6.88 31.79
C LEU A 369 9.78 5.90 31.20
N TYR A 370 9.84 5.85 29.88
CA TYR A 370 10.78 5.03 29.13
C TYR A 370 11.79 5.89 28.35
N LEU A 371 13.06 5.47 28.35
CA LEU A 371 14.14 6.10 27.59
C LEU A 371 14.78 5.09 26.63
N VAL A 372 14.86 5.43 25.34
CA VAL A 372 15.63 4.66 24.35
C VAL A 372 17.03 5.25 24.26
N ASN A 373 18.03 4.49 24.70
CA ASN A 373 19.43 4.94 24.76
C ASN A 373 20.14 4.94 23.39
N SER A 374 19.70 4.09 22.45
CA SER A 374 20.24 4.00 21.10
C SER A 374 19.40 4.82 20.13
N PRO A 375 20.01 5.55 19.16
CA PRO A 375 19.26 6.28 18.17
C PRO A 375 18.55 5.32 17.22
N THR A 376 17.25 5.51 17.03
CA THR A 376 16.39 4.58 16.26
C THR A 376 15.41 5.37 15.39
N PRO A 377 14.95 4.80 14.27
CA PRO A 377 13.95 5.44 13.41
C PRO A 377 12.56 5.36 14.06
N ALA A 378 11.65 6.24 13.61
CA ALA A 378 10.28 6.28 14.11
C ALA A 378 9.51 4.97 13.88
N CYS A 379 9.82 4.22 12.81
CA CYS A 379 9.21 2.93 12.51
C CYS A 379 9.55 1.82 13.52
N ASN A 380 10.58 2.00 14.37
CA ASN A 380 10.98 1.02 15.37
C ASN A 380 10.48 1.36 16.79
N ILE A 381 9.59 2.33 16.92
CA ILE A 381 8.96 2.69 18.19
C ILE A 381 7.56 2.11 18.26
N GLY A 382 7.30 1.38 19.35
CA GLY A 382 5.99 0.83 19.65
C GLY A 382 5.70 0.77 21.14
N PHE A 383 4.42 0.56 21.46
CA PHE A 383 3.89 0.43 22.80
C PHE A 383 2.74 -0.61 22.86
N ALA A 384 2.51 -1.12 24.07
CA ALA A 384 1.35 -1.93 24.42
C ALA A 384 0.87 -1.56 25.83
N VAL A 385 -0.44 -1.38 26.01
CA VAL A 385 -1.07 -1.08 27.31
C VAL A 385 -2.25 -2.01 27.52
N GLY A 386 -2.29 -2.69 28.65
CA GLY A 386 -3.36 -3.61 28.99
C GLY A 386 -3.21 -4.14 30.41
N HIS A 387 -4.06 -5.10 30.79
CA HIS A 387 -3.86 -5.89 32.01
C HIS A 387 -2.81 -6.97 31.73
N LEU A 388 -1.53 -6.62 31.84
CA LEU A 388 -0.42 -7.52 31.55
C LEU A 388 0.25 -7.99 32.84
N ASP A 389 0.45 -9.30 32.94
CA ASP A 389 1.25 -9.90 33.98
C ASP A 389 2.72 -9.95 33.54
N LEU A 390 3.64 -9.67 34.47
CA LEU A 390 5.08 -9.67 34.24
C LEU A 390 5.70 -11.02 34.62
N TYR A 391 6.47 -11.59 33.71
CA TYR A 391 7.39 -12.69 33.97
C TYR A 391 8.83 -12.24 33.67
N VAL A 392 9.69 -12.27 34.68
CA VAL A 392 11.12 -12.02 34.52
C VAL A 392 11.83 -13.36 34.39
N HIS A 393 12.69 -13.51 33.38
CA HIS A 393 13.41 -14.76 33.15
C HIS A 393 14.41 -15.03 34.28
N PRO A 394 14.50 -16.26 34.83
CA PRO A 394 15.32 -16.54 36.02
C PRO A 394 16.83 -16.45 35.78
N GLU A 395 17.30 -16.79 34.58
CA GLU A 395 18.74 -16.79 34.26
C GLU A 395 19.26 -15.43 33.77
N MET A 396 18.38 -14.61 33.18
CA MET A 396 18.74 -13.30 32.61
C MET A 396 17.70 -12.26 33.03
N ASN A 397 18.03 -11.49 34.05
CA ASN A 397 17.14 -10.47 34.64
C ASN A 397 16.78 -9.34 33.67
N GLU A 398 17.56 -9.17 32.59
CA GLU A 398 17.33 -8.17 31.55
C GLU A 398 16.19 -8.54 30.59
N LEU A 399 15.71 -9.79 30.65
CA LEU A 399 14.61 -10.31 29.85
C LEU A 399 13.29 -10.24 30.62
N SER A 400 12.35 -9.48 30.09
CA SER A 400 10.99 -9.36 30.64
C SER A 400 9.94 -9.78 29.63
N CYS A 401 9.02 -10.64 30.04
CA CYS A 401 7.95 -11.13 29.20
C CYS A 401 6.61 -10.75 29.81
N PHE A 402 5.66 -10.37 28.96
CA PHE A 402 4.34 -9.89 29.37
C PHE A 402 3.26 -10.68 28.64
N CYS A 403 2.22 -11.09 29.35
CA CYS A 403 1.03 -11.71 28.76
C CYS A 403 -0.23 -11.16 29.39
N LEU A 404 -1.39 -11.35 28.74
CA LEU A 404 -2.67 -11.07 29.38
C LEU A 404 -2.87 -11.98 30.62
N GLN A 405 -3.68 -11.51 31.56
CA GLN A 405 -4.01 -12.23 32.79
C GLN A 405 -4.50 -13.65 32.49
N ASN A 406 -4.15 -14.59 33.37
CA ASN A 406 -4.44 -16.04 33.31
C ASN A 406 -3.54 -16.90 32.39
N TYR A 407 -2.70 -16.31 31.54
CA TYR A 407 -1.80 -17.05 30.63
C TYR A 407 -0.35 -17.17 31.11
N LEU A 408 -0.06 -16.74 32.35
CA LEU A 408 1.27 -16.78 32.94
C LEU A 408 1.93 -18.18 32.97
N PRO A 409 1.22 -19.31 33.23
CA PRO A 409 1.81 -20.64 33.17
C PRO A 409 2.32 -21.00 31.77
N ASP A 410 1.53 -20.69 30.74
CA ASP A 410 1.89 -20.96 29.35
C ASP A 410 3.05 -20.05 28.91
N LEU A 411 3.07 -18.80 29.39
CA LEU A 411 4.20 -17.89 29.17
C LEU A 411 5.52 -18.45 29.76
N LYS A 412 5.49 -19.00 30.98
CA LYS A 412 6.67 -19.61 31.60
C LYS A 412 7.23 -20.75 30.76
N CYS A 413 6.37 -21.63 30.27
CA CYS A 413 6.77 -22.74 29.41
C CYS A 413 7.37 -22.25 28.09
N THR A 414 6.70 -21.30 27.43
CA THR A 414 7.15 -20.80 26.12
C THR A 414 8.49 -20.07 26.19
N MET A 415 8.75 -19.34 27.28
CA MET A 415 9.91 -18.47 27.44
C MET A 415 11.15 -19.17 28.02
N GLU A 416 11.06 -20.44 28.47
CA GLU A 416 12.17 -21.20 29.04
C GLU A 416 13.42 -21.24 28.14
N HIS A 417 13.22 -21.22 26.82
CA HIS A 417 14.29 -21.36 25.83
C HIS A 417 14.86 -20.02 25.32
N LEU A 418 14.34 -18.88 25.82
CA LEU A 418 14.70 -17.57 25.29
C LEU A 418 16.17 -17.23 25.54
N ASN A 419 16.71 -17.59 26.71
CA ASN A 419 18.14 -17.48 27.04
C ASN A 419 19.07 -18.10 25.99
N ARG A 420 18.80 -19.34 25.57
CA ARG A 420 19.62 -20.08 24.61
C ARG A 420 19.64 -19.43 23.23
N VAL A 421 18.58 -18.70 22.87
CA VAL A 421 18.53 -17.92 21.63
C VAL A 421 19.52 -16.77 21.68
N PHE A 422 19.58 -16.04 22.80
CA PHE A 422 20.56 -14.96 22.99
C PHE A 422 21.99 -15.49 23.00
N GLU A 423 22.26 -16.54 23.80
CA GLU A 423 23.58 -17.19 23.85
C GLU A 423 24.06 -17.60 22.45
N PHE A 424 23.17 -18.19 21.64
CA PHE A 424 23.50 -18.58 20.28
C PHE A 424 23.89 -17.39 19.40
N TYR A 425 23.14 -16.29 19.43
CA TYR A 425 23.45 -15.12 18.60
C TYR A 425 24.68 -14.36 19.11
N GLU A 426 24.91 -14.30 20.41
CA GLU A 426 26.11 -13.70 20.99
C GLU A 426 27.37 -14.51 20.64
N GLU A 427 27.29 -15.84 20.64
CA GLU A 427 28.37 -16.72 20.15
C GLU A 427 28.59 -16.53 18.64
N LEU A 428 27.52 -16.56 17.84
CA LEU A 428 27.59 -16.49 16.38
C LEU A 428 28.16 -15.15 15.88
N LEU A 429 27.72 -14.03 16.46
CA LEU A 429 28.13 -12.69 16.06
C LEU A 429 29.36 -12.19 16.84
N SER A 430 29.80 -12.93 17.87
CA SER A 430 30.90 -12.55 18.77
C SER A 430 30.72 -11.16 19.39
N LEU A 431 29.47 -10.76 19.62
CA LEU A 431 29.08 -9.46 20.16
C LEU A 431 27.93 -9.66 21.14
N ARG A 432 27.97 -8.93 22.26
CA ARG A 432 26.86 -8.90 23.20
C ARG A 432 25.64 -8.21 22.60
N TYR A 433 24.48 -8.52 23.15
CA TYR A 433 23.24 -7.85 22.80
C TYR A 433 23.38 -6.31 22.88
N PRO A 434 23.03 -5.53 21.82
CA PRO A 434 23.31 -4.09 21.76
C PRO A 434 22.49 -3.22 22.71
N HIS A 435 21.35 -3.73 23.19
CA HIS A 435 20.46 -3.01 24.10
C HIS A 435 20.59 -3.54 25.52
N SER A 436 20.13 -2.78 26.51
CA SER A 436 20.24 -3.13 27.93
C SER A 436 19.06 -3.94 28.47
N SER A 437 17.96 -4.04 27.73
CA SER A 437 16.83 -4.90 28.09
C SER A 437 16.10 -5.36 26.84
N PHE A 438 15.39 -6.49 26.98
CA PHE A 438 14.50 -7.00 25.95
C PHE A 438 13.15 -7.36 26.56
N LYS A 439 12.08 -6.94 25.89
CA LYS A 439 10.70 -7.14 26.32
C LYS A 439 9.92 -7.88 25.26
N MET A 440 9.24 -8.95 25.63
CA MET A 440 8.33 -9.66 24.72
C MET A 440 6.91 -9.59 25.26
N VAL A 441 5.96 -9.06 24.49
CA VAL A 441 4.57 -8.87 24.91
C VAL A 441 3.66 -9.70 24.01
N PHE A 442 2.85 -10.57 24.62
CA PHE A 442 1.84 -11.35 23.95
C PHE A 442 0.50 -10.63 23.94
N VAL A 443 -0.02 -10.40 22.73
CA VAL A 443 -1.16 -9.52 22.44
C VAL A 443 -2.20 -10.29 21.61
N TYR A 444 -3.50 -10.00 21.78
CA TYR A 444 -4.53 -10.67 20.99
C TYR A 444 -4.68 -10.07 19.58
N ASP A 445 -4.94 -10.92 18.58
CA ASP A 445 -5.29 -10.54 17.21
C ASP A 445 -4.27 -9.59 16.56
N LEU A 446 -2.99 -9.93 16.68
CA LEU A 446 -1.93 -9.22 15.96
C LEU A 446 -2.09 -9.49 14.44
N PRO A 447 -2.11 -8.45 13.57
CA PRO A 447 -2.28 -8.66 12.13
C PRO A 447 -1.15 -9.44 11.45
N LEU A 448 0.03 -9.46 12.06
CA LEU A 448 1.20 -10.26 11.68
C LEU A 448 1.51 -11.25 12.80
N ASP A 449 2.27 -12.30 12.49
CA ASP A 449 2.65 -13.30 13.50
C ASP A 449 3.50 -12.69 14.63
N SER A 450 4.43 -11.80 14.26
CA SER A 450 5.24 -11.03 15.19
C SER A 450 5.61 -9.66 14.62
N VAL A 451 5.82 -8.69 15.50
CA VAL A 451 6.29 -7.33 15.17
C VAL A 451 7.43 -6.97 16.11
N SER A 452 8.59 -6.64 15.54
CA SER A 452 9.78 -6.25 16.31
C SER A 452 9.96 -4.73 16.29
N TYR A 453 10.03 -4.14 17.47
CA TYR A 453 10.44 -2.78 17.78
C TYR A 453 11.77 -2.81 18.52
N THR A 454 12.43 -1.67 18.69
CA THR A 454 13.68 -1.61 19.44
C THR A 454 13.40 -1.98 20.90
N THR A 455 14.09 -3.00 21.44
CA THR A 455 13.92 -3.58 22.78
C THR A 455 12.56 -4.22 23.08
N LEU A 456 11.60 -4.16 22.16
CA LEU A 456 10.23 -4.62 22.36
C LEU A 456 9.80 -5.50 21.18
N ALA A 457 9.34 -6.72 21.45
CA ALA A 457 8.70 -7.58 20.45
C ALA A 457 7.24 -7.83 20.83
N LEU A 458 6.32 -7.56 19.92
CA LEU A 458 4.92 -7.95 20.05
C LEU A 458 4.69 -9.26 19.30
N VAL A 459 4.05 -10.21 19.96
CA VAL A 459 3.75 -11.53 19.40
C VAL A 459 2.27 -11.81 19.59
N ASP A 460 1.64 -12.45 18.61
CA ASP A 460 0.25 -12.88 18.77
C ASP A 460 0.12 -13.93 19.89
N MET A 461 -0.91 -13.81 20.72
CA MET A 461 -1.17 -14.76 21.81
C MET A 461 -1.35 -16.19 21.34
N SER A 462 -1.73 -16.41 20.07
CA SER A 462 -1.81 -17.75 19.52
C SER A 462 -0.50 -18.51 19.74
N PHE A 463 0.67 -17.88 19.72
CA PHE A 463 1.97 -18.54 19.87
C PHE A 463 2.29 -18.98 21.31
N LEU A 464 1.48 -18.63 22.32
CA LEU A 464 1.60 -19.20 23.66
C LEU A 464 1.17 -20.66 23.64
N TYR A 465 1.95 -21.56 24.23
CA TYR A 465 1.64 -22.98 24.30
C TYR A 465 1.99 -23.53 25.69
N ASN A 466 1.31 -24.60 26.05
CA ASN A 466 1.59 -25.37 27.26
C ASN A 466 2.56 -26.53 26.95
N GLU A 467 3.30 -27.02 27.94
CA GLU A 467 4.20 -28.19 27.83
C GLU A 467 3.56 -29.40 27.15
N LYS A 468 2.23 -29.54 27.26
CA LYS A 468 1.47 -30.66 26.68
C LYS A 468 1.28 -30.57 25.16
N VAL A 469 1.48 -29.41 24.54
CA VAL A 469 1.29 -29.18 23.10
C VAL A 469 2.63 -29.37 22.37
N ILE A 470 2.66 -30.24 21.35
CA ILE A 470 3.89 -30.66 20.65
C ILE A 470 4.11 -29.85 19.36
N ASP A 471 3.13 -29.79 18.47
CA ASP A 471 3.29 -29.25 17.10
C ASP A 471 3.71 -27.77 17.08
N GLN A 472 3.26 -26.99 18.05
CA GLN A 472 3.50 -25.56 18.10
C GLN A 472 4.91 -25.19 18.60
N GLN A 473 5.61 -26.07 19.30
CA GLN A 473 6.89 -25.75 19.98
C GLN A 473 8.00 -25.35 19.00
N ALA A 474 8.11 -26.03 17.85
CA ALA A 474 9.15 -25.72 16.86
C ALA A 474 8.90 -24.37 16.19
N ILE A 475 7.64 -24.09 15.84
CA ILE A 475 7.20 -22.88 15.15
C ILE A 475 7.44 -21.64 16.03
N THR A 476 7.08 -21.73 17.32
CA THR A 476 7.23 -20.62 18.27
C THR A 476 8.69 -20.31 18.56
N ARG A 477 9.52 -21.33 18.74
CA ARG A 477 10.97 -21.16 18.97
C ARG A 477 11.67 -20.51 17.77
N GLU A 478 11.27 -20.86 16.55
CA GLU A 478 11.78 -20.22 15.34
C GLU A 478 11.35 -18.75 15.25
N MET A 479 10.08 -18.45 15.54
CA MET A 479 9.56 -17.09 15.54
C MET A 479 10.22 -16.22 16.63
N ILE A 480 10.46 -16.76 17.82
CA ILE A 480 11.20 -16.07 18.89
C ILE A 480 12.64 -15.76 18.42
N ALA A 481 13.30 -16.73 17.78
CA ALA A 481 14.64 -16.54 17.23
C ALA A 481 14.67 -15.48 16.12
N GLU A 482 13.63 -15.39 15.30
CA GLU A 482 13.45 -14.31 14.32
C GLU A 482 13.27 -12.95 15.00
N CYS A 483 12.45 -12.85 16.05
CA CYS A 483 12.24 -11.61 16.79
C CYS A 483 13.54 -11.08 17.41
N VAL A 484 14.37 -11.97 17.97
CA VAL A 484 15.68 -11.61 18.54
C VAL A 484 16.67 -11.22 17.43
N ALA A 485 16.71 -11.95 16.32
CA ALA A 485 17.58 -11.60 15.18
C ALA A 485 17.24 -10.21 14.60
N LYS A 486 15.95 -9.85 14.55
CA LYS A 486 15.47 -8.53 14.13
C LYS A 486 15.94 -7.39 15.04
N GLN A 487 16.24 -7.67 16.31
CA GLN A 487 16.81 -6.67 17.21
C GLN A 487 18.21 -6.23 16.74
N PHE A 488 19.05 -7.18 16.31
CA PHE A 488 20.39 -6.88 15.78
C PHE A 488 20.30 -6.20 14.40
N TYR A 489 19.60 -6.85 13.46
CA TYR A 489 19.42 -6.36 12.09
C TYR A 489 17.95 -6.05 11.84
N GLY A 490 17.62 -4.77 11.70
CA GLY A 490 16.25 -4.25 11.57
C GLY A 490 15.97 -3.16 12.61
N CYS A 491 16.36 -3.38 13.88
CA CYS A 491 16.20 -2.40 14.96
C CYS A 491 17.48 -1.60 15.26
N PHE A 492 18.60 -2.29 15.52
CA PHE A 492 19.88 -1.65 15.83
C PHE A 492 20.61 -1.18 14.55
N VAL A 493 20.87 -2.11 13.64
CA VAL A 493 21.31 -1.80 12.27
C VAL A 493 20.07 -1.66 11.39
N VAL A 494 19.84 -0.48 10.85
CA VAL A 494 18.59 -0.12 10.15
C VAL A 494 18.88 0.02 8.66
N GLN A 495 17.92 -0.27 7.79
CA GLN A 495 18.05 -0.01 6.35
C GLN A 495 18.23 1.49 6.03
N GLY A 496 19.06 1.84 5.05
CA GLY A 496 19.23 3.22 4.61
C GLY A 496 17.99 3.73 3.87
N ASN A 497 17.53 2.98 2.87
CA ASN A 497 16.34 3.30 2.09
C ASN A 497 15.26 2.21 2.18
N TRP A 498 14.03 2.57 1.85
CA TRP A 498 12.91 1.62 1.84
C TRP A 498 13.06 0.48 0.81
N GLN A 499 13.70 0.75 -0.32
CA GLN A 499 14.02 -0.28 -1.33
C GLN A 499 14.99 -1.35 -0.79
N GLU A 500 15.85 -0.98 0.17
CA GLU A 500 16.86 -1.84 0.77
C GLU A 500 16.32 -2.63 1.97
N ARG A 501 15.00 -2.60 2.21
CA ARG A 501 14.37 -3.31 3.33
C ARG A 501 14.70 -4.80 3.38
N TRP A 502 14.74 -5.44 2.21
CA TRP A 502 15.07 -6.86 2.08
C TRP A 502 16.47 -7.19 2.62
N PHE A 503 17.34 -6.19 2.72
CA PHE A 503 18.71 -6.36 3.15
C PHE A 503 18.78 -6.58 4.68
N ALA A 504 18.25 -5.64 5.47
CA ALA A 504 18.27 -5.73 6.93
C ALA A 504 17.33 -6.85 7.45
N GLU A 505 16.09 -6.90 6.97
CA GLU A 505 15.13 -7.91 7.40
C GLU A 505 15.47 -9.31 6.85
N GLY A 506 16.01 -9.40 5.63
CA GLY A 506 16.47 -10.67 5.06
C GLY A 506 17.69 -11.25 5.79
N LEU A 507 18.61 -10.42 6.29
CA LEU A 507 19.70 -10.87 7.16
C LEU A 507 19.16 -11.44 8.48
N ALA A 508 18.18 -10.80 9.11
CA ALA A 508 17.56 -11.30 10.33
C ALA A 508 16.86 -12.66 10.11
N LEU A 509 16.13 -12.81 9.01
CA LEU A 509 15.51 -14.07 8.61
C LEU A 509 16.55 -15.16 8.29
N TYR A 510 17.68 -14.79 7.67
CA TYR A 510 18.77 -15.73 7.45
C TYR A 510 19.38 -16.24 8.77
N LEU A 511 19.58 -15.34 9.75
CA LEU A 511 20.09 -15.70 11.07
C LEU A 511 19.13 -16.63 11.83
N SER A 512 17.80 -16.43 11.72
CA SER A 512 16.83 -17.34 12.33
C SER A 512 16.92 -18.75 11.74
N LYS A 513 17.22 -18.89 10.43
CA LYS A 513 17.47 -20.20 9.82
C LYS A 513 18.78 -20.84 10.30
N MET A 514 19.81 -20.06 10.63
CA MET A 514 21.02 -20.59 11.27
C MET A 514 20.73 -21.13 12.67
N TYR A 515 19.84 -20.48 13.44
CA TYR A 515 19.38 -21.01 14.72
C TYR A 515 18.66 -22.35 14.56
N VAL A 516 17.81 -22.50 13.54
CA VAL A 516 17.16 -23.79 13.23
C VAL A 516 18.20 -24.87 12.91
N GLN A 517 19.23 -24.53 12.14
CA GLN A 517 20.33 -25.45 11.81
C GLN A 517 21.06 -25.97 13.07
N ARG A 518 21.30 -25.10 14.05
CA ARG A 518 21.99 -25.45 15.30
C ARG A 518 21.11 -26.25 16.27
N THR A 519 19.84 -25.87 16.40
CA THR A 519 18.94 -26.38 17.45
C THR A 519 18.10 -27.58 17.03
N PHE A 520 17.52 -27.54 15.83
CA PHE A 520 16.71 -28.62 15.27
C PHE A 520 17.51 -29.55 14.33
N GLY A 521 18.75 -29.14 14.01
CA GLY A 521 19.71 -29.92 13.25
C GLY A 521 19.74 -29.60 11.76
N GLN A 522 20.81 -30.02 11.10
CA GLN A 522 21.08 -29.77 9.67
C GLN A 522 19.93 -30.23 8.76
N ASN A 523 19.30 -31.33 9.13
CA ASN A 523 18.30 -32.03 8.35
C ASN A 523 16.99 -31.24 8.23
N GLU A 524 16.51 -30.67 9.35
CA GLU A 524 15.34 -29.79 9.36
C GLU A 524 15.63 -28.49 8.60
N TYR A 525 16.81 -27.91 8.81
CA TYR A 525 17.24 -26.71 8.09
C TYR A 525 17.22 -26.91 6.57
N MET A 526 17.81 -28.00 6.07
CA MET A 526 17.82 -28.28 4.62
C MET A 526 16.42 -28.53 4.06
N TYR A 527 15.54 -29.17 4.83
CA TYR A 527 14.13 -29.32 4.45
C TYR A 527 13.41 -27.97 4.32
N GLN A 528 13.58 -27.07 5.30
CA GLN A 528 12.98 -25.74 5.25
C GLN A 528 13.53 -24.90 4.08
N ILE A 529 14.85 -24.94 3.83
CA ILE A 529 15.46 -24.24 2.69
C ILE A 529 14.94 -24.79 1.35
N SER A 530 14.80 -26.12 1.22
CA SER A 530 14.22 -26.72 0.01
C SER A 530 12.79 -26.25 -0.23
N LYS A 531 11.99 -26.12 0.82
CA LYS A 531 10.61 -25.61 0.71
C LYS A 531 10.57 -24.14 0.31
N LEU A 532 11.40 -23.30 0.93
CA LEU A 532 11.54 -21.88 0.56
C LEU A 532 11.96 -21.70 -0.89
N LEU A 533 12.88 -22.55 -1.36
CA LEU A 533 13.33 -22.57 -2.75
C LEU A 533 12.20 -22.92 -3.71
N ASP A 534 11.43 -23.99 -3.42
CA ASP A 534 10.27 -24.40 -4.23
C ASP A 534 9.22 -23.27 -4.31
N GLU A 535 8.92 -22.59 -3.20
CA GLU A 535 7.96 -21.46 -3.15
C GLU A 535 8.40 -20.26 -4.01
N VAL A 536 9.68 -19.85 -3.93
CA VAL A 536 10.22 -18.74 -4.73
C VAL A 536 10.20 -19.08 -6.22
N ILE A 537 10.60 -20.30 -6.57
CA ILE A 537 10.65 -20.75 -7.96
C ILE A 537 9.24 -20.80 -8.58
N ASP A 538 8.28 -21.37 -7.87
CA ASP A 538 6.93 -21.54 -8.41
C ASP A 538 6.24 -20.19 -8.64
N TYR A 539 6.54 -19.18 -7.82
CA TYR A 539 6.10 -17.80 -8.06
C TYR A 539 6.83 -17.14 -9.25
N GLU A 540 8.17 -17.20 -9.31
CA GLU A 540 8.92 -16.60 -10.40
C GLU A 540 8.59 -17.22 -11.77
N LYS A 541 8.18 -18.50 -11.79
CA LYS A 541 7.68 -19.17 -13.00
C LYS A 541 6.36 -18.60 -13.51
N LYS A 542 5.43 -18.30 -12.59
CA LYS A 542 4.08 -17.81 -12.91
C LYS A 542 4.08 -16.31 -13.26
N HIS A 543 4.79 -15.49 -12.49
CA HIS A 543 4.68 -14.02 -12.56
C HIS A 543 5.94 -13.29 -13.06
N GLY A 544 7.03 -14.02 -13.35
CA GLY A 544 8.31 -13.43 -13.76
C GLY A 544 9.28 -13.23 -12.59
N GLY A 545 10.55 -12.96 -12.93
CA GLY A 545 11.63 -12.87 -11.94
C GLY A 545 11.54 -11.63 -11.04
N ILE A 546 11.79 -11.80 -9.75
CA ILE A 546 11.80 -10.70 -8.76
C ILE A 546 13.14 -9.97 -8.84
N VAL A 547 13.12 -8.65 -9.00
CA VAL A 547 14.31 -7.79 -8.89
C VAL A 547 14.34 -7.18 -7.50
N LEU A 548 15.48 -7.27 -6.81
CA LEU A 548 15.64 -6.76 -5.45
C LEU A 548 16.17 -5.31 -5.45
N LEU A 549 16.98 -4.97 -6.45
CA LEU A 549 17.56 -3.63 -6.65
C LEU A 549 17.45 -3.27 -8.14
N PRO A 550 16.42 -2.52 -8.58
CA PRO A 550 16.37 -2.04 -9.95
C PRO A 550 17.53 -1.06 -10.23
N ARG A 551 18.19 -1.15 -11.39
CA ARG A 551 19.16 -0.13 -11.83
C ARG A 551 18.40 1.10 -12.33
N ASP A 552 18.90 2.28 -12.02
CA ASP A 552 18.29 3.58 -12.38
C ASP A 552 18.17 3.86 -13.90
N GLU A 553 18.66 2.98 -14.77
CA GLU A 553 18.92 3.29 -16.18
C GLU A 553 17.76 3.07 -17.16
N SER A 554 16.60 2.53 -16.75
CA SER A 554 15.46 2.36 -17.67
C SER A 554 14.14 2.87 -17.09
N LYS A 555 13.64 3.98 -17.65
CA LYS A 555 12.30 4.53 -17.40
C LYS A 555 11.17 3.51 -17.68
N GLU A 556 11.45 2.46 -18.43
CA GLU A 556 10.48 1.39 -18.77
C GLU A 556 10.26 0.38 -17.64
N ASP A 557 11.26 0.09 -16.78
CA ASP A 557 11.10 -0.88 -15.69
C ASP A 557 10.42 -0.27 -14.43
N LYS A 558 10.41 1.06 -14.29
CA LYS A 558 9.68 1.79 -13.23
C LYS A 558 8.16 1.58 -13.27
N ILE A 559 7.62 1.09 -14.38
CA ILE A 559 6.17 0.95 -14.60
C ILE A 559 5.57 -0.23 -13.82
N SER A 560 6.39 -1.17 -13.34
CA SER A 560 5.89 -2.44 -12.80
C SER A 560 5.88 -2.58 -11.27
N TYR A 561 6.67 -1.79 -10.52
CA TYR A 561 6.76 -1.92 -9.06
C TYR A 561 7.02 -0.56 -8.41
N SER A 562 6.22 -0.21 -7.40
CA SER A 562 6.36 1.07 -6.68
C SER A 562 7.67 1.14 -5.89
N SER A 563 8.27 2.32 -5.83
CA SER A 563 9.47 2.63 -5.03
C SER A 563 9.31 2.35 -3.53
N SER A 564 8.08 2.36 -3.00
CA SER A 564 7.81 2.06 -1.58
C SER A 564 7.26 0.64 -1.33
N PRO A 565 7.69 -0.03 -0.25
CA PRO A 565 7.11 -1.29 0.22
C PRO A 565 5.62 -1.23 0.54
N PHE A 566 5.05 -0.02 0.67
CA PHE A 566 3.66 0.22 1.04
C PHE A 566 2.67 -0.21 -0.06
N PHE A 567 3.02 -0.04 -1.34
CA PHE A 567 2.14 -0.40 -2.47
C PHE A 567 2.51 -1.72 -3.16
N ASN A 568 3.50 -2.43 -2.63
CA ASN A 568 3.85 -3.75 -3.14
C ASN A 568 2.78 -4.77 -2.74
N ASN A 569 2.44 -5.67 -3.67
CA ASN A 569 1.55 -6.80 -3.39
C ASN A 569 2.11 -7.58 -2.18
N PRO A 570 1.32 -7.85 -1.12
CA PRO A 570 1.79 -8.56 0.07
C PRO A 570 2.37 -9.95 -0.23
N VAL A 571 1.86 -10.64 -1.25
CA VAL A 571 2.41 -11.93 -1.71
C VAL A 571 3.79 -11.74 -2.34
N HIS A 572 3.96 -10.69 -3.12
CA HIS A 572 5.25 -10.34 -3.72
C HIS A 572 6.28 -9.98 -2.63
N ALA A 573 5.87 -9.17 -1.63
CA ALA A 573 6.73 -8.78 -0.52
C ALA A 573 7.22 -9.98 0.31
N ASP A 574 6.34 -10.95 0.61
CA ASP A 574 6.72 -12.19 1.31
C ASP A 574 7.78 -12.99 0.53
N ILE A 575 7.56 -13.18 -0.78
CA ILE A 575 8.48 -13.95 -1.62
C ILE A 575 9.80 -13.23 -1.85
N LEU A 576 9.78 -11.90 -1.91
CA LEU A 576 10.97 -11.06 -1.93
C LEU A 576 11.84 -11.27 -0.68
N MET A 577 11.24 -11.36 0.52
CA MET A 577 11.96 -11.69 1.75
C MET A 577 12.50 -13.13 1.75
N LYS A 578 11.73 -14.09 1.24
CA LYS A 578 12.20 -15.49 1.11
C LYS A 578 13.37 -15.61 0.14
N LYS A 579 13.35 -14.86 -0.96
CA LYS A 579 14.46 -14.78 -1.92
C LYS A 579 15.71 -14.15 -1.28
N ALA A 580 15.56 -13.12 -0.45
CA ALA A 580 16.67 -12.51 0.28
C ALA A 580 17.42 -13.53 1.16
N VAL A 581 16.69 -14.38 1.89
CA VAL A 581 17.30 -15.46 2.71
C VAL A 581 18.15 -16.41 1.86
N LEU A 582 17.66 -16.79 0.68
CA LEU A 582 18.41 -17.64 -0.25
C LEU A 582 19.67 -16.94 -0.75
N ILE A 583 19.62 -15.64 -1.04
CA ILE A 583 20.78 -14.89 -1.52
C ILE A 583 21.85 -14.74 -0.43
N PHE A 584 21.48 -14.45 0.82
CA PHE A 584 22.47 -14.40 1.91
C PHE A 584 23.16 -15.73 2.13
N ARG A 585 22.41 -16.83 1.96
CA ARG A 585 23.00 -18.17 1.94
C ARG A 585 23.96 -18.36 0.76
N LEU A 586 23.60 -17.93 -0.45
CA LEU A 586 24.50 -18.00 -1.61
C LEU A 586 25.79 -17.19 -1.39
N LEU A 587 25.65 -16.03 -0.76
CA LEU A 587 26.75 -15.15 -0.41
C LEU A 587 27.69 -15.81 0.62
N GLU A 588 27.12 -16.46 1.65
CA GLU A 588 27.85 -17.27 2.63
C GLU A 588 28.68 -18.37 1.93
N PHE A 589 28.11 -19.06 0.94
CA PHE A 589 28.84 -20.09 0.19
C PHE A 589 29.96 -19.52 -0.69
N LYS A 590 29.78 -18.35 -1.30
CA LYS A 590 30.81 -17.73 -2.14
C LYS A 590 31.98 -17.15 -1.32
N ILE A 591 31.70 -16.56 -0.16
CA ILE A 591 32.71 -15.88 0.66
C ILE A 591 33.42 -16.84 1.62
N THR A 592 32.75 -17.94 2.02
CA THR A 592 33.00 -18.77 3.22
C THR A 592 32.35 -18.23 4.49
N LYS A 593 31.96 -19.15 5.38
CA LYS A 593 31.21 -18.84 6.60
C LYS A 593 31.95 -17.89 7.53
N GLU A 594 33.24 -18.14 7.77
CA GLU A 594 34.05 -17.39 8.75
C GLU A 594 34.21 -15.93 8.33
N LEU A 595 34.61 -15.68 7.08
CA LEU A 595 34.73 -14.34 6.53
C LEU A 595 33.38 -13.61 6.49
N PHE A 596 32.29 -14.32 6.20
CA PHE A 596 30.95 -13.72 6.22
C PHE A 596 30.55 -13.26 7.64
N TYR A 597 30.80 -14.07 8.67
CA TYR A 597 30.54 -13.65 10.05
C TYR A 597 31.46 -12.51 10.52
N GLN A 598 32.70 -12.45 10.04
CA GLN A 598 33.59 -11.30 10.28
C GLN A 598 33.03 -10.00 9.68
N VAL A 599 32.44 -10.06 8.48
CA VAL A 599 31.73 -8.91 7.88
C VAL A 599 30.57 -8.48 8.78
N LEU A 600 29.73 -9.41 9.23
CA LEU A 600 28.60 -9.11 10.11
C LEU A 600 29.05 -8.48 11.44
N ASN A 601 30.10 -9.04 12.08
CA ASN A 601 30.67 -8.47 13.28
C ASN A 601 31.21 -7.05 13.03
N LYS A 602 31.93 -6.82 11.92
CA LYS A 602 32.43 -5.50 11.56
C LYS A 602 31.30 -4.48 11.41
N LEU A 603 30.20 -4.82 10.74
CA LEU A 603 29.03 -3.95 10.59
C LEU A 603 28.43 -3.55 11.95
N LEU A 604 28.22 -4.53 12.82
CA LEU A 604 27.69 -4.28 14.16
C LEU A 604 28.65 -3.45 15.02
N SER A 605 29.95 -3.72 14.96
CA SER A 605 30.96 -2.96 15.72
C SER A 605 30.99 -1.48 15.32
N VAL A 606 30.88 -1.18 14.03
CA VAL A 606 30.78 0.20 13.50
C VAL A 606 29.50 0.86 13.99
N ALA A 607 28.38 0.15 13.97
CA ALA A 607 27.11 0.65 14.50
C ALA A 607 27.17 0.91 16.02
N THR A 608 27.83 0.05 16.79
CA THR A 608 28.02 0.23 18.25
C THR A 608 28.93 1.41 18.59
N LEU A 609 29.93 1.71 17.77
CA LEU A 609 30.74 2.92 17.95
C LEU A 609 29.91 4.16 17.62
N ALA A 610 29.16 4.14 16.51
CA ALA A 610 28.30 5.24 16.09
C ALA A 610 27.18 5.54 17.10
N SER A 611 26.58 4.52 17.72
CA SER A 611 25.49 4.70 18.69
C SER A 611 25.95 5.38 19.98
N LYS A 612 27.25 5.29 20.33
CA LYS A 612 27.83 5.92 21.53
C LYS A 612 28.12 7.41 21.34
N GLU A 613 28.24 7.88 20.10
CA GLU A 613 28.43 9.30 19.81
C GLU A 613 27.13 10.07 20.01
N ALA A 614 26.91 10.56 21.23
CA ALA A 614 25.75 11.36 21.58
C ALA A 614 25.71 12.69 20.79
N MET A 615 24.52 13.07 20.33
CA MET A 615 24.19 14.37 19.75
C MET A 615 24.88 14.72 18.42
N LYS A 616 25.34 13.72 17.64
CA LYS A 616 25.84 13.91 16.26
C LYS A 616 25.04 13.07 15.25
N PRO A 617 23.93 13.60 14.69
CA PRO A 617 23.12 12.86 13.71
C PRO A 617 23.88 12.41 12.47
N SER A 618 25.00 13.06 12.11
CA SER A 618 25.85 12.63 11.00
C SER A 618 26.59 11.33 11.28
N ALA A 619 26.98 11.07 12.53
CA ALA A 619 27.67 9.83 12.90
C ALA A 619 26.70 8.63 12.90
N TRP A 620 25.43 8.86 13.24
CA TRP A 620 24.40 7.82 13.27
C TRP A 620 24.09 7.24 11.89
N MET A 621 24.43 7.92 10.79
CA MET A 621 24.31 7.36 9.43
C MET A 621 25.14 6.09 9.24
N ASN A 622 26.19 5.87 10.04
CA ASN A 622 26.95 4.62 10.03
C ASN A 622 26.19 3.42 10.63
N MET A 623 25.06 3.65 11.30
CA MET A 623 24.12 2.60 11.74
C MET A 623 23.12 2.24 10.63
N CYS A 624 23.02 3.05 9.58
CA CYS A 624 22.22 2.76 8.40
C CYS A 624 23.00 1.87 7.43
N LEU A 625 22.42 0.73 7.10
CA LEU A 625 22.96 -0.26 6.20
C LEU A 625 22.43 0.02 4.79
N THR A 626 23.34 0.41 3.90
CA THR A 626 23.08 0.58 2.47
C THR A 626 23.81 -0.51 1.70
N PHE A 627 23.34 -0.80 0.51
CA PHE A 627 23.98 -1.78 -0.36
C PHE A 627 25.45 -1.40 -0.66
N ASP A 628 25.71 -0.10 -0.88
CA ASP A 628 27.05 0.43 -1.10
C ASP A 628 27.96 0.29 0.13
N SER A 629 27.44 0.54 1.34
CA SER A 629 28.24 0.40 2.55
C SER A 629 28.57 -1.07 2.81
N PHE A 630 27.64 -1.97 2.53
CA PHE A 630 27.85 -3.40 2.64
C PHE A 630 28.87 -3.94 1.64
N THR A 631 28.73 -3.63 0.35
CA THR A 631 29.66 -4.08 -0.70
C THR A 631 31.09 -3.63 -0.42
N ARG A 632 31.27 -2.38 0.04
CA ARG A 632 32.57 -1.86 0.52
C ARG A 632 33.06 -2.61 1.75
N CYS A 633 32.19 -2.94 2.69
CA CYS A 633 32.57 -3.71 3.88
C CYS A 633 33.07 -5.11 3.48
N VAL A 634 32.35 -5.78 2.58
CA VAL A 634 32.70 -7.11 2.09
C VAL A 634 34.00 -7.08 1.29
N SER A 635 34.16 -6.13 0.37
CA SER A 635 35.41 -6.01 -0.41
C SER A 635 36.61 -5.72 0.48
N ASN A 636 36.44 -4.90 1.52
CA ASN A 636 37.50 -4.60 2.48
C ASN A 636 37.89 -5.80 3.35
N VAL A 637 36.96 -6.70 3.68
CA VAL A 637 37.24 -7.88 4.53
C VAL A 637 37.71 -9.07 3.68
N CYS A 638 37.08 -9.30 2.53
CA CYS A 638 37.28 -10.50 1.72
C CYS A 638 38.28 -10.28 0.57
N GLY A 639 38.56 -9.04 0.17
CA GLY A 639 39.40 -8.72 -0.99
C GLY A 639 38.80 -9.14 -2.35
N MET A 640 37.52 -9.52 -2.39
CA MET A 640 36.83 -10.00 -3.59
C MET A 640 35.84 -8.96 -4.12
N ASP A 641 35.77 -8.82 -5.44
CA ASP A 641 34.73 -8.06 -6.11
C ASP A 641 33.49 -8.94 -6.37
N LEU A 642 32.35 -8.52 -5.82
CA LEU A 642 31.07 -9.22 -5.89
C LEU A 642 30.09 -8.58 -6.87
N GLY A 643 30.50 -7.56 -7.64
CA GLY A 643 29.63 -6.89 -8.61
C GLY A 643 28.89 -7.87 -9.53
N THR A 644 29.60 -8.85 -10.10
CA THR A 644 29.01 -9.90 -10.96
C THR A 644 27.99 -10.80 -10.26
N PHE A 645 28.17 -11.05 -8.95
CA PHE A 645 27.24 -11.85 -8.16
C PHE A 645 25.93 -11.08 -7.93
N PHE A 646 26.03 -9.82 -7.52
CA PHE A 646 24.85 -8.98 -7.30
C PHE A 646 24.12 -8.66 -8.61
N ASP A 647 24.84 -8.49 -9.70
CA ASP A 647 24.25 -8.36 -11.04
C ASP A 647 23.39 -9.56 -11.42
N GLN A 648 23.85 -10.77 -11.08
CA GLN A 648 23.13 -12.00 -11.38
C GLN A 648 21.88 -12.17 -10.52
N TRP A 649 21.95 -11.94 -9.20
CA TRP A 649 20.88 -12.34 -8.28
C TRP A 649 20.01 -11.19 -7.74
N CYS A 650 20.52 -9.96 -7.72
CA CYS A 650 19.84 -8.79 -7.15
C CYS A 650 19.32 -7.82 -8.22
N HIS A 651 20.11 -7.55 -9.27
CA HIS A 651 19.76 -6.58 -10.31
C HIS A 651 19.04 -7.20 -11.53
N SER A 652 19.27 -8.47 -11.84
CA SER A 652 18.63 -9.11 -13.00
C SER A 652 17.34 -9.84 -12.62
N LYS A 653 16.30 -9.69 -13.47
CA LYS A 653 15.16 -10.63 -13.48
C LYS A 653 15.73 -12.01 -13.78
N ALA A 654 15.26 -13.05 -13.07
CA ALA A 654 15.66 -14.43 -13.29
C ALA A 654 15.63 -14.74 -14.80
N ARG A 655 16.80 -14.78 -15.45
CA ARG A 655 16.89 -15.05 -16.88
C ARG A 655 16.35 -16.46 -17.07
N ARG A 656 15.29 -16.62 -17.86
CA ARG A 656 14.96 -17.91 -18.50
C ARG A 656 16.12 -18.24 -19.43
N HIS A 657 17.26 -18.66 -18.88
CA HIS A 657 18.32 -19.22 -19.69
C HIS A 657 17.73 -20.51 -20.29
N ARG A 658 17.60 -20.51 -21.63
CA ARG A 658 17.41 -21.74 -22.41
C ARG A 658 18.34 -22.81 -21.83
N LYS A 659 17.81 -24.03 -21.64
CA LYS A 659 18.53 -25.25 -21.20
C LYS A 659 20.04 -25.07 -21.36
N ARG A 660 20.73 -24.65 -20.30
CA ARG A 660 22.20 -24.67 -20.33
C ARG A 660 22.55 -26.14 -20.16
N LYS A 661 23.13 -26.72 -21.21
CA LYS A 661 23.79 -28.01 -21.11
C LYS A 661 24.79 -27.92 -19.96
N ILE A 662 24.83 -28.95 -19.12
CA ILE A 662 25.68 -28.94 -17.94
C ILE A 662 27.12 -29.08 -18.44
N PRO A 663 28.01 -28.12 -18.21
CA PRO A 663 29.42 -28.34 -18.47
C PRO A 663 29.89 -29.44 -17.52
N ILE A 664 30.38 -30.54 -18.07
CA ILE A 664 31.09 -31.56 -17.30
C ILE A 664 32.36 -30.88 -16.75
N TRP A 665 33.02 -31.46 -15.73
CA TRP A 665 34.32 -30.98 -15.24
C TRP A 665 35.37 -30.81 -16.36
N THR A 666 35.17 -31.45 -17.53
CA THR A 666 35.98 -31.33 -18.75
C THR A 666 35.70 -30.09 -19.59
N GLY A 667 34.62 -29.34 -19.33
CA GLY A 667 34.22 -28.15 -20.08
C GLY A 667 33.24 -28.40 -21.24
N ASP A 668 32.88 -29.66 -21.53
CA ASP A 668 31.97 -30.02 -22.63
C ASP A 668 30.50 -29.95 -22.22
N GLU A 669 29.66 -29.45 -23.15
CA GLU A 669 28.23 -29.27 -23.00
C GLU A 669 27.44 -30.45 -23.62
N ILE A 670 26.92 -31.38 -22.80
CA ILE A 670 26.13 -32.54 -23.25
C ILE A 670 24.73 -32.54 -22.61
N ASP A 671 23.69 -32.80 -23.41
CA ASP A 671 22.36 -33.20 -22.91
C ASP A 671 22.42 -34.71 -22.65
N MET A 672 22.47 -35.12 -21.38
CA MET A 672 22.46 -36.54 -21.01
C MET A 672 21.01 -37.01 -20.80
N ASP A 673 20.49 -37.79 -21.74
CA ASP A 673 19.28 -38.58 -21.54
C ASP A 673 19.71 -40.00 -21.12
N LEU A 674 19.35 -40.41 -19.90
CA LEU A 674 19.79 -41.65 -19.26
C LEU A 674 18.70 -42.71 -19.20
N SER A 675 17.60 -42.48 -19.92
CA SER A 675 16.47 -43.41 -20.02
C SER A 675 16.85 -44.75 -20.67
N THR A 676 17.95 -44.82 -21.41
CA THR A 676 18.43 -46.00 -22.16
C THR A 676 19.65 -46.69 -21.53
N MET A 677 19.90 -46.52 -20.22
CA MET A 677 21.06 -47.14 -19.56
C MET A 677 20.84 -48.62 -19.21
N ASP A 678 21.77 -49.47 -19.61
CA ASP A 678 21.81 -50.90 -19.24
C ASP A 678 22.07 -51.11 -17.74
N SER A 679 21.57 -52.23 -17.19
CA SER A 679 21.72 -52.63 -15.79
C SER A 679 23.17 -52.87 -15.33
N GLU A 680 24.11 -52.99 -16.29
CA GLU A 680 25.55 -53.16 -16.03
C GLU A 680 26.34 -51.85 -16.02
N SER A 681 25.65 -50.70 -16.09
CA SER A 681 26.31 -49.40 -16.05
C SER A 681 27.03 -49.16 -14.70
N PRO A 682 28.24 -48.58 -14.72
CA PRO A 682 28.95 -48.19 -13.50
C PRO A 682 28.33 -46.98 -12.78
N VAL A 683 27.34 -46.31 -13.38
CA VAL A 683 26.68 -45.12 -12.81
C VAL A 683 25.46 -45.54 -11.99
N LEU A 684 25.50 -45.29 -10.68
CA LEU A 684 24.40 -45.65 -9.77
C LEU A 684 23.24 -44.64 -9.77
N TRP A 685 23.51 -43.36 -9.51
CA TRP A 685 22.56 -42.25 -9.60
C TRP A 685 23.29 -40.91 -9.75
N ILE A 686 22.56 -39.87 -10.18
CA ILE A 686 23.11 -38.52 -10.36
C ILE A 686 22.52 -37.55 -9.34
N LEU A 687 23.41 -36.83 -8.67
CA LEU A 687 23.06 -35.68 -7.83
C LEU A 687 23.52 -34.40 -8.51
N ILE A 688 22.61 -33.45 -8.63
CA ILE A 688 22.94 -32.11 -9.12
C ILE A 688 22.66 -31.15 -7.99
N ASP A 689 23.65 -30.31 -7.63
CA ASP A 689 23.57 -29.31 -6.55
C ASP A 689 22.86 -29.80 -5.26
N PRO A 690 23.34 -30.88 -4.64
CA PRO A 690 22.69 -31.45 -3.45
C PRO A 690 22.71 -30.51 -2.23
N ARG A 691 23.53 -29.45 -2.28
CA ARG A 691 23.62 -28.40 -1.26
C ARG A 691 22.80 -27.16 -1.62
N LEU A 692 22.03 -27.13 -2.70
CA LEU A 692 21.19 -25.98 -3.08
C LEU A 692 21.99 -24.66 -3.18
N ASN A 693 23.17 -24.69 -3.79
CA ASN A 693 24.07 -23.56 -4.00
C ASN A 693 23.60 -22.62 -5.12
N THR A 694 22.44 -22.87 -5.72
CA THR A 694 21.84 -22.01 -6.74
C THR A 694 20.31 -22.03 -6.64
N ILE A 695 19.67 -20.93 -7.00
CA ILE A 695 18.19 -20.89 -7.09
C ILE A 695 17.79 -21.52 -8.42
N ARG A 696 17.30 -22.76 -8.39
CA ARG A 696 16.97 -23.52 -9.62
C ARG A 696 15.96 -24.63 -9.39
N LYS A 697 15.24 -25.00 -10.46
CA LYS A 697 14.44 -26.23 -10.51
C LYS A 697 15.17 -27.28 -11.34
N VAL A 698 15.33 -28.46 -10.77
CA VAL A 698 16.06 -29.57 -11.38
C VAL A 698 15.06 -30.60 -11.89
N ASN A 699 15.09 -30.88 -13.20
CA ASN A 699 14.28 -31.94 -13.81
C ASN A 699 15.22 -33.06 -14.25
N ILE A 700 15.29 -34.14 -13.49
CA ILE A 700 16.14 -35.30 -13.80
C ILE A 700 15.26 -36.49 -14.22
N HIS A 701 15.69 -37.18 -15.27
CA HIS A 701 15.15 -38.46 -15.71
C HIS A 701 16.22 -39.52 -15.49
N GLN A 702 15.92 -40.50 -14.65
CA GLN A 702 16.81 -41.60 -14.26
C GLN A 702 15.98 -42.91 -14.19
N PRO A 703 16.61 -44.08 -14.42
CA PRO A 703 15.93 -45.37 -14.34
C PRO A 703 15.54 -45.74 -12.90
N ASP A 704 14.62 -46.70 -12.75
CA ASP A 704 13.98 -47.05 -11.48
C ASP A 704 14.98 -47.43 -10.38
N TYR A 705 15.97 -48.26 -10.73
CA TYR A 705 16.98 -48.72 -9.79
C TYR A 705 17.78 -47.55 -9.21
N SER A 706 18.08 -46.52 -10.00
CA SER A 706 18.81 -45.32 -9.55
C SER A 706 18.03 -44.55 -8.49
N TRP A 707 16.71 -44.40 -8.67
CA TRP A 707 15.86 -43.75 -7.66
C TRP A 707 15.74 -44.58 -6.38
N HIS A 708 15.69 -45.91 -6.48
CA HIS A 708 15.72 -46.80 -5.33
C HIS A 708 17.03 -46.69 -4.54
N TYR A 709 18.16 -46.67 -5.24
CA TYR A 709 19.47 -46.53 -4.61
C TYR A 709 19.68 -45.16 -3.99
N GLN A 710 19.28 -44.09 -4.69
CA GLN A 710 19.30 -42.73 -4.17
C GLN A 710 18.45 -42.63 -2.89
N LEU A 711 17.30 -43.30 -2.83
CA LEU A 711 16.46 -43.24 -1.64
C LEU A 711 17.03 -44.07 -0.46
N ARG A 712 17.62 -45.24 -0.72
CA ARG A 712 18.12 -46.15 0.35
C ARG A 712 19.49 -45.74 0.89
N TYR A 713 20.41 -45.29 0.04
CA TYR A 713 21.82 -45.11 0.42
C TYR A 713 22.24 -43.65 0.58
N GLU A 714 21.48 -42.70 0.05
CA GLU A 714 21.85 -41.29 0.13
C GLU A 714 21.70 -40.74 1.56
N ARG A 715 22.63 -39.87 1.96
CA ARG A 715 22.60 -39.23 3.30
C ARG A 715 21.93 -37.86 3.26
N ILE A 716 21.82 -37.28 2.07
CA ILE A 716 21.29 -35.94 1.85
C ILE A 716 19.77 -36.00 1.69
N ILE A 717 19.05 -35.34 2.60
CA ILE A 717 17.57 -35.37 2.63
C ILE A 717 16.95 -34.78 1.37
N VAL A 718 17.50 -33.69 0.83
CA VAL A 718 16.96 -33.07 -0.39
C VAL A 718 16.93 -34.09 -1.53
N ALA A 719 18.01 -34.85 -1.70
CA ALA A 719 18.10 -35.90 -2.70
C ALA A 719 17.11 -37.06 -2.42
N GLN A 720 16.91 -37.44 -1.16
CA GLN A 720 15.88 -38.43 -0.79
C GLN A 720 14.47 -37.93 -1.10
N LEU A 721 14.17 -36.65 -0.83
CA LEU A 721 12.87 -36.04 -1.15
C LEU A 721 12.64 -35.91 -2.65
N ASP A 722 13.67 -35.59 -3.42
CA ASP A 722 13.61 -35.58 -4.88
C ASP A 722 13.34 -36.98 -5.44
N ALA A 723 13.97 -38.02 -4.88
CA ALA A 723 13.66 -39.41 -5.22
C ALA A 723 12.20 -39.76 -4.89
N LEU A 724 11.67 -39.31 -3.74
CA LEU A 724 10.25 -39.50 -3.39
C LEU A 724 9.28 -38.73 -4.29
N LYS A 725 9.70 -37.63 -4.93
CA LYS A 725 8.91 -36.93 -5.96
C LYS A 725 8.94 -37.67 -7.30
N GLY A 726 10.06 -38.35 -7.63
CA GLY A 726 10.25 -39.11 -8.86
C GLY A 726 9.60 -40.51 -8.85
N LEU A 727 9.78 -41.26 -7.77
CA LEU A 727 9.34 -42.66 -7.63
C LEU A 727 7.84 -42.92 -7.87
N PRO A 728 6.89 -42.06 -7.44
CA PRO A 728 5.47 -42.28 -7.71
C PRO A 728 5.10 -42.29 -9.20
N ARG A 729 5.96 -41.74 -10.07
CA ARG A 729 5.79 -41.83 -11.53
C ARG A 729 6.01 -43.24 -12.05
N MET A 730 6.82 -44.03 -11.34
CA MET A 730 7.21 -45.39 -11.70
C MET A 730 6.41 -46.39 -10.82
N LYS A 731 5.53 -47.16 -11.45
CA LYS A 731 4.52 -47.97 -10.74
C LYS A 731 4.92 -49.44 -10.70
N THR A 732 5.92 -49.78 -9.87
CA THR A 732 6.46 -51.16 -9.75
C THR A 732 6.33 -51.74 -8.34
N ILE A 733 6.36 -53.06 -8.21
CA ILE A 733 6.32 -53.75 -6.90
C ILE A 733 7.54 -53.42 -6.05
N HIS A 734 8.70 -53.24 -6.71
CA HIS A 734 9.94 -52.85 -6.07
C HIS A 734 9.88 -51.44 -5.47
N THR A 735 9.14 -50.50 -6.09
CA THR A 735 8.92 -49.17 -5.50
C THR A 735 8.09 -49.26 -4.23
N GLN A 736 7.03 -50.06 -4.23
CA GLN A 736 6.19 -50.28 -3.05
C GLN A 736 6.99 -50.91 -1.89
N ALA A 737 7.77 -51.95 -2.16
CA ALA A 737 8.60 -52.60 -1.13
C ALA A 737 9.66 -51.65 -0.56
N SER A 738 10.34 -50.88 -1.42
CA SER A 738 11.37 -49.93 -0.99
C SER A 738 10.78 -48.81 -0.12
N LEU A 739 9.63 -48.25 -0.50
CA LEU A 739 8.93 -47.23 0.30
C LEU A 739 8.47 -47.79 1.65
N SER A 740 7.96 -49.02 1.69
CA SER A 740 7.56 -49.69 2.93
C SER A 740 8.75 -49.86 3.89
N GLU A 741 9.92 -50.27 3.38
CA GLU A 741 11.13 -50.43 4.19
C GLU A 741 11.59 -49.10 4.82
N ILE A 742 11.48 -48.00 4.09
CA ILE A 742 11.90 -46.68 4.58
C ILE A 742 10.96 -46.15 5.66
N ILE A 743 9.66 -46.42 5.52
CA ILE A 743 8.67 -46.08 6.55
C ILE A 743 8.98 -46.83 7.86
N GLU A 744 9.38 -48.10 7.77
CA GLU A 744 9.75 -48.90 8.95
C GLU A 744 11.14 -48.58 9.53
N SER A 745 12.08 -48.13 8.69
CA SER A 745 13.48 -47.93 9.10
C SER A 745 13.64 -46.84 10.15
N ASN A 746 14.09 -47.21 11.36
CA ASN A 746 14.34 -46.27 12.46
C ASN A 746 15.51 -45.31 12.24
N GLN A 747 16.35 -45.54 11.22
CA GLN A 747 17.50 -44.69 10.93
C GLN A 747 17.15 -43.53 9.97
N CYS A 748 16.05 -43.63 9.23
CA CYS A 748 15.63 -42.60 8.29
C CYS A 748 15.04 -41.37 9.01
N TYR A 749 15.30 -40.18 8.48
CA TYR A 749 14.75 -38.94 9.02
C TYR A 749 13.22 -38.90 8.93
N TYR A 750 12.54 -38.46 10.00
CA TYR A 750 11.09 -38.62 10.13
C TYR A 750 10.29 -37.95 8.99
N ARG A 751 10.71 -36.78 8.47
CA ARG A 751 10.01 -36.13 7.35
C ARG A 751 10.13 -36.90 6.04
N VAL A 752 11.25 -37.61 5.83
CA VAL A 752 11.41 -38.50 4.67
C VAL A 752 10.46 -39.69 4.80
N ARG A 753 10.28 -40.24 6.01
CA ARG A 753 9.27 -41.28 6.26
C ARG A 753 7.85 -40.77 6.02
N CYS A 754 7.52 -39.58 6.52
CA CYS A 754 6.20 -38.96 6.27
C CYS A 754 5.96 -38.73 4.77
N ALA A 755 6.95 -38.22 4.04
CA ALA A 755 6.88 -38.04 2.59
C ALA A 755 6.76 -39.39 1.86
N ALA A 756 7.44 -40.44 2.32
CA ALA A 756 7.31 -41.78 1.79
C ALA A 756 5.89 -42.36 1.96
N CYS A 757 5.19 -42.05 3.06
CA CYS A 757 3.79 -42.41 3.24
C CYS A 757 2.90 -41.79 2.15
N PHE A 758 3.07 -40.50 1.85
CA PHE A 758 2.31 -39.81 0.80
C PHE A 758 2.72 -40.29 -0.60
N ALA A 759 4.00 -40.56 -0.84
CA ALA A 759 4.49 -41.15 -2.09
C ALA A 759 3.87 -42.53 -2.34
N LEU A 760 3.73 -43.35 -1.29
CA LEU A 760 3.08 -44.66 -1.36
C LEU A 760 1.57 -44.52 -1.61
N ALA A 761 0.90 -43.55 -0.98
CA ALA A 761 -0.51 -43.26 -1.25
C ALA A 761 -0.76 -42.88 -2.74
N ASN A 762 0.14 -42.08 -3.34
CA ASN A 762 0.05 -41.69 -4.75
C ASN A 762 0.16 -42.88 -5.73
N LEU A 763 0.73 -44.02 -5.32
CA LEU A 763 0.79 -45.25 -6.13
C LEU A 763 -0.57 -45.94 -6.29
N SER A 764 -1.60 -45.58 -5.51
CA SER A 764 -2.88 -46.29 -5.48
C SER A 764 -3.75 -46.10 -6.73
N SER A 765 -3.38 -45.19 -7.65
CA SER A 765 -4.11 -44.87 -8.89
C SER A 765 -4.05 -45.96 -9.98
N THR A 766 -3.62 -47.19 -9.70
CA THR A 766 -3.44 -48.25 -10.71
C THR A 766 -4.02 -49.60 -10.37
N ASN A 767 -4.23 -50.41 -11.41
CA ASN A 767 -4.72 -51.79 -11.37
C ASN A 767 -4.17 -52.56 -10.15
N THR A 768 -5.10 -53.00 -9.30
CA THR A 768 -4.86 -53.74 -8.05
C THR A 768 -4.11 -55.06 -8.24
N ALA A 769 -3.94 -55.52 -9.49
CA ALA A 769 -3.23 -56.75 -9.84
C ALA A 769 -1.70 -56.65 -9.71
N ILE A 770 -1.10 -55.46 -9.79
CA ILE A 770 0.37 -55.30 -9.79
C ILE A 770 0.89 -54.78 -8.45
N CYS A 771 0.25 -53.77 -7.85
CA CYS A 771 0.64 -53.21 -6.56
C CYS A 771 -0.60 -53.06 -5.67
N ASN A 772 -0.49 -53.42 -4.38
CA ASN A 772 -1.58 -53.27 -3.41
C ASN A 772 -1.18 -52.34 -2.25
N PRO A 773 -1.13 -51.02 -2.49
CA PRO A 773 -0.70 -50.03 -1.49
C PRO A 773 -1.67 -49.92 -0.30
N HIS A 774 -2.96 -50.23 -0.53
CA HIS A 774 -4.02 -50.23 0.49
C HIS A 774 -3.73 -51.21 1.63
N ALA A 775 -3.41 -52.46 1.29
CA ALA A 775 -3.08 -53.48 2.27
C ALA A 775 -1.80 -53.13 3.06
N VAL A 776 -0.80 -52.58 2.37
CA VAL A 776 0.51 -52.28 2.98
C VAL A 776 0.44 -51.12 3.97
N LEU A 777 -0.23 -50.00 3.66
CA LEU A 777 -0.35 -48.89 4.63
C LEU A 777 -1.16 -49.29 5.87
N LEU A 778 -2.24 -50.04 5.70
CA LEU A 778 -3.03 -50.55 6.83
C LEU A 778 -2.21 -51.55 7.66
N GLN A 779 -1.45 -52.44 7.02
CA GLN A 779 -0.56 -53.37 7.73
C GLN A 779 0.54 -52.64 8.49
N LEU A 780 1.15 -51.61 7.89
CA LEU A 780 2.15 -50.76 8.54
C LEU A 780 1.58 -50.06 9.77
N PHE A 781 0.38 -49.46 9.66
CA PHE A 781 -0.26 -48.83 10.80
C PHE A 781 -0.57 -49.86 11.91
N ARG A 782 -1.13 -51.02 11.54
CA ARG A 782 -1.46 -52.09 12.50
C ARG A 782 -0.21 -52.61 13.21
N LYS A 783 0.88 -52.82 12.48
CA LYS A 783 2.17 -53.29 13.01
C LYS A 783 2.79 -52.30 13.99
N LEU A 784 2.74 -51.00 13.67
CA LEU A 784 3.38 -49.95 14.47
C LEU A 784 2.53 -49.50 15.67
N PHE A 785 1.20 -49.35 15.49
CA PHE A 785 0.35 -48.63 16.45
C PHE A 785 -0.83 -49.43 17.00
N CYS A 786 -1.18 -50.60 16.46
CA CYS A 786 -2.22 -51.46 17.03
C CYS A 786 -1.66 -52.47 18.04
N SER A 787 -2.55 -53.03 18.85
CA SER A 787 -2.21 -54.11 19.79
C SER A 787 -1.86 -55.40 19.03
N GLN A 788 -0.82 -56.11 19.47
CA GLN A 788 -0.42 -57.39 18.88
C GLN A 788 -1.48 -58.48 19.08
N ASN A 789 -2.24 -58.41 20.17
CA ASN A 789 -3.28 -59.38 20.50
C ASN A 789 -4.61 -59.09 19.78
N TYR A 790 -4.87 -57.81 19.47
CA TYR A 790 -6.08 -57.36 18.76
C TYR A 790 -5.69 -56.31 17.70
N PRO A 791 -5.38 -56.74 16.47
CA PRO A 791 -4.90 -55.83 15.42
C PRO A 791 -5.95 -54.81 14.96
N ALA A 792 -7.23 -55.03 15.28
CA ALA A 792 -8.32 -54.09 15.05
C ALA A 792 -8.36 -52.93 16.08
N LEU A 793 -7.70 -53.07 17.24
CA LEU A 793 -7.73 -52.08 18.31
C LEU A 793 -6.40 -51.32 18.38
N ALA A 794 -6.50 -49.99 18.30
CA ALA A 794 -5.35 -49.10 18.49
C ALA A 794 -4.86 -49.15 19.94
N LYS A 795 -3.53 -49.08 20.14
CA LYS A 795 -2.95 -48.89 21.48
C LYS A 795 -3.36 -47.53 22.04
N PRO A 796 -3.44 -47.37 23.38
CA PRO A 796 -3.59 -46.06 24.00
C PRO A 796 -2.47 -45.12 23.53
N ASN A 797 -2.79 -43.84 23.37
CA ASN A 797 -1.84 -42.87 22.84
C ASN A 797 -0.60 -42.72 23.73
N ASN A 798 0.58 -42.76 23.11
CA ASN A 798 1.84 -42.44 23.75
C ASN A 798 2.65 -41.53 22.82
N PHE A 799 2.77 -40.25 23.18
CA PHE A 799 3.45 -39.24 22.37
C PHE A 799 4.85 -38.89 22.90
N ALA A 800 5.44 -39.73 23.75
CA ALA A 800 6.80 -39.52 24.26
C ALA A 800 7.87 -39.54 23.15
N ASN A 801 7.63 -40.28 22.05
CA ASN A 801 8.52 -40.28 20.89
C ASN A 801 7.92 -39.42 19.75
N PHE A 802 8.48 -38.23 19.54
CA PHE A 802 8.00 -37.28 18.53
C PHE A 802 8.11 -37.79 17.09
N GLN A 803 9.11 -38.63 16.77
CA GLN A 803 9.26 -39.17 15.41
C GLN A 803 8.08 -40.10 15.06
N LEU A 804 7.70 -40.97 16.00
CA LEU A 804 6.56 -41.87 15.83
C LEU A 804 5.24 -41.11 15.85
N TYR A 805 5.13 -40.03 16.61
CA TYR A 805 3.96 -39.15 16.60
C TYR A 805 3.72 -38.52 15.21
N TYR A 806 4.75 -37.90 14.63
CA TYR A 806 4.65 -37.32 13.28
C TYR A 806 4.36 -38.38 12.21
N LEU A 807 4.97 -39.56 12.35
CA LEU A 807 4.71 -40.68 11.45
C LEU A 807 3.26 -41.20 11.58
N LYS A 808 2.72 -41.31 12.80
CA LYS A 808 1.33 -41.71 13.06
C LYS A 808 0.34 -40.75 12.40
N LYS A 809 0.57 -39.44 12.50
CA LYS A 809 -0.22 -38.40 11.84
C LYS A 809 -0.12 -38.47 10.31
N ALA A 810 1.08 -38.63 9.77
CA ALA A 810 1.30 -38.74 8.33
C ALA A 810 0.69 -40.01 7.72
N LEU A 811 0.82 -41.17 8.39
CA LEU A 811 0.21 -42.43 7.94
C LEU A 811 -1.31 -42.33 7.90
N LEU A 812 -1.93 -41.73 8.91
CA LEU A 812 -3.37 -41.51 8.94
C LEU A 812 -3.84 -40.66 7.74
N LEU A 813 -3.17 -39.54 7.48
CA LEU A 813 -3.50 -38.66 6.35
C LEU A 813 -3.24 -39.35 5.00
N ALA A 814 -2.14 -40.10 4.87
CA ALA A 814 -1.85 -40.88 3.66
C ALA A 814 -2.91 -41.97 3.41
N ILE A 815 -3.38 -42.66 4.47
CA ILE A 815 -4.46 -43.65 4.38
C ILE A 815 -5.75 -43.00 3.88
N SER A 816 -6.08 -41.77 4.31
CA SER A 816 -7.27 -41.07 3.80
C SER A 816 -7.20 -40.65 2.32
N GLN A 817 -6.01 -40.62 1.72
CA GLN A 817 -5.80 -40.26 0.32
C GLN A 817 -5.81 -41.47 -0.62
N LEU A 818 -5.93 -42.68 -0.07
CA LEU A 818 -5.94 -43.93 -0.83
C LEU A 818 -7.20 -44.06 -1.69
N LYS A 819 -7.01 -44.27 -2.98
CA LYS A 819 -8.08 -44.50 -3.98
C LYS A 819 -7.96 -45.86 -4.65
N THR A 820 -9.10 -46.47 -5.00
CA THR A 820 -9.16 -47.67 -5.85
C THR A 820 -9.08 -47.29 -7.34
N VAL A 821 -9.05 -48.28 -8.24
CA VAL A 821 -9.04 -48.08 -9.70
C VAL A 821 -10.28 -47.31 -10.20
N HIS A 822 -11.40 -47.44 -9.48
CA HIS A 822 -12.65 -46.73 -9.76
C HIS A 822 -12.73 -45.37 -9.06
N ASP A 823 -11.60 -44.84 -8.58
CA ASP A 823 -11.53 -43.61 -7.78
C ASP A 823 -12.40 -43.64 -6.51
N THR A 824 -12.78 -44.82 -6.01
CA THR A 824 -13.54 -44.98 -4.75
C THR A 824 -12.63 -45.30 -3.57
N ILE A 825 -13.12 -45.09 -2.35
CA ILE A 825 -12.40 -45.48 -1.12
C ILE A 825 -12.85 -46.88 -0.69
N PRO A 826 -11.92 -47.79 -0.32
CA PRO A 826 -12.29 -49.09 0.23
C PRO A 826 -13.10 -48.95 1.53
N THR A 827 -14.15 -49.75 1.67
CA THR A 827 -15.00 -49.78 2.87
C THR A 827 -14.22 -50.13 4.14
N ASP A 828 -13.15 -50.91 4.00
CA ASP A 828 -12.22 -51.27 5.09
C ASP A 828 -11.49 -50.04 5.66
N VAL A 829 -11.17 -49.04 4.82
CA VAL A 829 -10.49 -47.80 5.24
C VAL A 829 -11.45 -46.92 6.04
N LEU A 830 -12.70 -46.77 5.57
CA LEU A 830 -13.74 -46.03 6.28
C LEU A 830 -14.03 -46.64 7.66
N GLN A 831 -14.17 -47.97 7.71
CA GLN A 831 -14.37 -48.69 8.95
C GLN A 831 -13.16 -48.52 9.89
N PHE A 832 -11.95 -48.56 9.35
CA PHE A 832 -10.72 -48.37 10.12
C PHE A 832 -10.61 -46.98 10.75
N VAL A 833 -10.84 -45.90 9.98
CA VAL A 833 -10.81 -44.53 10.50
C VAL A 833 -11.91 -44.28 11.53
N TYR A 834 -13.10 -44.85 11.31
CA TYR A 834 -14.18 -44.81 12.31
C TYR A 834 -13.76 -45.46 13.64
N HIS A 835 -13.17 -46.66 13.59
CA HIS A 835 -12.65 -47.34 14.78
C HIS A 835 -11.54 -46.53 15.47
N LEU A 836 -10.67 -45.87 14.69
CA LEU A 836 -9.64 -44.99 15.25
C LEU A 836 -10.22 -43.78 15.97
N SER A 837 -11.29 -43.16 15.46
CA SER A 837 -11.95 -42.04 16.13
C SER A 837 -12.65 -42.50 17.42
N TYR A 838 -13.48 -43.55 17.30
CA TYR A 838 -14.35 -44.00 18.39
C TYR A 838 -13.58 -44.57 19.59
N TYR A 839 -12.50 -45.34 19.34
CA TYR A 839 -11.69 -45.96 20.39
C TYR A 839 -10.46 -45.12 20.78
N ASN A 840 -10.37 -43.86 20.35
CA ASN A 840 -9.23 -43.00 20.70
C ASN A 840 -9.20 -42.72 22.22
N THR A 841 -8.14 -43.17 22.89
CA THR A 841 -7.95 -42.95 24.33
C THR A 841 -6.60 -42.31 24.60
N ASN A 842 -6.62 -41.21 25.37
CA ASN A 842 -5.42 -40.50 25.83
C ASN A 842 -5.12 -40.76 27.32
N SER A 843 -5.79 -41.75 27.93
CA SER A 843 -5.61 -42.15 29.32
C SER A 843 -4.21 -42.76 29.52
N GLY A 844 -3.29 -41.98 30.06
CA GLY A 844 -1.90 -42.41 30.33
C GLY A 844 -0.82 -41.62 29.58
N ASN A 845 -1.20 -40.67 28.72
CA ASN A 845 -0.25 -39.80 28.02
C ASN A 845 -0.04 -38.49 28.78
N ARG A 846 1.20 -37.97 28.79
CA ARG A 846 1.49 -36.64 29.36
C ARG A 846 1.01 -35.51 28.44
N TYR A 847 1.02 -35.75 27.13
CA TYR A 847 0.75 -34.76 26.09
C TYR A 847 -0.73 -34.72 25.71
N SER A 848 -1.17 -33.57 25.17
CA SER A 848 -2.52 -33.43 24.62
C SER A 848 -2.68 -34.18 23.30
N ASP A 849 -3.88 -34.68 23.01
CA ASP A 849 -4.22 -35.37 21.76
C ASP A 849 -5.03 -34.54 20.77
N ASP A 850 -5.20 -33.25 21.05
CA ASP A 850 -6.00 -32.32 20.22
C ASP A 850 -5.54 -32.30 18.76
N ALA A 851 -4.25 -32.09 18.52
CA ALA A 851 -3.67 -32.06 17.17
C ALA A 851 -3.76 -33.42 16.43
N TYR A 852 -3.86 -34.53 17.17
CA TYR A 852 -4.08 -35.86 16.59
C TYR A 852 -5.56 -36.07 16.24
N LYS A 853 -6.49 -35.65 17.11
CA LYS A 853 -7.94 -35.63 16.82
C LYS A 853 -8.27 -34.73 15.62
N ALA A 854 -7.65 -33.55 15.54
CA ALA A 854 -7.76 -32.66 14.40
C ALA A 854 -7.30 -33.34 13.09
N ALA A 855 -6.23 -34.14 13.14
CA ALA A 855 -5.78 -34.93 11.99
C ALA A 855 -6.74 -36.07 11.61
N ILE A 856 -7.43 -36.70 12.56
CA ILE A 856 -8.51 -37.67 12.30
C ILE A 856 -9.67 -36.99 11.57
N ILE A 857 -10.09 -35.83 12.03
CA ILE A 857 -11.18 -35.06 11.39
C ILE A 857 -10.78 -34.66 9.96
N LYS A 858 -9.56 -34.17 9.76
CA LYS A 858 -9.02 -33.86 8.43
C LYS A 858 -8.99 -35.09 7.52
N ALA A 859 -8.64 -36.26 8.06
CA ALA A 859 -8.69 -37.52 7.33
C ALA A 859 -10.13 -37.87 6.91
N ILE A 860 -11.12 -37.61 7.76
CA ILE A 860 -12.55 -37.77 7.44
C ILE A 860 -12.96 -36.86 6.27
N GLY A 861 -12.58 -35.57 6.30
CA GLY A 861 -12.84 -34.65 5.19
C GLY A 861 -12.24 -35.16 3.87
N ASN A 862 -10.94 -35.49 3.86
CA ASN A 862 -10.25 -35.94 2.64
C ASN A 862 -10.90 -37.18 2.00
N MET A 863 -11.51 -38.07 2.81
CA MET A 863 -12.20 -39.25 2.32
C MET A 863 -13.52 -38.95 1.57
N VAL A 864 -14.01 -37.71 1.60
CA VAL A 864 -15.24 -37.32 0.90
C VAL A 864 -15.02 -37.15 -0.61
N LYS A 865 -13.85 -36.63 -1.01
CA LYS A 865 -13.51 -36.30 -2.41
C LYS A 865 -13.74 -37.44 -3.42
N PRO A 866 -13.33 -38.68 -3.16
CA PRO A 866 -13.43 -39.76 -4.14
C PRO A 866 -14.85 -40.37 -4.20
N PHE A 867 -15.73 -40.08 -3.23
CA PHE A 867 -17.11 -40.59 -3.21
C PHE A 867 -18.04 -39.88 -4.22
N ALA A 868 -17.75 -38.63 -4.58
CA ALA A 868 -18.64 -37.80 -5.38
C ALA A 868 -18.31 -37.76 -6.88
N VAL A 869 -17.11 -38.20 -7.30
CA VAL A 869 -16.70 -38.27 -8.72
C VAL A 869 -17.52 -39.32 -9.51
N LEU A 870 -18.18 -40.26 -8.84
CA LEU A 870 -19.13 -41.20 -9.46
C LEU A 870 -20.43 -40.52 -9.97
N ASN A 871 -20.70 -39.26 -9.61
CA ASN A 871 -21.97 -38.56 -9.91
C ASN A 871 -21.89 -37.56 -11.07
N SER A 872 -20.72 -37.31 -11.69
CA SER A 872 -20.57 -36.20 -12.64
C SER A 872 -21.20 -36.41 -14.02
N ASP A 873 -21.61 -37.63 -14.38
CA ASP A 873 -22.23 -37.91 -15.68
C ASP A 873 -23.77 -37.86 -15.68
N ALA A 874 -24.40 -37.51 -14.55
CA ALA A 874 -25.85 -37.32 -14.46
C ALA A 874 -26.20 -36.00 -13.77
N MET A 875 -26.36 -34.97 -14.59
CA MET A 875 -27.06 -33.74 -14.21
C MET A 875 -28.51 -34.10 -13.83
N GLU A 876 -28.97 -33.60 -12.68
CA GLU A 876 -30.21 -33.96 -11.97
C GLU A 876 -30.33 -35.42 -11.52
N PHE A 877 -29.91 -35.77 -10.30
CA PHE A 877 -30.66 -36.80 -9.56
C PHE A 877 -30.40 -36.76 -8.05
N SER A 878 -31.46 -36.48 -7.30
CA SER A 878 -31.54 -36.56 -5.84
C SER A 878 -31.04 -37.92 -5.31
N ILE A 879 -30.44 -37.88 -4.11
CA ILE A 879 -29.92 -38.97 -3.24
C ILE A 879 -30.83 -40.21 -3.13
N ARG A 880 -32.06 -40.18 -3.66
CA ARG A 880 -33.04 -41.28 -3.69
C ARG A 880 -32.86 -42.29 -4.83
N HIS A 881 -32.25 -41.96 -5.98
CA HIS A 881 -32.21 -42.88 -7.14
C HIS A 881 -30.86 -43.58 -7.38
N PHE A 882 -29.81 -43.17 -6.66
CA PHE A 882 -28.50 -43.86 -6.66
C PHE A 882 -28.55 -45.28 -6.06
N VAL A 883 -29.71 -45.71 -5.58
CA VAL A 883 -29.96 -47.02 -4.96
C VAL A 883 -30.06 -48.15 -5.99
N ASP A 884 -30.25 -47.85 -7.28
CA ASP A 884 -30.65 -48.88 -8.25
C ASP A 884 -29.53 -49.41 -9.19
N GLN A 885 -28.30 -48.88 -9.17
CA GLN A 885 -27.28 -49.28 -10.19
C GLN A 885 -25.92 -49.84 -9.71
N PHE A 886 -25.69 -50.05 -8.41
CA PHE A 886 -24.53 -50.83 -7.94
C PHE A 886 -24.95 -51.90 -6.93
N ALA A 887 -24.41 -53.11 -7.07
CA ALA A 887 -24.77 -54.31 -6.32
C ALA A 887 -25.01 -54.05 -4.81
N GLN A 888 -26.21 -54.42 -4.35
CA GLN A 888 -26.95 -53.86 -3.21
C GLN A 888 -26.37 -54.02 -1.78
N GLN A 889 -25.13 -54.49 -1.57
CA GLN A 889 -24.59 -54.72 -0.21
C GLN A 889 -23.44 -53.79 0.21
N ASP A 890 -22.45 -53.56 -0.64
CA ASP A 890 -21.25 -52.80 -0.24
C ASP A 890 -21.48 -51.27 -0.22
N ALA A 891 -22.32 -50.75 -1.12
CA ALA A 891 -22.66 -49.32 -1.18
C ALA A 891 -23.50 -48.86 0.04
N TYR A 892 -24.42 -49.70 0.50
CA TYR A 892 -25.24 -49.42 1.69
C TYR A 892 -24.38 -49.36 2.97
N LYS A 893 -23.45 -50.31 3.11
CA LYS A 893 -22.49 -50.35 4.22
C LYS A 893 -21.58 -49.12 4.22
N ALA A 894 -21.10 -48.71 3.05
CA ALA A 894 -20.27 -47.51 2.89
C ALA A 894 -21.03 -46.23 3.30
N ARG A 895 -22.29 -46.08 2.86
CA ARG A 895 -23.16 -44.95 3.22
C ARG A 895 -23.42 -44.87 4.72
N GLN A 896 -23.69 -46.01 5.38
CA GLN A 896 -23.87 -46.05 6.83
C GLN A 896 -22.60 -45.61 7.59
N LEU A 897 -21.42 -46.04 7.11
CA LEU A 897 -20.14 -45.65 7.71
C LEU A 897 -19.87 -44.16 7.51
N LEU A 898 -20.15 -43.61 6.33
CA LEU A 898 -19.99 -42.19 6.05
C LEU A 898 -20.89 -41.32 6.92
N MET A 899 -22.16 -41.73 7.15
CA MET A 899 -23.06 -41.03 8.07
C MET A 899 -22.57 -41.07 9.52
N LYS A 900 -21.97 -42.18 9.95
CA LYS A 900 -21.34 -42.30 11.28
C LYS A 900 -20.13 -41.39 11.42
N LEU A 901 -19.29 -41.29 10.39
CA LEU A 901 -18.14 -40.38 10.36
C LEU A 901 -18.59 -38.91 10.37
N PHE A 902 -19.62 -38.56 9.61
CA PHE A 902 -20.20 -37.21 9.65
C PHE A 902 -20.73 -36.84 11.05
N LYS A 903 -21.44 -37.77 11.70
CA LYS A 903 -21.91 -37.58 13.08
C LYS A 903 -20.74 -37.33 14.04
N GLU A 904 -19.61 -38.00 13.84
CA GLU A 904 -18.42 -37.82 14.66
C GLU A 904 -17.78 -36.42 14.50
N VAL A 905 -17.81 -35.85 13.29
CA VAL A 905 -17.36 -34.46 13.05
C VAL A 905 -18.24 -33.47 13.81
N ILE A 906 -19.57 -33.64 13.78
CA ILE A 906 -20.50 -32.77 14.54
C ILE A 906 -20.27 -32.92 16.04
N ILE A 907 -20.12 -34.15 16.54
CA ILE A 907 -19.86 -34.40 17.96
C ILE A 907 -18.56 -33.72 18.38
N SER A 908 -17.51 -33.83 17.56
CA SER A 908 -16.21 -33.19 17.83
C SER A 908 -16.34 -31.67 17.87
N LEU A 909 -17.09 -31.07 16.95
CA LEU A 909 -17.38 -29.63 16.93
C LEU A 909 -18.15 -29.18 18.19
N ALA A 910 -19.17 -29.94 18.59
CA ALA A 910 -19.98 -29.64 19.78
C ALA A 910 -19.19 -29.82 21.09
N LEU A 911 -18.27 -30.79 21.15
CA LEU A 911 -17.38 -30.99 22.28
C LEU A 911 -16.37 -29.86 22.40
N ASP A 912 -15.76 -29.44 21.29
CA ASP A 912 -14.77 -28.36 21.26
C ASP A 912 -15.40 -27.00 21.62
N ALA A 913 -16.66 -26.76 21.22
CA ALA A 913 -17.42 -25.58 21.65
C ALA A 913 -17.64 -25.49 23.18
N ARG A 914 -17.61 -26.63 23.88
CA ARG A 914 -17.78 -26.69 25.35
C ARG A 914 -16.46 -26.76 26.10
N PHE A 915 -15.49 -27.48 25.53
CA PHE A 915 -14.14 -27.66 26.06
C PHE A 915 -13.14 -27.31 24.96
N PRO A 916 -12.81 -26.02 24.79
CA PRO A 916 -11.99 -25.57 23.68
C PRO A 916 -10.61 -26.19 23.74
N SER A 917 -10.25 -26.88 22.67
CA SER A 917 -8.90 -27.34 22.38
C SER A 917 -7.95 -26.16 22.20
N TYR A 918 -6.65 -26.45 22.26
CA TYR A 918 -5.63 -25.45 21.98
C TYR A 918 -5.90 -24.79 20.61
N ARG A 919 -6.05 -23.46 20.60
CA ARG A 919 -6.41 -22.64 19.41
C ARG A 919 -7.71 -23.05 18.70
N GLU A 920 -8.57 -23.85 19.34
CA GLU A 920 -9.75 -24.45 18.71
C GLU A 920 -9.40 -25.21 17.41
N GLU A 921 -8.25 -25.88 17.37
CA GLU A 921 -7.73 -26.62 16.19
C GLU A 921 -8.73 -27.68 15.68
N ILE A 922 -9.50 -28.28 16.59
CA ILE A 922 -10.53 -29.27 16.24
C ILE A 922 -11.67 -28.59 15.47
N THR A 923 -12.16 -27.43 15.92
CA THR A 923 -13.18 -26.67 15.15
C THR A 923 -12.68 -26.28 13.76
N VAL A 924 -11.42 -25.87 13.62
CA VAL A 924 -10.82 -25.47 12.34
C VAL A 924 -10.88 -26.61 11.32
N GLU A 925 -10.36 -27.79 11.68
CA GLU A 925 -10.39 -28.94 10.78
C GLU A 925 -11.81 -29.50 10.58
N ALA A 926 -12.70 -29.37 11.57
CA ALA A 926 -14.10 -29.73 11.44
C ALA A 926 -14.84 -28.84 10.41
N LEU A 927 -14.61 -27.52 10.44
CA LEU A 927 -15.17 -26.58 9.46
C LEU A 927 -14.65 -26.86 8.05
N HIS A 928 -13.34 -27.11 7.89
CA HIS A 928 -12.81 -27.53 6.59
C HIS A 928 -13.45 -28.84 6.10
N SER A 929 -13.62 -29.82 6.99
CA SER A 929 -14.25 -31.09 6.63
C SER A 929 -15.73 -30.91 6.24
N LEU A 930 -16.48 -30.10 6.99
CA LEU A 930 -17.87 -29.75 6.66
C LEU A 930 -17.99 -29.06 5.30
N ALA A 931 -17.06 -28.17 4.97
CA ALA A 931 -17.02 -27.56 3.64
C ALA A 931 -16.71 -28.57 2.55
N GLU A 932 -15.91 -29.62 2.81
CA GLU A 932 -15.75 -30.70 1.85
C GLU A 932 -17.05 -31.50 1.65
N PHE A 933 -17.83 -31.77 2.71
CA PHE A 933 -19.15 -32.39 2.57
C PHE A 933 -20.14 -31.55 1.75
N GLN A 934 -20.15 -30.21 1.95
CA GLN A 934 -21.01 -29.29 1.19
C GLN A 934 -20.54 -29.13 -0.26
N TYR A 935 -19.23 -28.96 -0.50
CA TYR A 935 -18.64 -28.80 -1.84
C TYR A 935 -19.00 -29.97 -2.76
N TRP A 936 -19.03 -31.20 -2.22
CA TRP A 936 -19.42 -32.40 -2.97
C TRP A 936 -20.93 -32.67 -2.98
N LYS A 937 -21.76 -31.70 -2.54
CA LYS A 937 -23.23 -31.76 -2.48
C LYS A 937 -23.79 -32.98 -1.73
N LEU A 938 -23.07 -33.45 -0.69
CA LEU A 938 -23.58 -34.52 0.18
C LEU A 938 -24.54 -33.97 1.24
N ILE A 939 -24.47 -32.67 1.51
CA ILE A 939 -25.24 -31.96 2.54
C ILE A 939 -25.60 -30.58 2.01
N ASP A 940 -26.86 -30.19 2.18
CA ASP A 940 -27.31 -28.81 2.02
C ASP A 940 -27.15 -28.13 3.40
N CYS A 941 -26.14 -27.28 3.56
CA CYS A 941 -25.94 -26.50 4.78
C CYS A 941 -26.43 -25.06 4.56
N ASP A 942 -27.22 -24.53 5.50
CA ASP A 942 -27.62 -23.13 5.47
C ASP A 942 -26.39 -22.21 5.58
N ASN A 943 -26.28 -21.25 4.66
CA ASN A 943 -25.18 -20.29 4.62
C ASN A 943 -25.09 -19.40 5.89
N ARG A 944 -26.15 -19.38 6.71
CA ARG A 944 -26.19 -18.73 8.03
C ARG A 944 -25.19 -19.32 9.02
N LEU A 945 -24.86 -20.61 8.93
CA LEU A 945 -23.86 -21.26 9.79
C LEU A 945 -22.49 -20.61 9.59
N TRP A 946 -22.06 -20.48 8.33
CA TRP A 946 -20.77 -19.89 7.97
C TRP A 946 -20.66 -18.44 8.45
N LEU A 947 -21.73 -17.66 8.28
CA LEU A 947 -21.80 -16.28 8.77
C LEU A 947 -21.62 -16.19 10.30
N SER A 948 -22.24 -17.10 11.06
CA SER A 948 -22.09 -17.11 12.54
C SER A 948 -20.67 -17.43 13.03
N TYR A 949 -19.88 -18.16 12.24
CA TYR A 949 -18.47 -18.43 12.54
C TYR A 949 -17.52 -17.35 11.99
N LEU A 950 -18.03 -16.42 11.17
CA LEU A 950 -17.31 -15.23 10.72
C LEU A 950 -17.51 -14.02 11.65
N ASP A 951 -18.40 -14.12 12.65
CA ASP A 951 -18.65 -13.08 13.65
C ASP A 951 -17.38 -12.63 14.38
N PHE A 952 -17.27 -11.31 14.63
CA PHE A 952 -16.12 -10.67 15.28
C PHE A 952 -15.73 -11.30 16.63
N ASN A 953 -16.72 -11.81 17.37
CA ASN A 953 -16.54 -12.38 18.70
C ASN A 953 -15.81 -13.75 18.69
N ARG A 954 -15.61 -14.37 17.52
CA ARG A 954 -14.92 -15.66 17.38
C ARG A 954 -13.40 -15.48 17.21
N PRO A 955 -12.58 -16.47 17.63
CA PRO A 955 -11.14 -16.40 17.47
C PRO A 955 -10.71 -16.14 16.02
N PRO A 956 -9.69 -15.29 15.76
CA PRO A 956 -9.20 -15.02 14.41
C PRO A 956 -8.86 -16.28 13.61
N ILE A 957 -8.31 -17.31 14.24
CA ILE A 957 -7.93 -18.57 13.58
C ILE A 957 -9.17 -19.28 13.02
N VAL A 958 -10.25 -19.37 13.81
CA VAL A 958 -11.52 -19.96 13.37
C VAL A 958 -12.09 -19.14 12.23
N ARG A 959 -12.15 -17.81 12.35
CA ARG A 959 -12.65 -16.93 11.27
C ARG A 959 -11.88 -17.10 9.97
N ARG A 960 -10.55 -17.20 10.04
CA ARG A 960 -9.67 -17.44 8.89
C ARG A 960 -9.95 -18.80 8.23
N ALA A 961 -10.12 -19.85 9.03
CA ALA A 961 -10.46 -21.19 8.53
C ALA A 961 -11.88 -21.24 7.92
N THR A 962 -12.87 -20.66 8.60
CA THR A 962 -14.25 -20.51 8.11
C THR A 962 -14.26 -19.79 6.78
N PHE A 963 -13.46 -18.73 6.62
CA PHE A 963 -13.35 -18.02 5.36
C PHE A 963 -12.77 -18.88 4.25
N GLU A 964 -11.67 -19.61 4.50
CA GLU A 964 -11.09 -20.51 3.50
C GLU A 964 -12.06 -21.62 3.08
N ALA A 965 -12.79 -22.17 4.05
CA ALA A 965 -13.84 -23.17 3.84
C ALA A 965 -15.01 -22.60 3.02
N PHE A 966 -15.48 -21.41 3.37
CA PHE A 966 -16.60 -20.72 2.70
C PHE A 966 -16.24 -20.26 1.28
N LEU A 967 -15.02 -19.75 1.06
CA LEU A 967 -14.54 -19.37 -0.26
C LEU A 967 -14.59 -20.55 -1.25
N LYS A 968 -14.19 -21.73 -0.79
CA LYS A 968 -14.23 -22.96 -1.61
C LYS A 968 -15.66 -23.33 -2.02
N ILE A 969 -16.65 -23.07 -1.15
CA ILE A 969 -18.08 -23.29 -1.42
C ILE A 969 -18.58 -22.24 -2.42
N LEU A 970 -18.29 -20.96 -2.19
CA LEU A 970 -18.69 -19.86 -3.09
C LEU A 970 -18.26 -20.10 -4.53
N ILE A 971 -17.02 -20.57 -4.75
CA ILE A 971 -16.51 -20.86 -6.10
C ILE A 971 -17.29 -22.03 -6.73
N SER A 972 -17.81 -22.97 -5.95
CA SER A 972 -18.62 -24.09 -6.45
C SER A 972 -20.07 -23.73 -6.75
N GLU A 973 -20.68 -22.86 -5.95
CA GLU A 973 -22.10 -22.49 -6.05
C GLU A 973 -22.35 -21.36 -7.06
N ASN A 974 -21.32 -20.56 -7.39
CA ASN A 974 -21.38 -19.45 -8.34
C ASN A 974 -22.47 -18.40 -8.01
N ASP A 975 -22.72 -18.16 -6.71
CA ASP A 975 -23.74 -17.22 -6.23
C ASP A 975 -23.16 -15.81 -6.02
N SER A 976 -23.58 -14.87 -6.86
CA SER A 976 -23.15 -13.46 -6.79
C SER A 976 -23.70 -12.71 -5.58
N ALA A 977 -24.90 -13.06 -5.09
CA ALA A 977 -25.54 -12.35 -3.98
C ALA A 977 -24.84 -12.65 -2.64
N LEU A 978 -24.42 -13.89 -2.44
CA LEU A 978 -23.62 -14.28 -1.27
C LEU A 978 -22.22 -13.66 -1.30
N LEU A 979 -21.62 -13.54 -2.48
CA LEU A 979 -20.35 -12.84 -2.64
C LEU A 979 -20.50 -11.35 -2.28
N GLU A 980 -21.61 -10.71 -2.66
CA GLU A 980 -21.87 -9.32 -2.31
C GLU A 980 -22.07 -9.14 -0.79
N GLN A 981 -22.90 -9.97 -0.15
CA GLN A 981 -23.06 -9.98 1.31
C GLN A 981 -21.73 -10.20 2.02
N PHE A 982 -20.89 -11.07 1.46
CA PHE A 982 -19.55 -11.32 1.97
C PHE A 982 -18.66 -10.06 1.86
N ILE A 983 -18.61 -9.42 0.70
CA ILE A 983 -17.81 -8.19 0.53
C ILE A 983 -18.36 -7.05 1.41
N GLN A 984 -19.66 -6.97 1.64
CA GLN A 984 -20.26 -6.02 2.59
C GLN A 984 -19.80 -6.29 4.04
N LEU A 985 -19.74 -7.56 4.48
CA LEU A 985 -19.13 -7.94 5.76
C LEU A 985 -17.64 -7.56 5.81
N MET A 986 -16.91 -7.72 4.71
CA MET A 986 -15.51 -7.30 4.59
C MET A 986 -15.34 -5.78 4.65
N SER A 987 -16.31 -5.00 4.17
CA SER A 987 -16.31 -3.54 4.25
C SER A 987 -16.50 -3.03 5.69
N ASN A 988 -16.89 -3.90 6.64
CA ASN A 988 -17.09 -3.50 8.02
C ASN A 988 -15.76 -3.08 8.67
N LYS A 989 -15.73 -1.89 9.28
CA LYS A 989 -14.50 -1.13 9.57
C LYS A 989 -13.67 -1.66 10.75
N GLU A 990 -14.03 -2.78 11.37
CA GLU A 990 -13.52 -3.14 12.69
C GLU A 990 -12.33 -4.11 12.68
N ASP A 991 -12.13 -4.92 11.63
CA ASP A 991 -10.99 -5.87 11.55
C ASP A 991 -10.05 -5.64 10.38
N SER A 992 -8.86 -5.08 10.64
CA SER A 992 -7.81 -4.92 9.63
C SER A 992 -7.02 -6.21 9.37
N SER A 993 -6.79 -7.04 10.41
CA SER A 993 -6.08 -8.33 10.29
C SER A 993 -6.85 -9.32 9.40
N PHE A 994 -8.14 -9.47 9.64
CA PHE A 994 -9.01 -10.35 8.87
C PHE A 994 -9.20 -9.84 7.43
N ARG A 995 -9.42 -8.53 7.23
CA ARG A 995 -9.45 -7.91 5.89
C ARG A 995 -8.21 -8.21 5.07
N ARG A 996 -7.03 -8.02 5.65
CA ARG A 996 -5.78 -8.34 5.00
C ARG A 996 -5.68 -9.83 4.67
N PHE A 997 -6.00 -10.71 5.61
CA PHE A 997 -5.96 -12.15 5.38
C PHE A 997 -6.85 -12.56 4.20
N VAL A 998 -8.09 -12.05 4.18
CA VAL A 998 -9.05 -12.26 3.10
C VAL A 998 -8.53 -11.70 1.78
N ALA A 999 -8.04 -10.45 1.76
CA ALA A 999 -7.49 -9.84 0.56
C ALA A 999 -6.30 -10.63 0.00
N VAL A 1000 -5.36 -11.05 0.87
CA VAL A 1000 -4.22 -11.88 0.49
C VAL A 1000 -4.69 -13.24 -0.02
N LYS A 1001 -5.69 -13.87 0.62
CA LYS A 1001 -6.19 -15.18 0.22
C LYS A 1001 -7.00 -15.12 -1.09
N LEU A 1002 -7.85 -14.12 -1.27
CA LEU A 1002 -8.51 -13.83 -2.54
C LEU A 1002 -7.50 -13.59 -3.65
N LEU A 1003 -6.49 -12.74 -3.40
CA LEU A 1003 -5.38 -12.53 -4.34
C LEU A 1003 -4.64 -13.82 -4.63
N LYS A 1004 -4.34 -14.65 -3.62
CA LYS A 1004 -3.72 -15.96 -3.85
C LYS A 1004 -4.61 -16.87 -4.70
N CYS A 1005 -5.93 -16.88 -4.50
CA CYS A 1005 -6.84 -17.69 -5.32
C CYS A 1005 -6.97 -17.17 -6.75
N LEU A 1006 -6.88 -15.85 -6.94
CA LEU A 1006 -6.87 -15.22 -8.27
C LEU A 1006 -5.52 -15.39 -8.99
N MET A 1007 -4.41 -15.44 -8.25
CA MET A 1007 -3.04 -15.37 -8.78
C MET A 1007 -2.32 -16.73 -8.83
N LEU A 1008 -2.64 -17.65 -7.92
CA LEU A 1008 -2.00 -18.94 -7.76
C LEU A 1008 -3.05 -20.04 -7.90
N ASP A 1009 -2.94 -20.85 -8.96
CA ASP A 1009 -3.50 -22.20 -8.95
C ASP A 1009 -2.83 -23.00 -7.81
N GLU A 1010 -3.35 -22.90 -6.58
CA GLU A 1010 -3.00 -23.80 -5.50
C GLU A 1010 -3.72 -25.12 -5.75
N VAL A 1011 -2.98 -26.23 -5.68
CA VAL A 1011 -3.50 -27.59 -5.86
C VAL A 1011 -4.61 -27.84 -4.82
N GLY A 1012 -5.87 -27.77 -5.24
CA GLY A 1012 -7.03 -28.11 -4.41
C GLY A 1012 -8.05 -27.01 -4.14
N LEU A 1013 -7.87 -25.77 -4.65
CA LEU A 1013 -8.96 -24.79 -4.77
C LEU A 1013 -9.36 -24.63 -6.25
N PRO A 1014 -10.66 -24.62 -6.59
CA PRO A 1014 -11.12 -24.34 -7.94
C PRO A 1014 -10.78 -22.90 -8.35
N THR A 1015 -10.38 -22.72 -9.61
CA THR A 1015 -10.14 -21.39 -10.22
C THR A 1015 -11.47 -20.64 -10.35
N LEU A 1016 -11.52 -19.34 -10.02
CA LEU A 1016 -12.70 -18.50 -10.30
C LEU A 1016 -13.04 -18.58 -11.81
N SER A 1017 -14.30 -18.87 -12.14
CA SER A 1017 -14.79 -18.85 -13.51
C SER A 1017 -14.82 -17.41 -14.05
N SER A 1018 -14.65 -17.24 -15.37
CA SER A 1018 -14.71 -15.94 -16.04
C SER A 1018 -16.07 -15.24 -15.94
N GLU A 1019 -17.12 -15.95 -15.50
CA GLU A 1019 -18.47 -15.41 -15.28
C GLU A 1019 -18.60 -14.67 -13.94
N LEU A 1020 -17.74 -14.96 -12.97
CA LEU A 1020 -17.58 -14.24 -11.70
C LEU A 1020 -16.60 -13.06 -11.82
N CYS A 1021 -16.13 -12.74 -13.04
CA CYS A 1021 -15.25 -11.61 -13.24
C CYS A 1021 -15.92 -10.33 -12.72
N PRO A 1022 -15.18 -9.52 -11.95
CA PRO A 1022 -15.74 -8.33 -11.32
C PRO A 1022 -16.23 -7.38 -12.41
N THR A 1023 -17.53 -7.05 -12.40
CA THR A 1023 -18.00 -5.79 -13.01
C THR A 1023 -17.17 -4.63 -12.42
N PRO A 1024 -17.02 -3.48 -13.11
CA PRO A 1024 -16.28 -2.32 -12.59
C PRO A 1024 -16.65 -1.96 -11.14
N ASP A 1025 -17.90 -2.19 -10.75
CA ASP A 1025 -18.40 -2.04 -9.37
C ASP A 1025 -17.62 -2.89 -8.34
N TYR A 1026 -17.27 -4.14 -8.64
CA TYR A 1026 -16.52 -5.02 -7.74
C TYR A 1026 -15.05 -4.59 -7.58
N VAL A 1027 -14.42 -4.07 -8.65
CA VAL A 1027 -13.05 -3.51 -8.56
C VAL A 1027 -13.06 -2.28 -7.64
N SER A 1028 -14.09 -1.45 -7.74
CA SER A 1028 -14.28 -0.29 -6.86
C SER A 1028 -14.46 -0.66 -5.38
N LEU A 1029 -14.97 -1.87 -5.08
CA LEU A 1029 -15.08 -2.42 -3.72
C LEU A 1029 -13.84 -3.17 -3.24
N LEU A 1030 -13.08 -3.81 -4.13
CA LEU A 1030 -11.86 -4.56 -3.81
C LEU A 1030 -10.65 -3.65 -3.53
N VAL A 1031 -10.52 -2.52 -4.22
CA VAL A 1031 -9.38 -1.59 -4.02
C VAL A 1031 -9.31 -1.01 -2.60
N PRO A 1032 -10.43 -0.58 -1.96
CA PRO A 1032 -10.48 -0.20 -0.55
C PRO A 1032 -10.18 -1.34 0.45
N LEU A 1033 -10.24 -2.60 0.02
CA LEU A 1033 -9.88 -3.76 0.85
C LEU A 1033 -8.37 -4.08 0.75
N MET A 1034 -7.75 -3.83 -0.41
CA MET A 1034 -6.32 -4.05 -0.65
C MET A 1034 -5.43 -2.97 -0.04
N TYR A 1035 -5.94 -1.74 0.01
CA TYR A 1035 -5.26 -0.59 0.60
C TYR A 1035 -6.14 -0.02 1.70
N PRO A 1036 -5.60 0.44 2.84
CA PRO A 1036 -6.38 1.03 3.92
C PRO A 1036 -6.89 2.43 3.52
N PHE A 1037 -7.72 2.51 2.48
CA PHE A 1037 -8.49 3.68 2.13
C PHE A 1037 -9.74 3.68 3.00
N GLY A 1038 -9.73 4.47 4.06
CA GLY A 1038 -10.93 4.73 4.83
C GLY A 1038 -11.96 5.42 3.94
N ARG A 1039 -13.00 4.70 3.51
CA ARG A 1039 -14.19 5.30 2.91
C ARG A 1039 -14.90 6.09 4.02
N SER A 1040 -14.73 7.41 4.05
CA SER A 1040 -15.59 8.30 4.84
C SER A 1040 -16.95 8.35 4.16
N SER A 1041 -17.90 7.56 4.65
CA SER A 1041 -19.26 7.38 4.13
C SER A 1041 -20.21 8.53 4.44
N ASP A 1042 -19.72 9.72 4.79
CA ASP A 1042 -20.59 10.75 5.40
C ASP A 1042 -20.66 12.07 4.60
N TRP A 1043 -19.98 12.20 3.45
CA TRP A 1043 -19.89 13.49 2.75
C TRP A 1043 -20.92 13.73 1.64
N ASN A 1044 -21.57 12.70 1.10
CA ASN A 1044 -22.58 12.89 0.05
C ASN A 1044 -23.95 13.32 0.61
N LEU A 1045 -24.22 13.01 1.89
CA LEU A 1045 -25.52 13.28 2.52
C LEU A 1045 -25.65 14.72 3.04
N ILE A 1046 -24.53 15.36 3.37
CA ILE A 1046 -24.48 16.73 3.89
C ILE A 1046 -24.42 17.77 2.75
N SER A 1047 -23.92 17.40 1.57
CA SER A 1047 -23.78 18.27 0.40
C SER A 1047 -25.12 18.85 -0.10
N CYS A 1048 -26.18 18.05 -0.18
CA CYS A 1048 -27.47 18.49 -0.76
C CYS A 1048 -28.33 19.33 0.21
N LEU A 1049 -28.22 19.08 1.52
CA LEU A 1049 -28.87 19.92 2.54
C LEU A 1049 -28.14 21.25 2.71
N LEU A 1050 -26.79 21.24 2.63
CA LEU A 1050 -25.99 22.46 2.65
C LEU A 1050 -26.15 23.32 1.39
N SER A 1051 -26.44 22.74 0.22
CA SER A 1051 -26.73 23.53 -0.99
C SER A 1051 -28.07 24.25 -0.92
N GLY A 1052 -29.12 23.61 -0.36
CA GLY A 1052 -30.42 24.24 -0.13
C GLY A 1052 -30.36 25.37 0.90
N ILE A 1053 -29.70 25.12 2.03
CA ILE A 1053 -29.43 26.15 3.06
C ILE A 1053 -28.52 27.25 2.50
N GLY A 1054 -27.54 26.89 1.67
CA GLY A 1054 -26.66 27.83 0.97
C GLY A 1054 -27.42 28.79 0.06
N LEU A 1055 -28.40 28.32 -0.70
CA LEU A 1055 -29.26 29.17 -1.54
C LEU A 1055 -30.13 30.12 -0.70
N ILE A 1056 -30.65 29.66 0.44
CA ILE A 1056 -31.41 30.51 1.38
C ILE A 1056 -30.50 31.61 1.95
N VAL A 1057 -29.28 31.26 2.38
CA VAL A 1057 -28.30 32.21 2.94
C VAL A 1057 -27.85 33.20 1.86
N VAL A 1058 -27.56 32.74 0.65
CA VAL A 1058 -27.20 33.62 -0.47
C VAL A 1058 -28.36 34.55 -0.83
N GLY A 1059 -29.58 34.04 -0.94
CA GLY A 1059 -30.78 34.86 -1.19
C GLY A 1059 -31.01 35.91 -0.09
N ALA A 1060 -30.84 35.53 1.18
CA ALA A 1060 -30.96 36.45 2.31
C ALA A 1060 -29.83 37.50 2.33
N VAL A 1061 -28.59 37.11 2.04
CA VAL A 1061 -27.45 38.03 1.95
C VAL A 1061 -27.62 38.99 0.77
N ILE A 1062 -28.12 38.53 -0.37
CA ILE A 1062 -28.42 39.39 -1.52
C ILE A 1062 -29.50 40.41 -1.12
N GLN A 1063 -30.58 39.97 -0.46
CA GLN A 1063 -31.64 40.85 0.02
C GLN A 1063 -31.12 41.93 0.99
N ILE A 1064 -30.24 41.54 1.93
CA ILE A 1064 -29.70 42.45 2.95
C ILE A 1064 -28.67 43.41 2.35
N LYS A 1065 -27.81 42.93 1.44
CA LYS A 1065 -26.66 43.70 0.94
C LYS A 1065 -27.02 44.61 -0.24
N TYR A 1066 -28.07 44.27 -0.99
CA TYR A 1066 -28.51 45.03 -2.16
C TYR A 1066 -29.83 45.81 -1.96
N SER A 1067 -30.37 45.91 -0.74
CA SER A 1067 -31.60 46.68 -0.46
C SER A 1067 -31.58 48.11 -1.02
N ASN A 1068 -30.40 48.74 -1.09
CA ASN A 1068 -30.22 50.10 -1.57
C ASN A 1068 -30.10 50.24 -3.10
N TYR A 1069 -29.90 49.12 -3.83
CA TYR A 1069 -29.81 49.07 -5.29
C TYR A 1069 -31.15 48.72 -5.95
N ILE A 1070 -32.08 48.15 -5.17
CA ILE A 1070 -33.36 47.58 -5.65
C ILE A 1070 -34.38 48.68 -6.01
N ASN A 1071 -34.17 49.93 -5.59
CA ASN A 1071 -35.00 51.08 -5.96
C ASN A 1071 -34.95 51.43 -7.47
N PHE A 1072 -34.03 50.84 -8.23
CA PHE A 1072 -33.86 51.09 -9.66
C PHE A 1072 -34.84 50.30 -10.55
N LEU A 1073 -35.28 49.11 -10.14
CA LEU A 1073 -36.01 48.17 -11.00
C LEU A 1073 -37.51 48.01 -10.63
N GLY A 1074 -38.00 48.82 -9.69
CA GLY A 1074 -39.39 48.78 -9.22
C GLY A 1074 -39.69 47.62 -8.26
N ASP A 1075 -40.82 47.72 -7.55
CA ASP A 1075 -41.29 46.75 -6.53
C ASP A 1075 -41.43 45.30 -7.05
N THR A 1076 -41.42 45.11 -8.37
CA THR A 1076 -41.51 43.81 -9.04
C THR A 1076 -40.23 42.97 -8.90
N PHE A 1077 -39.04 43.55 -8.76
CA PHE A 1077 -37.78 42.80 -8.59
C PHE A 1077 -37.43 42.43 -7.14
N LEU A 1078 -38.21 42.89 -6.15
CA LEU A 1078 -38.21 42.32 -4.78
C LEU A 1078 -38.48 40.80 -4.80
N SER A 1079 -39.07 40.29 -5.89
CA SER A 1079 -39.39 38.89 -6.08
C SER A 1079 -38.18 37.97 -6.28
N THR A 1080 -37.05 38.41 -6.85
CA THR A 1080 -35.98 37.46 -7.26
C THR A 1080 -35.21 36.84 -6.09
N PRO A 1081 -34.73 37.59 -5.07
CA PRO A 1081 -34.08 36.99 -3.90
C PRO A 1081 -35.08 36.23 -3.02
N ILE A 1082 -36.33 36.70 -2.93
CA ILE A 1082 -37.43 36.00 -2.22
C ILE A 1082 -37.75 34.67 -2.90
N LEU A 1083 -37.78 34.63 -4.24
CA LEU A 1083 -37.99 33.41 -5.02
C LEU A 1083 -36.82 32.43 -4.82
N LEU A 1084 -35.57 32.90 -4.76
CA LEU A 1084 -34.41 32.06 -4.43
C LEU A 1084 -34.51 31.45 -3.01
N ILE A 1085 -35.04 32.19 -2.05
CA ILE A 1085 -35.30 31.70 -0.69
C ILE A 1085 -36.42 30.65 -0.71
N ILE A 1086 -37.53 30.92 -1.39
CA ILE A 1086 -38.66 29.98 -1.50
C ILE A 1086 -38.23 28.67 -2.19
N VAL A 1087 -37.51 28.77 -3.31
CA VAL A 1087 -36.94 27.62 -4.02
C VAL A 1087 -35.95 26.87 -3.12
N GLY A 1088 -35.08 27.58 -2.39
CA GLY A 1088 -34.17 26.98 -1.42
C GLY A 1088 -34.87 26.22 -0.29
N CYS A 1089 -35.99 26.74 0.22
CA CYS A 1089 -36.83 26.06 1.22
C CYS A 1089 -37.48 24.80 0.64
N ILE A 1090 -38.06 24.87 -0.57
CA ILE A 1090 -38.68 23.72 -1.25
C ILE A 1090 -37.64 22.61 -1.49
N LEU A 1091 -36.46 22.96 -2.02
CA LEU A 1091 -35.37 22.00 -2.26
C LEU A 1091 -34.85 21.37 -0.95
N SER A 1092 -34.82 22.12 0.15
CA SER A 1092 -34.41 21.59 1.46
C SER A 1092 -35.42 20.57 2.01
N VAL A 1093 -36.72 20.82 1.83
CA VAL A 1093 -37.79 19.89 2.24
C VAL A 1093 -37.80 18.63 1.37
N LEU A 1094 -37.64 18.76 0.04
CA LEU A 1094 -37.50 17.62 -0.86
C LEU A 1094 -36.27 16.77 -0.51
N GLY A 1095 -35.13 17.43 -0.23
CA GLY A 1095 -33.91 16.77 0.22
C GLY A 1095 -34.10 16.00 1.52
N PHE A 1096 -34.87 16.55 2.47
CA PHE A 1096 -35.19 15.88 3.73
C PHE A 1096 -36.01 14.60 3.52
N PHE A 1097 -37.12 14.66 2.76
CA PHE A 1097 -37.96 13.49 2.53
C PHE A 1097 -37.27 12.42 1.68
N GLY A 1098 -36.50 12.81 0.65
CA GLY A 1098 -35.74 11.88 -0.18
C GLY A 1098 -34.63 11.17 0.60
N CYS A 1099 -33.83 11.91 1.38
CA CYS A 1099 -32.73 11.33 2.16
C CYS A 1099 -33.23 10.51 3.36
N CYS A 1100 -34.15 11.06 4.16
CA CYS A 1100 -34.68 10.35 5.33
C CYS A 1100 -35.54 9.15 4.92
N GLY A 1101 -36.26 9.23 3.80
CA GLY A 1101 -37.03 8.13 3.25
C GLY A 1101 -36.15 6.96 2.83
N ALA A 1102 -35.03 7.22 2.14
CA ALA A 1102 -34.08 6.19 1.75
C ALA A 1102 -33.34 5.59 2.96
N ILE A 1103 -32.88 6.41 3.92
CA ILE A 1103 -32.11 5.94 5.09
C ILE A 1103 -32.98 5.15 6.08
N ARG A 1104 -34.22 5.58 6.30
CA ARG A 1104 -35.14 4.91 7.24
C ARG A 1104 -35.95 3.82 6.56
N GLU A 1105 -35.68 3.52 5.29
CA GLU A 1105 -36.42 2.57 4.45
C GLU A 1105 -37.94 2.72 4.63
N ASN A 1106 -38.41 3.97 4.70
CA ASN A 1106 -39.79 4.27 5.05
C ASN A 1106 -40.61 4.52 3.78
N TYR A 1107 -41.52 3.59 3.48
CA TYR A 1107 -42.44 3.67 2.34
C TYR A 1107 -43.19 5.00 2.26
N CYS A 1108 -43.70 5.51 3.39
CA CYS A 1108 -44.48 6.74 3.40
C CYS A 1108 -43.61 7.94 2.99
N MET A 1109 -42.38 8.07 3.52
CA MET A 1109 -41.50 9.20 3.21
C MET A 1109 -40.90 9.16 1.80
N THR A 1110 -40.60 7.98 1.28
CA THR A 1110 -40.13 7.80 -0.10
C THR A 1110 -41.25 8.08 -1.11
N MET A 1111 -42.49 7.68 -0.80
CA MET A 1111 -43.66 8.00 -1.60
C MET A 1111 -44.03 9.50 -1.55
N THR A 1112 -43.94 10.16 -0.39
CA THR A 1112 -44.18 11.61 -0.33
C THR A 1112 -43.17 12.39 -1.17
N PHE A 1113 -41.90 11.97 -1.20
CA PHE A 1113 -40.88 12.55 -2.08
C PHE A 1113 -41.25 12.40 -3.57
N ALA A 1114 -41.67 11.20 -4.00
CA ALA A 1114 -42.09 10.96 -5.39
C ALA A 1114 -43.30 11.82 -5.80
N VAL A 1115 -44.29 11.96 -4.90
CA VAL A 1115 -45.48 12.79 -5.15
C VAL A 1115 -45.11 14.27 -5.27
N LEU A 1116 -44.26 14.79 -4.37
CA LEU A 1116 -43.84 16.19 -4.41
C LEU A 1116 -43.02 16.52 -5.67
N LEU A 1117 -42.14 15.63 -6.11
CA LEU A 1117 -41.44 15.78 -7.40
C LEU A 1117 -42.42 15.75 -8.59
N GLY A 1118 -43.43 14.88 -8.54
CA GLY A 1118 -44.48 14.82 -9.57
C GLY A 1118 -45.29 16.11 -9.68
N VAL A 1119 -45.63 16.75 -8.55
CA VAL A 1119 -46.33 18.04 -8.54
C VAL A 1119 -45.47 19.14 -9.16
N ILE A 1120 -44.17 19.18 -8.86
CA ILE A 1120 -43.24 20.16 -9.43
C ILE A 1120 -43.12 19.97 -10.95
N PHE A 1121 -43.01 18.73 -11.41
CA PHE A 1121 -42.97 18.42 -12.85
C PHE A 1121 -44.23 18.92 -13.58
N ILE A 1122 -45.41 18.75 -12.99
CA ILE A 1122 -46.67 19.24 -13.58
C ILE A 1122 -46.68 20.77 -13.64
N LEU A 1123 -46.21 21.45 -12.60
CA LEU A 1123 -46.10 22.91 -12.58
C LEU A 1123 -45.08 23.42 -13.60
N GLU A 1124 -43.95 22.74 -13.77
CA GLU A 1124 -42.91 23.07 -14.75
C GLU A 1124 -43.41 22.86 -16.19
N LEU A 1125 -44.16 21.78 -16.44
CA LEU A 1125 -44.80 21.52 -17.73
C LEU A 1125 -45.86 22.59 -18.03
N ALA A 1126 -46.69 22.95 -17.05
CA ALA A 1126 -47.69 24.01 -17.21
C ALA A 1126 -47.04 25.37 -17.47
N ALA A 1127 -45.95 25.70 -16.77
CA ALA A 1127 -45.18 26.93 -16.99
C ALA A 1127 -44.49 26.95 -18.36
N GLY A 1128 -43.95 25.81 -18.82
CA GLY A 1128 -43.36 25.68 -20.15
C GLY A 1128 -44.38 25.86 -21.27
N ILE A 1129 -45.58 25.28 -21.12
CA ILE A 1129 -46.70 25.47 -22.06
C ILE A 1129 -47.15 26.94 -22.04
N ALA A 1130 -47.32 27.55 -20.87
CA ALA A 1130 -47.70 28.95 -20.75
C ALA A 1130 -46.66 29.89 -21.39
N SER A 1131 -45.36 29.66 -21.14
CA SER A 1131 -44.26 30.44 -21.74
C SER A 1131 -44.22 30.32 -23.26
N TYR A 1132 -44.49 29.14 -23.81
CA TYR A 1132 -44.54 28.93 -25.26
C TYR A 1132 -45.74 29.63 -25.92
N VAL A 1133 -46.90 29.60 -25.27
CA VAL A 1133 -48.13 30.25 -25.76
C VAL A 1133 -48.04 31.77 -25.68
N LEU A 1134 -47.48 32.31 -24.59
CA LEU A 1134 -47.34 33.75 -24.35
C LEU A 1134 -46.06 34.37 -24.95
N ARG A 1135 -45.25 33.61 -25.70
CA ARG A 1135 -43.93 34.06 -26.19
C ARG A 1135 -43.97 35.36 -27.02
N ASN A 1136 -45.08 35.62 -27.70
CA ASN A 1136 -45.25 36.83 -28.50
C ASN A 1136 -45.66 38.02 -27.63
N ASP A 1137 -46.50 37.80 -26.61
CA ASP A 1137 -47.03 38.83 -25.71
C ASP A 1137 -45.98 39.28 -24.67
N VAL A 1138 -45.11 38.36 -24.23
CA VAL A 1138 -43.99 38.69 -23.32
C VAL A 1138 -43.05 39.72 -23.95
N SER A 1139 -42.86 39.67 -25.27
CA SER A 1139 -41.94 40.60 -25.95
C SER A 1139 -42.44 42.04 -25.96
N THR A 1140 -43.75 42.24 -25.96
CA THR A 1140 -44.42 43.56 -25.91
C THR A 1140 -44.53 44.06 -24.47
N GLU A 1141 -44.82 43.18 -23.52
CA GLU A 1141 -45.00 43.54 -22.11
C GLU A 1141 -43.66 43.88 -21.42
N VAL A 1142 -42.56 43.24 -21.84
CA VAL A 1142 -41.19 43.58 -21.44
C VAL A 1142 -40.80 44.99 -21.92
N GLU A 1143 -41.19 45.41 -23.13
CA GLU A 1143 -40.90 46.76 -23.63
C GLU A 1143 -41.69 47.83 -22.88
N GLU A 1144 -42.96 47.56 -22.54
CA GLU A 1144 -43.87 48.52 -21.92
C GLU A 1144 -43.55 48.72 -20.43
N ILE A 1145 -43.45 47.63 -19.66
CA ILE A 1145 -43.21 47.68 -18.21
C ILE A 1145 -41.78 48.13 -17.89
N ILE A 1146 -40.78 47.56 -18.58
CA ILE A 1146 -39.37 47.91 -18.31
C ILE A 1146 -39.07 49.30 -18.88
N GLY A 1147 -39.66 49.68 -20.02
CA GLY A 1147 -39.45 51.00 -20.63
C GLY A 1147 -39.97 52.16 -19.79
N GLU A 1148 -41.11 52.01 -19.12
CA GLU A 1148 -41.68 53.05 -18.25
C GLU A 1148 -40.87 53.19 -16.94
N HIS A 1149 -40.56 52.09 -16.27
CA HIS A 1149 -39.77 52.11 -15.04
C HIS A 1149 -38.32 52.52 -15.26
N ALA A 1150 -37.71 52.16 -16.39
CA ALA A 1150 -36.35 52.56 -16.72
C ALA A 1150 -36.23 54.08 -16.95
N LYS A 1151 -37.25 54.74 -17.52
CA LYS A 1151 -37.27 56.21 -17.65
C LYS A 1151 -37.31 56.91 -16.29
N ILE A 1152 -38.12 56.40 -15.36
CA ILE A 1152 -38.18 56.90 -13.98
C ILE A 1152 -36.84 56.71 -13.26
N GLY A 1153 -36.17 55.57 -13.49
CA GLY A 1153 -34.84 55.29 -12.96
C GLY A 1153 -33.74 56.21 -13.51
N MET A 1154 -33.82 56.64 -14.77
CA MET A 1154 -32.87 57.60 -15.37
C MET A 1154 -32.93 58.98 -14.69
N ASP A 1155 -34.11 59.43 -14.25
CA ASP A 1155 -34.24 60.73 -13.58
C ASP A 1155 -33.51 60.78 -12.24
N ASN A 1156 -33.36 59.66 -11.55
CA ASN A 1156 -32.69 59.54 -10.25
C ASN A 1156 -31.17 59.31 -10.37
N TYR A 1157 -30.62 59.37 -11.57
CA TYR A 1157 -29.19 59.22 -11.84
C TYR A 1157 -28.37 60.38 -11.21
N ASN A 1158 -27.34 60.03 -10.43
CA ASN A 1158 -26.47 60.96 -9.68
C ASN A 1158 -27.20 61.87 -8.67
N GLN A 1159 -28.35 61.42 -8.13
CA GLN A 1159 -29.06 62.08 -7.04
C GLN A 1159 -28.65 61.54 -5.66
N THR A 1160 -28.57 62.42 -4.66
CA THR A 1160 -28.20 62.07 -3.28
C THR A 1160 -29.22 61.11 -2.65
N GLY A 1161 -28.78 59.90 -2.29
CA GLY A 1161 -29.64 58.84 -1.73
C GLY A 1161 -30.08 57.78 -2.75
N ALA A 1162 -29.68 57.90 -4.01
CA ALA A 1162 -29.98 56.97 -5.09
C ALA A 1162 -28.71 56.40 -5.78
N ASP A 1163 -27.58 56.33 -5.04
CA ASP A 1163 -26.27 55.89 -5.58
C ASP A 1163 -26.32 54.48 -6.22
N GLY A 1164 -27.21 53.61 -5.71
CA GLY A 1164 -27.42 52.28 -6.28
C GLY A 1164 -28.04 52.29 -7.68
N VAL A 1165 -28.87 53.30 -7.99
CA VAL A 1165 -29.46 53.52 -9.32
C VAL A 1165 -28.39 53.93 -10.33
N THR A 1166 -27.41 54.72 -9.88
CA THR A 1166 -26.31 55.22 -10.72
C THR A 1166 -25.36 54.10 -11.13
N LEU A 1167 -24.97 53.26 -10.16
CA LEU A 1167 -24.13 52.07 -10.39
C LEU A 1167 -24.80 51.03 -11.29
N ALA A 1168 -26.12 50.83 -11.15
CA ALA A 1168 -26.85 49.86 -11.97
C ALA A 1168 -26.96 50.31 -13.43
N TRP A 1169 -27.22 51.60 -13.68
CA TRP A 1169 -27.20 52.16 -15.03
C TRP A 1169 -25.81 52.07 -15.68
N ASP A 1170 -24.75 52.41 -14.93
CA ASP A 1170 -23.39 52.36 -15.45
C ASP A 1170 -22.95 50.94 -15.84
N ALA A 1171 -23.31 49.95 -15.02
CA ALA A 1171 -23.05 48.54 -15.31
C ALA A 1171 -23.83 48.05 -16.53
N LEU A 1172 -25.12 48.39 -16.64
CA LEU A 1172 -25.97 47.96 -17.74
C LEU A 1172 -25.47 48.51 -19.08
N GLN A 1173 -25.12 49.79 -19.13
CA GLN A 1173 -24.64 50.47 -20.34
C GLN A 1173 -23.28 49.95 -20.81
N THR A 1174 -22.37 49.68 -19.87
CA THR A 1174 -21.04 49.14 -20.18
C THR A 1174 -21.09 47.67 -20.60
N GLN A 1175 -21.97 46.86 -19.98
CA GLN A 1175 -22.05 45.42 -20.24
C GLN A 1175 -22.81 45.09 -21.53
N PHE A 1176 -23.87 45.83 -21.85
CA PHE A 1176 -24.69 45.61 -23.05
C PHE A 1176 -24.33 46.55 -24.21
N GLU A 1177 -23.26 47.34 -24.06
CA GLU A 1177 -22.75 48.27 -25.09
C GLU A 1177 -23.85 49.18 -25.66
N CYS A 1178 -24.65 49.76 -24.76
CA CYS A 1178 -25.85 50.51 -25.08
C CYS A 1178 -25.89 51.84 -24.29
N CYS A 1179 -26.70 52.80 -24.74
CA CYS A 1179 -26.85 54.08 -24.03
C CYS A 1179 -28.30 54.59 -24.04
N GLY A 1180 -28.77 55.00 -22.86
CA GLY A 1180 -30.16 55.42 -22.66
C GLY A 1180 -31.16 54.26 -22.77
N THR A 1181 -32.44 54.56 -22.58
CA THR A 1181 -33.50 53.54 -22.64
C THR A 1181 -33.72 53.06 -24.07
N ASN A 1182 -34.01 54.00 -24.97
CA ASN A 1182 -34.20 53.76 -26.40
C ASN A 1182 -33.07 54.34 -27.25
N ASN A 1183 -32.46 55.44 -26.81
CA ASN A 1183 -31.35 56.09 -27.50
C ASN A 1183 -30.52 56.95 -26.52
N TYR A 1184 -29.27 57.29 -26.89
CA TYR A 1184 -28.40 58.16 -26.09
C TYR A 1184 -29.00 59.55 -25.85
N THR A 1185 -29.93 59.99 -26.72
CA THR A 1185 -30.68 61.25 -26.58
C THR A 1185 -31.59 61.29 -25.37
N ASP A 1186 -31.97 60.14 -24.80
CA ASP A 1186 -32.91 60.10 -23.68
C ASP A 1186 -32.36 60.80 -22.43
N TRP A 1187 -31.03 60.88 -22.30
CA TRP A 1187 -30.36 61.64 -21.23
C TRP A 1187 -30.62 63.16 -21.29
N SER A 1188 -31.02 63.73 -22.44
CA SER A 1188 -31.33 65.19 -22.54
C SER A 1188 -32.54 65.60 -21.72
N TYR A 1189 -33.46 64.66 -21.48
CA TYR A 1189 -34.74 64.91 -20.83
C TYR A 1189 -34.70 64.63 -19.33
N THR A 1190 -33.54 64.22 -18.81
CA THR A 1190 -33.32 63.88 -17.39
C THR A 1190 -32.65 65.03 -16.64
N LYS A 1191 -32.81 65.07 -15.30
CA LYS A 1191 -32.18 66.10 -14.45
C LYS A 1191 -30.64 66.16 -14.52
N PHE A 1192 -29.99 65.11 -15.02
CA PHE A 1192 -28.54 65.03 -15.16
C PHE A 1192 -28.02 65.84 -16.37
N GLU A 1193 -28.84 66.01 -17.42
CA GLU A 1193 -28.59 66.81 -18.65
C GLU A 1193 -27.23 66.59 -19.36
N LYS A 1194 -26.50 65.50 -19.03
CA LYS A 1194 -25.19 65.11 -19.58
C LYS A 1194 -25.21 63.63 -19.95
N ILE A 1195 -24.34 63.23 -20.87
CA ILE A 1195 -24.17 61.81 -21.22
C ILE A 1195 -23.25 61.15 -20.17
N PRO A 1196 -23.66 60.06 -19.51
CA PRO A 1196 -22.81 59.30 -18.61
C PRO A 1196 -21.53 58.77 -19.25
N THR A 1197 -20.45 58.68 -18.48
CA THR A 1197 -19.17 58.10 -18.95
C THR A 1197 -19.27 56.61 -19.28
N SER A 1198 -20.27 55.92 -18.72
CA SER A 1198 -20.61 54.53 -19.00
C SER A 1198 -21.14 54.28 -20.41
N CYS A 1199 -21.62 55.33 -21.11
CA CYS A 1199 -22.02 55.26 -22.51
C CYS A 1199 -20.84 55.33 -23.52
N CYS A 1200 -19.61 55.48 -23.05
CA CYS A 1200 -18.42 55.66 -23.90
C CYS A 1200 -17.78 54.32 -24.32
N ARG A 1201 -17.40 54.20 -25.60
CA ARG A 1201 -16.74 53.01 -26.16
C ARG A 1201 -15.28 52.83 -25.73
N VAL A 1202 -14.60 53.92 -25.34
CA VAL A 1202 -13.17 53.90 -24.97
C VAL A 1202 -13.02 54.54 -23.59
N GLN A 1203 -12.40 53.82 -22.63
CA GLN A 1203 -12.05 54.33 -21.31
C GLN A 1203 -10.87 55.33 -21.39
N SER A 1204 -11.14 56.49 -21.96
CA SER A 1204 -10.26 57.66 -21.92
C SER A 1204 -10.97 58.80 -21.20
N PRO A 1205 -10.29 59.57 -20.33
CA PRO A 1205 -10.87 60.78 -19.72
C PRO A 1205 -11.31 61.82 -20.78
N THR A 1206 -10.92 61.64 -22.05
CA THR A 1206 -11.33 62.50 -23.18
C THR A 1206 -12.76 62.27 -23.68
N CYS A 1207 -13.50 61.26 -23.20
CA CYS A 1207 -14.89 61.07 -23.64
C CYS A 1207 -15.83 62.18 -23.12
N THR A 1208 -15.52 62.79 -21.98
CA THR A 1208 -16.33 63.86 -21.35
C THR A 1208 -15.58 65.17 -21.09
N SER A 1209 -14.27 65.26 -21.35
CA SER A 1209 -13.45 66.40 -20.90
C SER A 1209 -13.41 67.64 -21.80
N ASN A 1210 -14.23 67.74 -22.87
CA ASN A 1210 -14.24 68.93 -23.75
C ASN A 1210 -15.65 69.29 -24.30
N LEU A 1211 -16.71 69.14 -23.51
CA LEU A 1211 -18.07 69.48 -23.95
C LEU A 1211 -18.87 70.22 -22.88
N ASP A 1212 -18.54 71.51 -22.66
CA ASP A 1212 -19.54 72.55 -22.35
C ASP A 1212 -20.28 72.97 -23.64
N MET A 1213 -20.66 71.98 -24.46
CA MET A 1213 -21.46 72.16 -25.65
C MET A 1213 -22.56 71.09 -25.62
N LYS A 1214 -23.78 71.54 -25.34
CA LYS A 1214 -25.01 70.75 -25.33
C LYS A 1214 -25.15 70.03 -26.69
N TRP A 1215 -24.82 68.74 -26.73
CA TRP A 1215 -25.08 67.80 -27.83
C TRP A 1215 -24.20 67.94 -29.09
N PRO A 1216 -23.06 67.23 -29.20
CA PRO A 1216 -22.39 67.09 -30.48
C PRO A 1216 -23.22 66.18 -31.41
N SER A 1217 -23.14 66.43 -32.71
CA SER A 1217 -23.52 65.49 -33.76
C SER A 1217 -22.65 64.23 -33.60
N ALA A 1218 -23.13 63.25 -32.82
CA ALA A 1218 -22.32 62.13 -32.37
C ALA A 1218 -21.82 61.29 -33.55
N LYS A 1219 -20.50 61.19 -33.72
CA LYS A 1219 -19.89 60.13 -34.55
C LYS A 1219 -20.06 58.81 -33.79
N SER A 1220 -20.57 57.78 -34.47
CA SER A 1220 -20.79 56.41 -33.99
C SER A 1220 -19.56 55.73 -33.37
N ASP A 1221 -18.37 56.30 -33.55
CA ASP A 1221 -17.11 55.71 -33.10
C ASP A 1221 -16.81 55.97 -31.61
N VAL A 1222 -17.52 56.89 -30.95
CA VAL A 1222 -17.18 57.35 -29.59
C VAL A 1222 -18.20 56.92 -28.51
N ILE A 1223 -19.49 56.86 -28.84
CA ILE A 1223 -20.60 56.62 -27.90
C ILE A 1223 -21.47 55.47 -28.41
N TYR A 1224 -22.03 54.65 -27.51
CA TYR A 1224 -23.03 53.66 -27.86
C TYR A 1224 -24.34 54.34 -28.30
N VAL A 1225 -24.82 54.05 -29.52
CA VAL A 1225 -26.02 54.67 -30.10
C VAL A 1225 -27.27 53.83 -29.89
N ASP A 1226 -27.10 52.51 -29.68
CA ASP A 1226 -28.21 51.59 -29.51
C ASP A 1226 -28.82 51.71 -28.10
N GLY A 1227 -30.15 51.72 -28.04
CA GLY A 1227 -30.91 51.74 -26.78
C GLY A 1227 -30.77 50.45 -25.99
N CYS A 1228 -30.67 50.58 -24.67
CA CYS A 1228 -30.44 49.44 -23.79
C CYS A 1228 -31.61 48.45 -23.72
N ILE A 1229 -32.85 48.91 -23.90
CA ILE A 1229 -34.02 48.01 -23.87
C ILE A 1229 -34.00 47.05 -25.08
N ASN A 1230 -33.62 47.54 -26.25
CA ASN A 1230 -33.53 46.72 -27.47
C ASN A 1230 -32.41 45.68 -27.35
N ARG A 1231 -31.23 46.07 -26.85
CA ARG A 1231 -30.11 45.14 -26.62
C ARG A 1231 -30.44 44.10 -25.55
N LEU A 1232 -31.15 44.50 -24.50
CA LEU A 1232 -31.62 43.57 -23.46
C LEU A 1232 -32.65 42.58 -24.03
N LYS A 1233 -33.58 43.04 -24.86
CA LYS A 1233 -34.56 42.19 -25.55
C LYS A 1233 -33.89 41.15 -26.46
N GLU A 1234 -32.94 41.58 -27.29
CA GLU A 1234 -32.15 40.67 -28.14
C GLU A 1234 -31.39 39.63 -27.32
N TRP A 1235 -30.80 40.05 -26.20
CA TRP A 1235 -30.11 39.14 -25.29
C TRP A 1235 -31.04 38.11 -24.67
N VAL A 1236 -32.23 38.50 -24.19
CA VAL A 1236 -33.23 37.58 -23.64
C VAL A 1236 -33.70 36.57 -24.70
N ILE A 1237 -33.97 37.02 -25.92
CA ILE A 1237 -34.41 36.15 -27.02
C ILE A 1237 -33.30 35.19 -27.46
N SER A 1238 -32.05 35.66 -27.54
CA SER A 1238 -30.89 34.84 -27.95
C SER A 1238 -30.57 33.70 -26.97
N ASN A 1239 -30.85 33.91 -25.67
CA ASN A 1239 -30.60 32.91 -24.63
C ASN A 1239 -31.85 32.09 -24.26
N ALA A 1240 -33.01 32.38 -24.84
CA ALA A 1240 -34.26 31.65 -24.57
C ALA A 1240 -34.14 30.15 -24.90
N ALA A 1241 -33.36 29.78 -25.92
CA ALA A 1241 -33.08 28.38 -26.26
C ALA A 1241 -32.25 27.66 -25.18
N ILE A 1242 -31.32 28.37 -24.53
CA ILE A 1242 -30.49 27.82 -23.44
C ILE A 1242 -31.37 27.58 -22.21
N VAL A 1243 -32.23 28.54 -21.86
CA VAL A 1243 -33.18 28.41 -20.74
C VAL A 1243 -34.18 27.28 -20.99
N GLY A 1244 -34.70 27.16 -22.22
CA GLY A 1244 -35.54 26.02 -22.63
C GLY A 1244 -34.80 24.69 -22.54
N GLY A 1245 -33.53 24.64 -22.93
CA GLY A 1245 -32.68 23.46 -22.80
C GLY A 1245 -32.44 23.03 -21.35
N ILE A 1246 -32.24 23.99 -20.44
CA ILE A 1246 -32.11 23.71 -19.00
C ILE A 1246 -33.42 23.14 -18.45
N GLY A 1247 -34.58 23.72 -18.78
CA GLY A 1247 -35.89 23.19 -18.38
C GLY A 1247 -36.14 21.78 -18.87
N CYS A 1248 -35.81 21.47 -20.14
CA CYS A 1248 -35.89 20.10 -20.65
C CYS A 1248 -34.95 19.13 -19.90
N GLY A 1249 -33.75 19.57 -19.54
CA GLY A 1249 -32.82 18.77 -18.74
C GLY A 1249 -33.35 18.48 -17.33
N VAL A 1250 -33.91 19.50 -16.66
CA VAL A 1250 -34.50 19.36 -15.33
C VAL A 1250 -35.71 18.40 -15.36
N ALA A 1251 -36.57 18.51 -16.36
CA ALA A 1251 -37.70 17.60 -16.57
C ALA A 1251 -37.26 16.13 -16.72
N ILE A 1252 -36.20 15.83 -17.48
CA ILE A 1252 -35.67 14.47 -17.63
C ILE A 1252 -35.16 13.91 -16.30
N VAL A 1253 -34.41 14.72 -15.54
CA VAL A 1253 -33.87 14.31 -14.23
C VAL A 1253 -35.01 14.06 -13.23
N GLN A 1254 -36.06 14.89 -13.23
CA GLN A 1254 -37.23 14.69 -12.37
C GLN A 1254 -37.97 13.39 -12.70
N ILE A 1255 -38.17 13.06 -13.99
CA ILE A 1255 -38.81 11.81 -14.41
C ILE A 1255 -38.01 10.60 -13.92
N LEU A 1256 -36.69 10.61 -14.09
CA LEU A 1256 -35.81 9.55 -13.57
C LEU A 1256 -35.89 9.45 -12.05
N GLY A 1257 -35.93 10.58 -11.34
CA GLY A 1257 -36.10 10.65 -9.90
C GLY A 1257 -37.41 10.02 -9.41
N ILE A 1258 -38.52 10.27 -10.11
CA ILE A 1258 -39.83 9.66 -9.82
C ILE A 1258 -39.77 8.15 -10.08
N CYS A 1259 -39.21 7.71 -11.21
CA CYS A 1259 -39.06 6.29 -11.54
C CYS A 1259 -38.27 5.53 -10.46
N PHE A 1260 -37.12 6.06 -10.05
CA PHE A 1260 -36.30 5.43 -9.02
C PHE A 1260 -36.96 5.43 -7.65
N ALA A 1261 -37.60 6.54 -7.24
CA ALA A 1261 -38.33 6.59 -5.98
C ALA A 1261 -39.49 5.58 -5.95
N CYS A 1262 -40.25 5.44 -7.04
CA CYS A 1262 -41.32 4.44 -7.13
C CYS A 1262 -40.81 2.99 -7.16
N CYS A 1263 -39.67 2.73 -7.80
CA CYS A 1263 -39.05 1.39 -7.78
C CYS A 1263 -38.56 1.03 -6.37
N LEU A 1264 -37.91 1.97 -5.69
CA LEU A 1264 -37.44 1.79 -4.32
C LEU A 1264 -38.61 1.57 -3.35
N SER A 1265 -39.67 2.36 -3.43
CA SER A 1265 -40.87 2.17 -2.60
C SER A 1265 -41.55 0.83 -2.85
N LYS A 1266 -41.59 0.34 -4.10
CA LYS A 1266 -42.11 -1.00 -4.42
C LYS A 1266 -41.25 -2.12 -3.83
N SER A 1267 -39.92 -1.97 -3.83
CA SER A 1267 -39.02 -2.91 -3.17
C SER A 1267 -39.31 -2.95 -1.67
N ILE A 1268 -39.34 -1.79 -1.02
CA ILE A 1268 -39.62 -1.68 0.43
C ILE A 1268 -40.98 -2.29 0.78
N LEU A 1269 -42.02 -2.04 -0.02
CA LEU A 1269 -43.36 -2.61 0.21
C LEU A 1269 -43.35 -4.14 0.06
N LYS A 1270 -42.64 -4.68 -0.93
CA LYS A 1270 -42.49 -6.11 -1.14
C LYS A 1270 -41.75 -6.77 0.03
N ASP A 1271 -40.71 -6.12 0.55
CA ASP A 1271 -39.98 -6.59 1.73
C ASP A 1271 -40.86 -6.58 2.99
N TYR A 1272 -41.77 -5.61 3.14
CA TYR A 1272 -42.77 -5.60 4.23
C TYR A 1272 -43.85 -6.68 4.07
N GLU A 1273 -44.29 -6.96 2.85
CA GLU A 1273 -45.26 -8.03 2.56
C GLU A 1273 -44.62 -9.42 2.78
N GLU A 1274 -43.37 -9.66 2.37
CA GLU A 1274 -42.63 -10.90 2.64
C GLU A 1274 -42.30 -11.12 4.14
N TYR A 1275 -42.31 -10.07 4.97
CA TYR A 1275 -42.09 -10.19 6.42
C TYR A 1275 -43.37 -10.55 7.21
N PHE A 1276 -44.56 -10.36 6.62
CA PHE A 1276 -45.86 -10.60 7.27
C PHE A 1276 -46.55 -11.89 6.81
N TYR A 1277 -46.11 -12.48 5.70
CA TYR A 1277 -46.47 -13.83 5.24
C TYR A 1277 -45.39 -14.83 5.64
#